data_AF-K9PK74-F1
#
_entry.id   AF-K9PK74-F1
#
_cell.length_a   1.000
_cell.length_b   1.000
_cell.length_c   1.000
_cell.angle_alpha   90.00
_cell.angle_beta   90.00
_cell.angle_gamma   90.00
#
_symmetry.space_group_name_H-M   'P 1'
#
loop_
_entity.id
_entity.type
_entity.pdbx_description
1 polymer ?
#
loop_
_entity_poly.entity_id
_entity_poly.type
_entity_poly.pdbx_seq_one_letter_code
_entity_poly.pdbx_strand_id
1 'polypeptide(L)'
;MTQYHMGINLGHERSVAIAKDGEIIVAIEQERLDRHKFSPGYMLHAPGVAAQMQIPAEAVRYCLDTCNITLSDLATITANMPGHDCAPDILRRVLPTEIADKVMRIPSHHLAHAYSAYWPSGFDEALILSVDATGSTTPAHCTESYTLYEGRGQTITTLHNETVAAHLAQLSTLGFVYEYITRKAGFITQVGEKIQHAEAGKLMGLAPYGKDQPNWHPWIQTEEDSYSLKISAYDIFLEVTALEKRYDNREGKPYLRPYLVDLAYKVQKELEQALKHIVGLAIKRTGLRKLCIAGGVGLNSVANYELLRSLKLDDIFIFPAAGDSGIAAGCALWAYNAAGGGQKRVTLTRATLGRAYDSDQILQAIRHFQDSIEFEELTAEEMIARSAQALAQGSIVARFEGGAEYGPRALGHRSIMADPTFKRMKDILNKRVKFREAFRPFAPVIPLEAVSQVFEQEVAAPFMLLVSPIKAEYHEQLPAVTHIDGTGRVQTVTEQDNPYFYRLCYKLQEERQGPPVLVNTSFNVAGQPIVETSLEAIATFLGTDIDYLAIENVWISKRNVPVRSYEDHLAKVGEVVLPHGLPPDAPDVTDLMAKLDQALFFGDTVGCPWSVEELQVLSNQGAQYKETSVLFPETPFYGSLQTKLSSDVILLLNPLSKSTLVDLKQQVPPSSYTFAEIKLLLSVLNAPEGWLEKMRVELRQTHFEFSQQIEWANQQLRTYRLEPAYPYVKPLPEDSALSSASDQVFAPFIHENFSARRILRNLYVCLEQAGYNEANICKLLGVPSQQQIEPTYLHYYDRYQLPQSILGDLIRLFLLRSALTAVRLQEIFGDELFSTLCSLGMLIQRGGNWASRVDLFAITGLYLATDHRYMIMAEDEIDEDAVMYVGMDSVGLVCTAPQYPVNRVLDLCCGSGIQSLVASRYATEVIGVDINPRAIRFARFNAQLNGIHNAQFCIGDLYEGASGYFDTILANPPFVPSPSQDCGFRDGGVNGENILARIISESSKYLAAYGRLFIVTDLVNIKEYESKLEGWWQGGQAHKLVLSTADRNDILFSVPHCHTAFNQSLEQYNIELDQWLQNFHTTGLRAVNFGYILICHIDPTHTGSYYSRTIHNPSQPIHQQVQEYFHQRQLLEVPDQIQSYFLALSPDLRFRLETSPRTGERQIELFSPNNPYFTTYPISEQMYRLLQDINQCQPQWLAYATTINQDWLYELIYKGILYLTPEIPNANRNRRLNDPAPTEGLKIEELQTKTTPTCVSSYLR
;
A
#
# COMPACT_ATOMS: atom_id res chain seq x y z
N MET A 1 -41.05 25.36 6.87
CA MET A 1 -39.73 26.03 6.96
C MET A 1 -38.87 25.43 5.87
N THR A 2 -38.21 26.24 5.05
CA THR A 2 -37.30 25.75 4.00
C THR A 2 -36.08 25.10 4.64
N GLN A 3 -35.80 23.84 4.32
CA GLN A 3 -34.75 23.03 4.94
C GLN A 3 -33.64 22.70 3.95
N TYR A 4 -32.38 22.73 4.41
CA TYR A 4 -31.21 22.36 3.62
C TYR A 4 -30.82 20.90 3.90
N HIS A 5 -30.60 20.12 2.84
CA HIS A 5 -30.22 18.71 2.92
C HIS A 5 -28.88 18.52 2.22
N MET A 6 -27.88 18.01 2.95
CA MET A 6 -26.56 17.73 2.40
C MET A 6 -26.41 16.26 2.06
N GLY A 7 -25.85 15.97 0.89
CA GLY A 7 -25.40 14.65 0.49
C GLY A 7 -23.90 14.61 0.26
N ILE A 8 -23.26 13.49 0.62
CA ILE A 8 -21.81 13.31 0.55
C ILE A 8 -21.49 11.94 -0.06
N ASN A 9 -20.63 11.91 -1.07
CA ASN A 9 -19.99 10.68 -1.55
C ASN A 9 -18.62 10.52 -0.85
N LEU A 10 -18.43 9.39 -0.17
CA LEU A 10 -17.15 9.03 0.49
C LEU A 10 -16.38 7.91 -0.23
N GLY A 11 -16.91 7.37 -1.32
CA GLY A 11 -16.22 6.43 -2.22
C GLY A 11 -15.13 7.11 -3.05
N HIS A 12 -14.83 6.57 -4.23
CA HIS A 12 -14.03 7.30 -5.22
C HIS A 12 -14.83 8.46 -5.82
N GLU A 13 -14.15 9.43 -6.45
CA GLU A 13 -14.82 10.63 -6.99
C GLU A 13 -15.61 11.37 -5.90
N ARG A 14 -14.97 11.57 -4.74
CA ARG A 14 -15.58 12.24 -3.58
C ARG A 14 -16.27 13.53 -4.02
N SER A 15 -17.48 13.74 -3.55
CA SER A 15 -18.32 14.88 -3.96
C SER A 15 -19.29 15.28 -2.86
N VAL A 16 -19.78 16.51 -2.93
CA VAL A 16 -20.77 17.06 -2.00
C VAL A 16 -21.83 17.83 -2.78
N ALA A 17 -23.08 17.72 -2.35
CA ALA A 17 -24.19 18.48 -2.88
C ALA A 17 -25.12 18.95 -1.75
N ILE A 18 -25.74 20.12 -1.94
CA ILE A 18 -26.80 20.63 -1.05
C ILE A 18 -28.07 20.86 -1.87
N ALA A 19 -29.16 20.28 -1.39
CA ALA A 19 -30.50 20.49 -1.94
C ALA A 19 -31.37 21.31 -0.98
N LYS A 20 -32.24 22.15 -1.55
CA LYS A 20 -33.23 22.95 -0.85
C LYS A 20 -34.53 22.95 -1.64
N ASP A 21 -35.65 22.63 -1.01
CA ASP A 21 -36.99 22.64 -1.62
C ASP A 21 -37.06 21.85 -2.96
N GLY A 22 -36.37 20.73 -3.03
CA GLY A 22 -36.31 19.85 -4.21
C GLY A 22 -35.37 20.29 -5.33
N GLU A 23 -34.63 21.38 -5.15
CA GLU A 23 -33.63 21.91 -6.08
C GLU A 23 -32.21 21.64 -5.57
N ILE A 24 -31.30 21.22 -6.46
CA ILE A 24 -29.86 21.13 -6.14
C ILE A 24 -29.29 22.55 -6.27
N ILE A 25 -28.93 23.17 -5.14
CA ILE A 25 -28.47 24.57 -5.12
C ILE A 25 -26.98 24.67 -5.42
N VAL A 26 -26.19 23.71 -4.94
CA VAL A 26 -24.76 23.63 -5.19
C VAL A 26 -24.30 22.17 -5.17
N ALA A 27 -23.40 21.81 -6.07
CA ALA A 27 -22.72 20.52 -6.07
C ALA A 27 -21.30 20.66 -6.63
N ILE A 28 -20.33 19.98 -6.02
CA ILE A 28 -18.94 20.04 -6.45
C ILE A 28 -18.23 18.70 -6.24
N GLU A 29 -17.37 18.35 -7.19
CA GLU A 29 -16.46 17.20 -7.09
C GLU A 29 -15.16 17.64 -6.40
N GLN A 30 -14.68 16.86 -5.43
CA GLN A 30 -13.46 17.18 -4.67
C GLN A 30 -12.23 17.30 -5.58
N GLU A 31 -12.19 16.57 -6.70
CA GLU A 31 -11.10 16.65 -7.68
C GLU A 31 -10.93 18.06 -8.27
N ARG A 32 -12.01 18.85 -8.32
CA ARG A 32 -11.96 20.24 -8.81
C ARG A 32 -11.19 21.14 -7.84
N LEU A 33 -11.18 20.80 -6.56
CA LEU A 33 -10.59 21.59 -5.48
C LEU A 33 -9.16 21.12 -5.14
N ASP A 34 -8.97 19.81 -4.92
CA ASP A 34 -7.65 19.26 -4.57
C ASP A 34 -6.74 19.04 -5.79
N ARG A 35 -7.28 19.22 -7.00
CA ARG A 35 -6.61 19.03 -8.30
C ARG A 35 -6.09 17.60 -8.53
N HIS A 36 -6.57 16.63 -7.75
CA HIS A 36 -6.29 15.21 -7.92
C HIS A 36 -7.45 14.53 -8.65
N LYS A 37 -7.22 14.19 -9.92
CA LYS A 37 -8.21 13.51 -10.75
C LYS A 37 -8.62 12.17 -10.15
N PHE A 38 -9.93 11.90 -10.13
CA PHE A 38 -10.55 10.78 -9.43
C PHE A 38 -10.25 10.80 -7.93
N SER A 39 -10.34 11.98 -7.29
CA SER A 39 -9.96 12.24 -5.89
C SER A 39 -10.28 11.03 -5.00
N PRO A 40 -9.25 10.40 -4.39
CA PRO A 40 -9.41 9.12 -3.72
C PRO A 40 -10.22 9.29 -2.43
N GLY A 41 -11.23 8.43 -2.25
CA GLY A 41 -11.86 8.19 -0.95
C GLY A 41 -11.59 6.77 -0.49
N TYR A 42 -12.62 6.09 0.03
CA TYR A 42 -12.50 4.70 0.46
C TYR A 42 -12.65 3.74 -0.73
N MET A 43 -11.63 2.94 -1.03
CA MET A 43 -11.70 2.00 -2.18
C MET A 43 -11.26 0.56 -1.92
N LEU A 44 -10.77 0.18 -0.74
CA LEU A 44 -10.30 -1.20 -0.53
C LEU A 44 -10.56 -1.69 0.89
N HIS A 45 -11.17 -2.88 1.00
CA HIS A 45 -11.29 -3.70 2.21
C HIS A 45 -9.92 -4.27 2.65
N ALA A 46 -8.91 -3.41 2.86
CA ALA A 46 -7.69 -3.82 3.53
C ALA A 46 -7.85 -3.62 5.06
N PRO A 47 -7.61 -4.65 5.88
CA PRO A 47 -7.59 -4.51 7.33
C PRO A 47 -6.59 -3.41 7.75
N GLY A 48 -7.04 -2.41 8.51
CA GLY A 48 -6.19 -1.32 9.02
C GLY A 48 -6.29 0.02 8.31
N VAL A 49 -6.95 0.12 7.14
CA VAL A 49 -7.04 1.38 6.35
C VAL A 49 -8.15 2.33 6.82
N ALA A 50 -9.09 1.86 7.65
CA ALA A 50 -10.16 2.70 8.20
C ALA A 50 -9.65 3.93 8.98
N ALA A 51 -8.42 3.89 9.50
CA ALA A 51 -7.77 5.00 10.21
C ALA A 51 -7.24 6.12 9.28
N GLN A 52 -7.26 5.94 7.95
CA GLN A 52 -6.71 6.89 6.96
C GLN A 52 -7.79 7.62 6.16
N MET A 53 -9.08 7.43 6.48
CA MET A 53 -10.18 7.97 5.70
C MET A 53 -10.33 9.49 5.87
N GLN A 54 -10.35 10.23 4.76
CA GLN A 54 -10.50 11.67 4.75
C GLN A 54 -11.88 12.09 4.23
N ILE A 55 -12.64 12.79 5.06
CA ILE A 55 -13.87 13.48 4.67
C ILE A 55 -13.50 14.56 3.62
N PRO A 56 -14.31 14.80 2.57
CA PRO A 56 -14.07 15.87 1.60
C PRO A 56 -14.38 17.24 2.20
N ALA A 57 -13.58 17.65 3.19
CA ALA A 57 -13.83 18.83 4.01
C ALA A 57 -13.83 20.14 3.19
N GLU A 58 -13.02 20.22 2.14
CA GLU A 58 -13.00 21.36 1.23
C GLU A 58 -14.30 21.46 0.42
N ALA A 59 -14.80 20.36 -0.14
CA ALA A 59 -16.09 20.35 -0.83
C ALA A 59 -17.27 20.63 0.11
N VAL A 60 -17.24 20.11 1.34
CA VAL A 60 -18.25 20.43 2.38
C VAL A 60 -18.25 21.93 2.64
N ARG A 61 -17.07 22.53 2.89
CA ARG A 61 -16.94 23.97 3.11
C ARG A 61 -17.38 24.77 1.89
N TYR A 62 -16.97 24.37 0.69
CA TYR A 62 -17.35 25.02 -0.56
C TYR A 62 -18.87 25.13 -0.69
N CYS A 63 -19.61 24.04 -0.44
CA CYS A 63 -21.07 24.05 -0.55
C CYS A 63 -21.73 24.92 0.54
N LEU A 64 -21.24 24.84 1.78
CA LEU A 64 -21.74 25.65 2.91
C LEU A 64 -21.52 27.15 2.68
N ASP A 65 -20.30 27.55 2.30
CA ASP A 65 -19.92 28.93 2.01
C ASP A 65 -20.76 29.47 0.83
N THR A 66 -20.99 28.66 -0.21
CA THR A 66 -21.83 29.03 -1.36
C THR A 66 -23.28 29.29 -0.97
N CYS A 67 -23.81 28.50 -0.03
CA CYS A 67 -25.17 28.69 0.48
C CYS A 67 -25.27 29.73 1.61
N ASN A 68 -24.12 30.24 2.10
CA ASN A 68 -24.00 31.11 3.27
C ASN A 68 -24.70 30.52 4.52
N ILE A 69 -24.41 29.24 4.80
CA ILE A 69 -24.96 28.49 5.94
C ILE A 69 -23.86 27.70 6.67
N THR A 70 -24.19 27.18 7.86
CA THR A 70 -23.34 26.31 8.67
C THR A 70 -23.92 24.89 8.75
N LEU A 71 -23.14 23.93 9.29
CA LEU A 71 -23.65 22.57 9.55
C LEU A 71 -24.88 22.56 10.49
N SER A 72 -25.01 23.56 11.36
CA SER A 72 -26.16 23.69 12.26
C SER A 72 -27.45 24.06 11.55
N ASP A 73 -27.37 24.66 10.36
CA ASP A 73 -28.53 25.05 9.55
C ASP A 73 -29.07 23.90 8.68
N LEU A 74 -28.29 22.83 8.50
CA LEU A 74 -28.72 21.63 7.77
C LEU A 74 -29.81 20.89 8.55
N ALA A 75 -30.84 20.42 7.85
CA ALA A 75 -31.83 19.51 8.42
C ALA A 75 -31.30 18.06 8.47
N THR A 76 -30.57 17.65 7.43
CA THR A 76 -30.04 16.29 7.30
C THR A 76 -28.67 16.27 6.63
N ILE A 77 -27.84 15.30 6.99
CA ILE A 77 -26.60 14.97 6.31
C ILE A 77 -26.68 13.48 5.93
N THR A 78 -26.58 13.17 4.64
CA THR A 78 -26.61 11.77 4.17
C THR A 78 -25.32 11.47 3.45
N ALA A 79 -24.68 10.36 3.80
CA ALA A 79 -23.47 9.91 3.12
C ALA A 79 -23.58 8.46 2.71
N ASN A 80 -22.89 8.12 1.63
CA ASN A 80 -22.87 6.77 1.11
C ASN A 80 -21.52 6.47 0.44
N MET A 81 -21.18 5.19 0.39
CA MET A 81 -20.10 4.64 -0.42
C MET A 81 -20.48 3.24 -0.93
N PRO A 82 -19.92 2.78 -2.07
CA PRO A 82 -20.19 1.45 -2.60
C PRO A 82 -19.61 0.36 -1.68
N GLY A 83 -20.05 -0.89 -1.87
CA GLY A 83 -19.68 -2.02 -1.02
C GLY A 83 -20.43 -2.04 0.30
N HIS A 84 -19.76 -2.45 1.38
CA HIS A 84 -20.35 -2.35 2.72
C HIS A 84 -20.33 -0.89 3.22
N ASP A 85 -21.48 -0.22 3.15
CA ASP A 85 -21.59 1.21 3.45
C ASP A 85 -21.37 1.53 4.93
N CYS A 86 -20.18 2.01 5.27
CA CYS A 86 -19.83 2.53 6.59
C CYS A 86 -19.86 4.07 6.66
N ALA A 87 -20.25 4.77 5.57
CA ALA A 87 -20.10 6.22 5.49
C ALA A 87 -20.89 6.98 6.57
N PRO A 88 -22.16 6.62 6.86
CA PRO A 88 -22.91 7.25 7.96
C PRO A 88 -22.25 7.05 9.34
N ASP A 89 -21.67 5.87 9.59
CA ASP A 89 -21.06 5.56 10.89
C ASP A 89 -19.76 6.34 11.10
N ILE A 90 -19.00 6.55 10.02
CA ILE A 90 -17.79 7.34 10.01
C ILE A 90 -18.11 8.81 10.28
N LEU A 91 -19.14 9.36 9.62
CA LEU A 91 -19.58 10.73 9.89
C LEU A 91 -20.04 10.91 11.34
N ARG A 92 -20.82 9.97 11.91
CA ARG A 92 -21.25 10.05 13.32
C ARG A 92 -20.10 10.02 14.32
N ARG A 93 -18.96 9.41 13.98
CA ARG A 93 -17.76 9.37 14.83
C ARG A 93 -16.94 10.65 14.77
N VAL A 94 -16.91 11.32 13.60
CA VAL A 94 -16.05 12.48 13.37
C VAL A 94 -16.78 13.80 13.64
N LEU A 95 -18.10 13.84 13.43
CA LEU A 95 -18.91 15.04 13.66
C LEU A 95 -19.23 15.23 15.15
N PRO A 96 -19.37 16.48 15.62
CA PRO A 96 -19.88 16.76 16.97
C PRO A 96 -21.25 16.12 17.19
N THR A 97 -21.54 15.71 18.43
CA THR A 97 -22.78 15.00 18.79
C THR A 97 -24.05 15.73 18.32
N GLU A 98 -24.09 17.05 18.43
CA GLU A 98 -25.23 17.90 18.00
C GLU A 98 -25.50 17.85 16.48
N ILE A 99 -24.49 17.51 15.68
CA ILE A 99 -24.59 17.37 14.22
C ILE A 99 -24.76 15.90 13.83
N ALA A 100 -24.19 14.96 14.61
CA ALA A 100 -24.26 13.53 14.36
C ALA A 100 -25.70 13.00 14.31
N ASP A 101 -26.61 13.59 15.08
CA ASP A 101 -28.05 13.25 15.09
C ASP A 101 -28.76 13.57 13.77
N LYS A 102 -28.16 14.42 12.93
CA LYS A 102 -28.66 14.76 11.59
C LYS A 102 -28.22 13.77 10.52
N VAL A 103 -27.36 12.80 10.86
CA VAL A 103 -26.77 11.86 9.90
C VAL A 103 -27.75 10.73 9.57
N MET A 104 -28.20 10.67 8.32
CA MET A 104 -29.08 9.64 7.78
C MET A 104 -28.33 8.59 6.98
N ARG A 105 -28.92 7.39 6.88
CA ARG A 105 -28.44 6.29 6.06
C ARG A 105 -29.45 6.03 4.94
N ILE A 106 -28.99 6.11 3.70
CA ILE A 106 -29.78 5.71 2.54
C ILE A 106 -29.81 4.16 2.42
N PRO A 107 -30.92 3.53 2.00
CA PRO A 107 -31.04 2.08 1.93
C PRO A 107 -30.04 1.36 1.02
N SER A 108 -29.68 1.93 -0.14
CA SER A 108 -28.65 1.37 -1.03
C SER A 108 -27.99 2.44 -1.89
N HIS A 109 -26.82 2.10 -2.41
CA HIS A 109 -26.03 2.92 -3.32
C HIS A 109 -26.76 3.17 -4.63
N HIS A 110 -27.34 2.13 -5.24
CA HIS A 110 -28.16 2.30 -6.46
C HIS A 110 -29.40 3.15 -6.24
N LEU A 111 -29.97 3.19 -5.03
CA LEU A 111 -31.09 4.08 -4.75
C LEU A 111 -30.65 5.56 -4.76
N ALA A 112 -29.44 5.89 -4.27
CA ALA A 112 -28.89 7.23 -4.44
C ALA A 112 -28.76 7.60 -5.93
N HIS A 113 -28.21 6.70 -6.74
CA HIS A 113 -28.18 6.88 -8.21
C HIS A 113 -29.58 7.10 -8.81
N ALA A 114 -30.58 6.31 -8.40
CA ALA A 114 -31.95 6.48 -8.90
C ALA A 114 -32.53 7.86 -8.56
N TYR A 115 -32.26 8.38 -7.35
CA TYR A 115 -32.66 9.73 -6.96
C TYR A 115 -31.91 10.82 -7.73
N SER A 116 -30.62 10.65 -8.03
CA SER A 116 -29.86 11.66 -8.79
C SER A 116 -30.40 11.82 -10.21
N ALA A 117 -30.95 10.76 -10.82
CA ALA A 117 -31.54 10.84 -12.16
C ALA A 117 -33.04 11.17 -12.17
N TYR A 118 -33.88 10.45 -11.42
CA TYR A 118 -35.34 10.61 -11.55
C TYR A 118 -35.84 11.95 -11.00
N TRP A 119 -35.36 12.36 -9.83
CA TRP A 119 -35.87 13.57 -9.19
C TRP A 119 -35.72 14.84 -10.04
N PRO A 120 -34.53 15.10 -10.64
CA PRO A 120 -34.32 16.26 -11.49
C PRO A 120 -34.74 16.07 -12.96
N SER A 121 -35.31 14.93 -13.37
CA SER A 121 -35.61 14.67 -14.79
C SER A 121 -36.75 15.51 -15.38
N GLY A 122 -37.66 15.98 -14.53
CA GLY A 122 -38.91 16.60 -14.97
C GLY A 122 -39.98 15.61 -15.46
N PHE A 123 -39.76 14.30 -15.32
CA PHE A 123 -40.73 13.29 -15.73
C PHE A 123 -41.69 12.90 -14.60
N ASP A 124 -43.00 12.96 -14.82
CA ASP A 124 -44.00 12.50 -13.85
C ASP A 124 -43.95 10.98 -13.65
N GLU A 125 -43.71 10.23 -14.72
CA GLU A 125 -43.52 8.78 -14.70
C GLU A 125 -42.35 8.37 -15.62
N ALA A 126 -41.52 7.45 -15.16
CA ALA A 126 -40.38 6.94 -15.93
C ALA A 126 -39.88 5.59 -15.39
N LEU A 127 -39.25 4.81 -16.27
CA LEU A 127 -38.32 3.76 -15.85
C LEU A 127 -37.02 4.40 -15.37
N ILE A 128 -36.37 3.81 -14.38
CA ILE A 128 -35.09 4.30 -13.86
C ILE A 128 -34.13 3.11 -13.84
N LEU A 129 -33.00 3.25 -14.52
CA LEU A 129 -31.94 2.26 -14.58
C LEU A 129 -30.70 2.80 -13.85
N SER A 130 -30.36 2.18 -12.73
CA SER A 130 -29.06 2.39 -12.07
C SER A 130 -28.15 1.23 -12.45
N VAL A 131 -27.06 1.52 -13.16
CA VAL A 131 -26.12 0.51 -13.64
C VAL A 131 -24.68 0.97 -13.41
N ASP A 132 -23.94 0.19 -12.63
CA ASP A 132 -22.60 0.55 -12.19
C ASP A 132 -21.63 -0.63 -12.24
N ALA A 133 -20.38 -0.38 -11.86
CA ALA A 133 -19.40 -1.43 -11.59
C ALA A 133 -19.79 -2.26 -10.36
N THR A 134 -20.22 -1.60 -9.29
CA THR A 134 -20.74 -2.25 -8.08
C THR A 134 -21.56 -1.27 -7.25
N GLY A 135 -22.66 -1.73 -6.66
CA GLY A 135 -23.44 -0.96 -5.69
C GLY A 135 -23.20 -1.40 -4.25
N SER A 136 -24.27 -1.50 -3.47
CA SER A 136 -24.21 -1.92 -2.06
C SER A 136 -23.98 -3.42 -1.90
N THR A 137 -23.09 -3.79 -0.98
CA THR A 137 -22.85 -5.19 -0.59
C THR A 137 -23.72 -5.57 0.61
N THR A 138 -24.55 -6.58 0.41
CA THR A 138 -25.42 -7.17 1.45
C THR A 138 -24.61 -8.01 2.46
N PRO A 139 -25.17 -8.31 3.65
CA PRO A 139 -24.55 -9.23 4.61
C PRO A 139 -24.31 -10.66 4.07
N ALA A 140 -25.03 -11.05 3.01
CA ALA A 140 -24.81 -12.31 2.31
C ALA A 140 -23.61 -12.28 1.34
N HIS A 141 -22.83 -11.18 1.34
CA HIS A 141 -21.70 -10.95 0.43
C HIS A 141 -22.08 -10.93 -1.06
N CYS A 142 -23.31 -10.48 -1.38
CA CYS A 142 -23.72 -10.16 -2.75
C CYS A 142 -23.74 -8.64 -2.94
N THR A 143 -23.24 -8.17 -4.09
CA THR A 143 -23.22 -6.75 -4.47
C THR A 143 -24.13 -6.46 -5.66
N GLU A 144 -24.72 -5.27 -5.71
CA GLU A 144 -25.59 -4.84 -6.80
C GLU A 144 -24.78 -4.66 -8.11
N SER A 145 -25.28 -5.20 -9.23
CA SER A 145 -24.75 -4.92 -10.58
C SER A 145 -25.59 -3.85 -11.28
N TYR A 146 -26.91 -4.01 -11.29
CA TYR A 146 -27.84 -3.00 -11.76
C TYR A 146 -29.18 -3.14 -11.04
N THR A 147 -29.95 -2.06 -11.02
CA THR A 147 -31.28 -2.03 -10.42
C THR A 147 -32.22 -1.25 -11.33
N LEU A 148 -33.38 -1.84 -11.59
CA LEU A 148 -34.49 -1.17 -12.26
C LEU A 148 -35.51 -0.69 -11.25
N TYR A 149 -35.98 0.52 -11.46
CA TYR A 149 -37.06 1.10 -10.69
C TYR A 149 -38.13 1.67 -11.62
N GLU A 150 -39.32 1.81 -11.04
CA GLU A 150 -40.43 2.56 -11.56
C GLU A 150 -40.58 3.84 -10.74
N GLY A 151 -40.49 5.00 -11.41
CA GLY A 151 -40.76 6.30 -10.82
C GLY A 151 -42.18 6.75 -11.14
N ARG A 152 -43.00 7.08 -10.13
CA ARG A 152 -44.32 7.70 -10.29
C ARG A 152 -44.52 8.82 -9.26
N GLY A 153 -44.62 10.05 -9.73
CA GLY A 153 -44.73 11.24 -8.89
C GLY A 153 -43.50 11.42 -7.98
N GLN A 154 -43.70 11.22 -6.68
CA GLN A 154 -42.65 11.33 -5.65
C GLN A 154 -42.07 9.96 -5.23
N THR A 155 -42.57 8.87 -5.83
CA THR A 155 -42.26 7.50 -5.40
C THR A 155 -41.32 6.83 -6.40
N ILE A 156 -40.31 6.13 -5.89
CA ILE A 156 -39.44 5.24 -6.65
C ILE A 156 -39.64 3.83 -6.08
N THR A 157 -40.06 2.88 -6.91
CA THR A 157 -40.33 1.49 -6.52
C THR A 157 -39.39 0.56 -7.29
N THR A 158 -38.71 -0.35 -6.59
CA THR A 158 -37.81 -1.33 -7.24
C THR A 158 -38.62 -2.35 -8.04
N LEU A 159 -38.29 -2.51 -9.32
CA LEU A 159 -38.82 -3.55 -10.21
C LEU A 159 -37.93 -4.79 -10.20
N HIS A 160 -36.62 -4.60 -10.20
CA HIS A 160 -35.62 -5.67 -10.21
C HIS A 160 -34.32 -5.18 -9.60
N ASN A 161 -33.68 -6.01 -8.78
CA ASN A 161 -32.33 -5.77 -8.28
C ASN A 161 -31.47 -6.98 -8.64
N GLU A 162 -30.52 -6.78 -9.55
CA GLU A 162 -29.57 -7.82 -9.93
C GLU A 162 -28.35 -7.74 -9.02
N THR A 163 -28.05 -8.84 -8.33
CA THR A 163 -26.89 -8.93 -7.44
C THR A 163 -26.03 -10.12 -7.79
N VAL A 164 -24.71 -9.95 -7.68
CA VAL A 164 -23.72 -11.01 -7.90
C VAL A 164 -22.91 -11.24 -6.63
N ALA A 165 -22.36 -12.44 -6.44
CA ALA A 165 -21.43 -12.69 -5.35
C ALA A 165 -20.24 -11.73 -5.45
N ALA A 166 -19.87 -11.09 -4.34
CA ALA A 166 -18.91 -9.98 -4.33
C ALA A 166 -17.53 -10.37 -4.87
N HIS A 167 -17.09 -11.62 -4.71
CA HIS A 167 -15.82 -12.10 -5.26
C HIS A 167 -15.84 -12.28 -6.79
N LEU A 168 -17.03 -12.43 -7.39
CA LEU A 168 -17.21 -12.54 -8.84
C LEU A 168 -17.39 -11.18 -9.54
N ALA A 169 -17.63 -10.11 -8.77
CA ALA A 169 -18.08 -8.83 -9.31
C ALA A 169 -17.20 -8.28 -10.44
N GLN A 170 -15.87 -8.47 -10.36
CA GLN A 170 -14.89 -7.96 -11.32
C GLN A 170 -15.13 -8.43 -12.76
N LEU A 171 -15.77 -9.58 -12.96
CA LEU A 171 -16.08 -10.12 -14.29
C LEU A 171 -17.52 -10.63 -14.43
N SER A 172 -18.39 -10.32 -13.46
CA SER A 172 -19.81 -10.70 -13.49
C SER A 172 -20.76 -9.50 -13.41
N THR A 173 -20.25 -8.26 -13.35
CA THR A 173 -21.07 -7.04 -13.47
C THR A 173 -20.82 -6.35 -14.80
N LEU A 174 -21.84 -5.67 -15.33
CA LEU A 174 -21.73 -4.95 -16.59
C LEU A 174 -20.63 -3.87 -16.57
N GLY A 175 -20.54 -3.11 -15.48
CA GLY A 175 -19.52 -2.07 -15.33
C GLY A 175 -18.10 -2.63 -15.24
N PHE A 176 -17.85 -3.64 -14.40
CA PHE A 176 -16.48 -4.17 -14.28
C PHE A 176 -16.02 -4.99 -15.49
N VAL A 177 -16.92 -5.67 -16.22
CA VAL A 177 -16.55 -6.30 -17.50
C VAL A 177 -16.06 -5.25 -18.50
N TYR A 178 -16.71 -4.09 -18.56
CA TYR A 178 -16.27 -2.97 -19.39
C TYR A 178 -14.93 -2.37 -18.90
N GLU A 179 -14.75 -2.24 -17.58
CA GLU A 179 -13.48 -1.80 -17.00
C GLU A 179 -12.33 -2.78 -17.23
N TYR A 180 -12.59 -4.08 -17.22
CA TYR A 180 -11.58 -5.11 -17.43
C TYR A 180 -10.89 -4.91 -18.79
N ILE A 181 -11.67 -4.71 -19.84
CA ILE A 181 -11.15 -4.41 -21.18
C ILE A 181 -10.52 -3.02 -21.24
N THR A 182 -11.09 -2.04 -20.52
CA THR A 182 -10.50 -0.69 -20.40
C THR A 182 -9.07 -0.76 -19.84
N ARG A 183 -8.84 -1.58 -18.81
CA ARG A 183 -7.53 -1.81 -18.20
C ARG A 183 -6.59 -2.53 -19.16
N LYS A 184 -7.07 -3.57 -19.87
CA LYS A 184 -6.28 -4.28 -20.90
C LYS A 184 -5.86 -3.36 -22.05
N ALA A 185 -6.70 -2.38 -22.43
CA ALA A 185 -6.37 -1.34 -23.41
C ALA A 185 -5.38 -0.27 -22.88
N GLY A 186 -4.95 -0.35 -21.62
CA GLY A 186 -4.01 0.57 -20.99
C GLY A 186 -4.61 1.92 -20.61
N PHE A 187 -5.93 2.04 -20.58
CA PHE A 187 -6.63 3.28 -20.21
C PHE A 187 -6.80 3.38 -18.70
N ILE A 188 -5.70 3.61 -18.00
CA ILE A 188 -5.63 3.65 -16.53
C ILE A 188 -5.06 4.98 -16.07
N THR A 189 -5.68 5.58 -15.06
CA THR A 189 -5.10 6.68 -14.29
C THR A 189 -4.67 6.16 -12.92
N GLN A 190 -3.40 6.38 -12.59
CA GLN A 190 -2.86 6.06 -11.27
C GLN A 190 -3.37 7.09 -10.25
N VAL A 191 -3.97 6.63 -9.15
CA VAL A 191 -4.49 7.46 -8.06
C VAL A 191 -3.70 7.10 -6.80
N GLY A 192 -2.66 7.88 -6.47
CA GLY A 192 -1.73 7.52 -5.38
C GLY A 192 -0.90 6.26 -5.67
N GLU A 193 -0.29 5.68 -4.63
CA GLU A 193 0.69 4.59 -4.82
C GLU A 193 0.08 3.22 -5.16
N LYS A 194 -1.19 2.97 -4.80
CA LYS A 194 -1.79 1.63 -4.82
C LYS A 194 -3.11 1.49 -5.57
N ILE A 195 -3.68 2.58 -6.09
CA ILE A 195 -5.03 2.59 -6.68
C ILE A 195 -4.95 2.96 -8.17
N GLN A 196 -5.73 2.26 -9.00
CA GLN A 196 -5.83 2.47 -10.43
C GLN A 196 -7.28 2.64 -10.87
N HIS A 197 -7.60 3.77 -11.48
CA HIS A 197 -8.93 4.06 -12.00
C HIS A 197 -9.00 3.82 -13.52
N ALA A 198 -10.04 3.12 -14.00
CA ALA A 198 -10.22 2.80 -15.40
C ALA A 198 -10.94 3.93 -16.15
N GLU A 199 -10.34 4.46 -17.22
CA GLU A 199 -10.96 5.54 -18.00
C GLU A 199 -11.89 4.98 -19.09
N ALA A 200 -13.03 4.40 -18.69
CA ALA A 200 -13.97 3.70 -19.59
C ALA A 200 -14.41 4.53 -20.81
N GLY A 201 -14.52 5.86 -20.66
CA GLY A 201 -14.82 6.76 -21.78
C GLY A 201 -13.76 6.79 -22.89
N LYS A 202 -12.53 6.31 -22.65
CA LYS A 202 -11.51 6.08 -23.70
C LYS A 202 -11.79 4.81 -24.48
N LEU A 203 -12.18 3.73 -23.80
CA LEU A 203 -12.58 2.49 -24.46
C LEU A 203 -13.80 2.70 -25.36
N MET A 204 -14.78 3.48 -24.89
CA MET A 204 -15.94 3.88 -25.69
C MET A 204 -15.54 4.60 -26.99
N GLY A 205 -14.51 5.46 -26.94
CA GLY A 205 -13.99 6.14 -28.14
C GLY A 205 -13.12 5.25 -29.04
N LEU A 206 -12.62 4.12 -28.52
CA LEU A 206 -11.86 3.13 -29.28
C LEU A 206 -12.78 2.16 -30.02
N ALA A 207 -13.92 1.80 -29.44
CA ALA A 207 -14.84 0.79 -29.96
C ALA A 207 -15.21 0.97 -31.46
N PRO A 208 -15.46 2.19 -32.00
CA PRO A 208 -15.77 2.37 -33.42
C PRO A 208 -14.65 1.99 -34.40
N TYR A 209 -13.41 1.80 -33.93
CA TYR A 209 -12.28 1.34 -34.75
C TYR A 209 -12.18 -0.18 -34.85
N GLY A 210 -12.94 -0.91 -34.03
CA GLY A 210 -13.03 -2.36 -34.05
C GLY A 210 -14.19 -2.84 -34.90
N LYS A 211 -14.32 -4.15 -35.00
CA LYS A 211 -15.42 -4.81 -35.71
C LYS A 211 -15.82 -6.10 -35.03
N ASP A 212 -16.98 -6.60 -35.47
CA ASP A 212 -17.49 -7.88 -35.00
C ASP A 212 -16.59 -9.03 -35.46
N GLN A 213 -16.44 -10.02 -34.58
CA GLN A 213 -15.67 -11.24 -34.81
C GLN A 213 -16.61 -12.43 -34.60
N PRO A 214 -17.26 -12.93 -35.66
CA PRO A 214 -18.34 -13.92 -35.56
C PRO A 214 -17.96 -15.24 -34.87
N ASN A 215 -16.65 -15.53 -34.79
CA ASN A 215 -16.14 -16.76 -34.18
C ASN A 215 -15.80 -16.60 -32.68
N TRP A 216 -16.08 -15.44 -32.06
CA TRP A 216 -15.86 -15.20 -30.62
C TRP A 216 -17.12 -15.50 -29.81
N HIS A 217 -16.97 -15.96 -28.57
CA HIS A 217 -18.08 -16.40 -27.71
C HIS A 217 -18.81 -15.21 -27.08
N PRO A 218 -20.16 -15.16 -27.06
CA PRO A 218 -20.88 -14.09 -26.39
C PRO A 218 -20.68 -14.15 -24.86
N TRP A 219 -20.33 -13.02 -24.24
CA TRP A 219 -20.06 -12.93 -22.80
C TRP A 219 -21.31 -12.65 -21.97
N ILE A 220 -22.19 -11.81 -22.49
CA ILE A 220 -23.42 -11.41 -21.82
C ILE A 220 -24.61 -12.06 -22.51
N GLN A 221 -25.21 -13.05 -21.86
CA GLN A 221 -26.37 -13.76 -22.38
C GLN A 221 -27.65 -13.27 -21.70
N THR A 222 -28.66 -13.01 -22.51
CA THR A 222 -30.01 -12.62 -22.06
C THR A 222 -30.90 -13.86 -21.98
N GLU A 223 -31.87 -13.83 -21.07
CA GLU A 223 -32.88 -14.87 -20.94
C GLU A 223 -34.27 -14.29 -21.22
N GLU A 224 -35.06 -15.01 -22.01
CA GLU A 224 -36.38 -14.54 -22.43
C GLU A 224 -37.30 -14.32 -21.22
N ASP A 225 -38.01 -13.20 -21.21
CA ASP A 225 -38.88 -12.75 -20.12
C ASP A 225 -38.20 -12.69 -18.72
N SER A 226 -36.87 -12.66 -18.64
CA SER A 226 -36.11 -12.49 -17.41
C SER A 226 -35.32 -11.18 -17.43
N TYR A 227 -35.25 -10.51 -16.28
CA TYR A 227 -34.38 -9.35 -16.11
C TYR A 227 -32.93 -9.75 -15.84
N SER A 228 -32.67 -11.00 -15.44
CA SER A 228 -31.34 -11.47 -15.08
C SER A 228 -30.49 -11.79 -16.31
N LEU A 229 -29.19 -11.53 -16.20
CA LEU A 229 -28.20 -11.81 -17.22
C LEU A 229 -27.30 -12.96 -16.79
N LYS A 230 -26.90 -13.80 -17.75
CA LYS A 230 -25.90 -14.85 -17.53
C LYS A 230 -24.56 -14.34 -18.04
N ILE A 231 -23.61 -14.14 -17.12
CA ILE A 231 -22.26 -13.66 -17.39
C ILE A 231 -21.26 -14.64 -16.76
N SER A 232 -20.46 -15.29 -17.59
CA SER A 232 -19.42 -16.22 -17.14
C SER A 232 -18.10 -15.49 -16.97
N ALA A 233 -17.74 -15.17 -15.74
CA ALA A 233 -16.49 -14.51 -15.41
C ALA A 233 -15.27 -15.32 -15.90
N TYR A 234 -15.35 -16.64 -15.79
CA TYR A 234 -14.26 -17.52 -16.18
C TYR A 234 -14.11 -17.64 -17.70
N ASP A 235 -15.22 -17.73 -18.44
CA ASP A 235 -15.13 -17.84 -19.90
C ASP A 235 -14.61 -16.51 -20.52
N ILE A 236 -14.97 -15.35 -19.94
CA ILE A 236 -14.37 -14.05 -20.28
C ILE A 236 -12.85 -14.07 -20.03
N PHE A 237 -12.44 -14.53 -18.84
CA PHE A 237 -11.02 -14.63 -18.47
C PHE A 237 -10.23 -15.51 -19.43
N LEU A 238 -10.77 -16.70 -19.78
CA LEU A 238 -10.14 -17.64 -20.71
C LEU A 238 -10.04 -17.05 -22.12
N GLU A 239 -11.13 -16.48 -22.65
CA GLU A 239 -11.12 -15.96 -24.02
C GLU A 239 -10.16 -14.79 -24.16
N VAL A 240 -10.15 -13.83 -23.23
CA VAL A 240 -9.20 -12.71 -23.24
C VAL A 240 -7.76 -13.20 -23.12
N THR A 241 -7.50 -14.18 -22.24
CA THR A 241 -6.15 -14.77 -22.09
C THR A 241 -5.69 -15.48 -23.36
N ALA A 242 -6.59 -16.22 -24.01
CA ALA A 242 -6.30 -16.94 -25.24
C ALA A 242 -6.09 -15.99 -26.44
N LEU A 243 -6.88 -14.93 -26.55
CA LEU A 243 -6.69 -13.85 -27.53
C LEU A 243 -5.36 -13.13 -27.33
N GLU A 244 -5.01 -12.81 -26.08
CA GLU A 244 -3.73 -12.20 -25.73
C GLU A 244 -2.58 -13.13 -26.13
N LYS A 245 -2.64 -14.41 -25.78
CA LYS A 245 -1.60 -15.39 -26.16
C LYS A 245 -1.44 -15.54 -27.67
N ARG A 246 -2.53 -15.44 -28.43
CA ARG A 246 -2.54 -15.66 -29.87
C ARG A 246 -2.12 -14.43 -30.68
N TYR A 247 -2.56 -13.23 -30.27
CA TYR A 247 -2.48 -12.02 -31.09
C TYR A 247 -1.62 -10.90 -30.50
N ASP A 248 -1.26 -10.95 -29.23
CA ASP A 248 -0.47 -9.88 -28.62
C ASP A 248 1.03 -10.01 -28.96
N ASN A 249 1.50 -9.14 -29.86
CA ASN A 249 2.91 -9.01 -30.20
C ASN A 249 3.71 -8.14 -29.20
N ARG A 250 3.03 -7.53 -28.22
CA ARG A 250 3.59 -6.60 -27.21
C ARG A 250 4.28 -5.36 -27.78
N GLU A 251 4.03 -5.00 -29.03
CA GLU A 251 4.57 -3.79 -29.67
C GLU A 251 3.59 -2.61 -29.56
N GLY A 252 4.14 -1.39 -29.47
CA GLY A 252 3.36 -0.16 -29.43
C GLY A 252 2.50 0.00 -28.15
N LYS A 253 1.52 0.90 -28.22
CA LYS A 253 0.59 1.13 -27.11
C LYS A 253 -0.53 0.08 -27.12
N PRO A 254 -1.01 -0.41 -25.97
CA PRO A 254 -1.98 -1.50 -25.93
C PRO A 254 -3.25 -1.26 -26.76
N TYR A 255 -3.81 -0.05 -26.74
CA TYR A 255 -4.98 0.31 -27.54
C TYR A 255 -4.79 0.30 -29.06
N LEU A 256 -3.57 0.09 -29.57
CA LEU A 256 -3.29 -0.10 -31.00
C LEU A 256 -3.26 -1.58 -31.38
N ARG A 257 -3.37 -2.51 -30.41
CA ARG A 257 -3.33 -3.95 -30.67
C ARG A 257 -4.67 -4.40 -31.26
N PRO A 258 -4.69 -5.01 -32.46
CA PRO A 258 -5.93 -5.28 -33.18
C PRO A 258 -6.99 -6.06 -32.40
N TYR A 259 -6.60 -7.09 -31.63
CA TYR A 259 -7.54 -7.87 -30.83
C TYR A 259 -8.18 -7.04 -29.69
N LEU A 260 -7.48 -6.05 -29.11
CA LEU A 260 -8.05 -5.16 -28.10
C LEU A 260 -9.00 -4.14 -28.69
N VAL A 261 -8.74 -3.70 -29.92
CA VAL A 261 -9.66 -2.81 -30.66
C VAL A 261 -10.97 -3.55 -30.94
N ASP A 262 -10.92 -4.81 -31.36
CA ASP A 262 -12.12 -5.63 -31.56
C ASP A 262 -12.80 -6.03 -30.24
N LEU A 263 -12.05 -6.28 -29.15
CA LEU A 263 -12.62 -6.47 -27.81
C LEU A 263 -13.34 -5.21 -27.31
N ALA A 264 -12.82 -4.01 -27.60
CA ALA A 264 -13.51 -2.76 -27.30
C ALA A 264 -14.85 -2.64 -28.05
N TYR A 265 -14.88 -3.05 -29.33
CA TYR A 265 -16.12 -3.14 -30.11
C TYR A 265 -17.10 -4.15 -29.51
N LYS A 266 -16.63 -5.38 -29.23
CA LYS A 266 -17.43 -6.48 -28.67
C LYS A 266 -18.09 -6.09 -27.34
N VAL A 267 -17.30 -5.65 -26.36
CA VAL A 267 -17.83 -5.33 -25.02
C VAL A 267 -18.83 -4.17 -25.07
N GLN A 268 -18.61 -3.20 -25.98
CA GLN A 268 -19.56 -2.11 -26.21
C GLN A 268 -20.88 -2.61 -26.80
N LYS A 269 -20.84 -3.48 -27.82
CA LYS A 269 -22.04 -4.02 -28.45
C LYS A 269 -22.82 -4.95 -27.54
N GLU A 270 -22.14 -5.81 -26.77
CA GLU A 270 -22.83 -6.69 -25.83
C GLU A 270 -23.48 -5.93 -24.67
N LEU A 271 -22.83 -4.88 -24.16
CA LEU A 271 -23.44 -3.97 -23.20
C LEU A 271 -24.73 -3.34 -23.77
N GLU A 272 -24.69 -2.82 -25.01
CA GLU A 272 -25.86 -2.26 -25.68
C GLU A 272 -27.01 -3.29 -25.78
N GLN A 273 -26.72 -4.54 -26.12
CA GLN A 273 -27.76 -5.59 -26.22
C GLN A 273 -28.33 -5.94 -24.85
N ALA A 274 -27.50 -6.07 -23.83
CA ALA A 274 -27.93 -6.36 -22.47
C ALA A 274 -28.88 -5.29 -21.93
N LEU A 275 -28.52 -4.01 -22.10
CA LEU A 275 -29.35 -2.89 -21.68
C LEU A 275 -30.66 -2.82 -22.48
N LYS A 276 -30.62 -3.05 -23.80
CA LYS A 276 -31.83 -3.09 -24.65
C LYS A 276 -32.81 -4.17 -24.20
N HIS A 277 -32.31 -5.36 -23.86
CA HIS A 277 -33.13 -6.45 -23.35
C HIS A 277 -33.81 -6.06 -22.03
N ILE A 278 -33.01 -5.60 -21.06
CA ILE A 278 -33.47 -5.24 -19.72
C ILE A 278 -34.54 -4.13 -19.78
N VAL A 279 -34.24 -3.03 -20.48
CA VAL A 279 -35.16 -1.89 -20.58
C VAL A 279 -36.38 -2.26 -21.44
N GLY A 280 -36.18 -2.97 -22.55
CA GLY A 280 -37.27 -3.43 -23.41
C GLY A 280 -38.29 -4.30 -22.68
N LEU A 281 -37.82 -5.22 -21.82
CA LEU A 281 -38.69 -6.02 -20.97
C LEU A 281 -39.43 -5.17 -19.93
N ALA A 282 -38.78 -4.15 -19.37
CA ALA A 282 -39.43 -3.22 -18.44
C ALA A 282 -40.51 -2.37 -19.12
N ILE A 283 -40.30 -1.91 -20.36
CA ILE A 283 -41.33 -1.24 -21.16
C ILE A 283 -42.51 -2.18 -21.40
N LYS A 284 -42.25 -3.44 -21.81
CA LYS A 284 -43.31 -4.45 -22.04
C LYS A 284 -44.17 -4.69 -20.79
N ARG A 285 -43.57 -4.64 -19.59
CA ARG A 285 -44.26 -4.91 -18.32
C ARG A 285 -44.97 -3.70 -17.71
N THR A 286 -44.42 -2.49 -17.87
CA THR A 286 -44.93 -1.27 -17.20
C THR A 286 -45.68 -0.32 -18.14
N GLY A 287 -45.44 -0.42 -19.45
CA GLY A 287 -45.92 0.54 -20.45
C GLY A 287 -45.18 1.88 -20.46
N LEU A 288 -44.25 2.12 -19.53
CA LEU A 288 -43.52 3.38 -19.43
C LEU A 288 -42.45 3.48 -20.53
N ARG A 289 -42.41 4.62 -21.22
CA ARG A 289 -41.49 4.85 -22.36
C ARG A 289 -40.52 6.01 -22.15
N LYS A 290 -40.53 6.64 -20.98
CA LYS A 290 -39.50 7.58 -20.55
C LYS A 290 -38.49 6.86 -19.67
N LEU A 291 -37.21 7.15 -19.86
CA LEU A 291 -36.12 6.47 -19.15
C LEU A 291 -35.19 7.45 -18.45
N CYS A 292 -34.90 7.20 -17.18
CA CYS A 292 -33.85 7.85 -16.42
C CYS A 292 -32.67 6.88 -16.25
N ILE A 293 -31.43 7.33 -16.43
CA ILE A 293 -30.23 6.50 -16.25
C ILE A 293 -29.24 7.16 -15.28
N ALA A 294 -28.68 6.36 -14.37
CA ALA A 294 -27.58 6.71 -13.46
C ALA A 294 -26.64 5.51 -13.24
N GLY A 295 -25.59 5.71 -12.44
CA GLY A 295 -24.46 4.79 -12.27
C GLY A 295 -23.37 5.03 -13.30
N GLY A 296 -22.15 4.58 -13.02
CA GLY A 296 -20.98 4.81 -13.88
C GLY A 296 -21.17 4.43 -15.35
N VAL A 297 -21.94 3.37 -15.62
CA VAL A 297 -22.26 2.93 -16.99
C VAL A 297 -23.21 3.91 -17.70
N GLY A 298 -24.00 4.70 -16.96
CA GLY A 298 -24.84 5.76 -17.51
C GLY A 298 -24.07 6.86 -18.26
N LEU A 299 -22.75 6.97 -18.06
CA LEU A 299 -21.89 7.85 -18.85
C LEU A 299 -21.59 7.32 -20.27
N ASN A 300 -22.02 6.10 -20.61
CA ASN A 300 -21.87 5.50 -21.92
C ASN A 300 -22.89 6.09 -22.92
N SER A 301 -22.50 7.21 -23.52
CA SER A 301 -23.36 7.98 -24.43
C SER A 301 -23.73 7.26 -25.73
N VAL A 302 -22.98 6.22 -26.11
CA VAL A 302 -23.31 5.36 -27.25
C VAL A 302 -24.48 4.46 -26.89
N ALA A 303 -24.41 3.78 -25.74
CA ALA A 303 -25.48 2.93 -25.25
C ALA A 303 -26.78 3.71 -24.98
N ASN A 304 -26.68 4.90 -24.39
CA ASN A 304 -27.83 5.76 -24.11
C ASN A 304 -28.63 6.10 -25.39
N TYR A 305 -27.94 6.50 -26.46
CA TYR A 305 -28.58 6.82 -27.73
C TYR A 305 -29.15 5.57 -28.41
N GLU A 306 -28.45 4.44 -28.34
CA GLU A 306 -28.94 3.18 -28.89
C GLU A 306 -30.22 2.72 -28.18
N LEU A 307 -30.36 2.90 -26.86
CA LEU A 307 -31.61 2.64 -26.12
C LEU A 307 -32.75 3.54 -26.59
N LEU A 308 -32.51 4.85 -26.67
CA LEU A 308 -33.48 5.84 -27.16
C LEU A 308 -34.02 5.45 -28.53
N ARG A 309 -33.12 5.18 -29.48
CA ARG A 309 -33.47 4.88 -30.87
C ARG A 309 -34.13 3.51 -31.03
N SER A 310 -33.51 2.45 -30.52
CA SER A 310 -33.94 1.07 -30.76
C SER A 310 -35.26 0.72 -30.06
N LEU A 311 -35.45 1.22 -28.83
CA LEU A 311 -36.68 1.01 -28.06
C LEU A 311 -37.73 2.10 -28.33
N LYS A 312 -37.39 3.08 -29.19
CA LYS A 312 -38.22 4.22 -29.59
C LYS A 312 -38.73 5.03 -28.40
N LEU A 313 -37.91 5.21 -27.36
CA LEU A 313 -38.33 5.89 -26.12
C LEU A 313 -38.94 7.26 -26.42
N ASP A 314 -39.91 7.68 -25.60
CA ASP A 314 -40.53 9.01 -25.74
C ASP A 314 -39.53 10.11 -25.36
N ASP A 315 -38.74 9.86 -24.31
CA ASP A 315 -37.68 10.75 -23.84
C ASP A 315 -36.69 9.99 -22.95
N ILE A 316 -35.49 10.54 -22.78
CA ILE A 316 -34.42 9.98 -21.96
C ILE A 316 -33.70 11.07 -21.16
N PHE A 317 -33.54 10.85 -19.86
CA PHE A 317 -32.78 11.73 -18.98
C PHE A 317 -31.61 10.98 -18.36
N ILE A 318 -30.41 11.54 -18.49
CA ILE A 318 -29.21 11.01 -17.84
C ILE A 318 -28.62 12.14 -17.03
N PHE A 319 -28.37 11.90 -15.74
CA PHE A 319 -27.79 12.91 -14.87
C PHE A 319 -26.35 13.25 -15.35
N PRO A 320 -25.96 14.54 -15.42
CA PRO A 320 -24.66 14.94 -15.97
C PRO A 320 -23.46 14.31 -15.24
N ALA A 321 -23.60 14.12 -13.92
CA ALA A 321 -22.65 13.38 -13.08
C ALA A 321 -23.19 11.97 -12.77
N ALA A 322 -23.52 11.17 -13.78
CA ALA A 322 -24.17 9.87 -13.61
C ALA A 322 -23.37 8.84 -12.77
N GLY A 323 -22.03 8.94 -12.76
CA GLY A 323 -21.17 8.10 -11.93
C GLY A 323 -21.23 8.45 -10.44
N ASP A 324 -20.26 7.98 -9.66
CA ASP A 324 -20.29 8.08 -8.19
C ASP A 324 -20.28 9.51 -7.66
N SER A 325 -19.74 10.47 -8.43
CA SER A 325 -19.92 11.88 -8.12
C SER A 325 -21.41 12.24 -7.94
N GLY A 326 -22.34 11.65 -8.69
CA GLY A 326 -23.79 11.88 -8.57
C GLY A 326 -24.43 11.41 -7.26
N ILE A 327 -23.78 10.52 -6.50
CA ILE A 327 -24.30 9.98 -5.24
C ILE A 327 -24.61 11.08 -4.23
N ALA A 328 -23.78 12.12 -4.17
CA ALA A 328 -24.02 13.26 -3.29
C ALA A 328 -25.37 13.96 -3.59
N ALA A 329 -25.67 14.21 -4.87
CA ALA A 329 -26.95 14.79 -5.27
C ALA A 329 -28.13 13.86 -4.95
N GLY A 330 -27.97 12.56 -5.24
CA GLY A 330 -28.95 11.53 -4.93
C GLY A 330 -29.28 11.43 -3.43
N CYS A 331 -28.24 11.44 -2.59
CA CYS A 331 -28.36 11.43 -1.13
C CYS A 331 -29.12 12.65 -0.60
N ALA A 332 -28.81 13.85 -1.12
CA ALA A 332 -29.47 15.09 -0.71
C ALA A 332 -30.97 15.08 -1.08
N LEU A 333 -31.30 14.66 -2.31
CA LEU A 333 -32.68 14.59 -2.80
C LEU A 333 -33.49 13.47 -2.12
N TRP A 334 -32.87 12.32 -1.84
CA TRP A 334 -33.48 11.26 -1.06
C TRP A 334 -33.82 11.72 0.35
N ALA A 335 -32.90 12.41 1.03
CA ALA A 335 -33.13 12.92 2.37
C ALA A 335 -34.22 14.01 2.41
N TYR A 336 -34.26 14.89 1.41
CA TYR A 336 -35.35 15.86 1.23
C TYR A 336 -36.71 15.16 1.11
N ASN A 337 -36.80 14.07 0.34
CA ASN A 337 -38.02 13.29 0.24
C ASN A 337 -38.39 12.59 1.56
N ALA A 338 -37.45 11.81 2.10
CA ALA A 338 -37.68 10.90 3.22
C ALA A 338 -37.91 11.63 4.55
N ALA A 339 -37.16 12.71 4.83
CA ALA A 339 -37.27 13.47 6.07
C ALA A 339 -38.16 14.72 5.93
N GLY A 340 -38.15 15.36 4.74
CA GLY A 340 -38.85 16.62 4.49
C GLY A 340 -40.27 16.47 3.93
N GLY A 341 -40.70 15.24 3.58
CA GLY A 341 -41.99 14.99 2.93
C GLY A 341 -42.07 15.58 1.53
N GLY A 342 -40.96 15.49 0.79
CA GLY A 342 -40.63 16.27 -0.42
C GLY A 342 -41.78 16.48 -1.39
N GLN A 343 -42.26 17.72 -1.47
CA GLN A 343 -43.45 18.07 -2.26
C GLN A 343 -43.15 18.53 -3.69
N LYS A 344 -41.92 19.00 -3.94
CA LYS A 344 -41.51 19.63 -5.20
C LYS A 344 -40.34 18.87 -5.83
N ARG A 345 -40.41 18.67 -7.15
CA ARG A 345 -39.31 18.20 -8.00
C ARG A 345 -38.96 19.31 -8.99
N VAL A 346 -37.68 19.68 -9.08
CA VAL A 346 -37.20 20.74 -9.98
C VAL A 346 -36.42 20.11 -11.13
N THR A 347 -36.85 20.40 -12.36
CA THR A 347 -36.16 19.92 -13.56
C THR A 347 -34.78 20.57 -13.68
N LEU A 348 -33.74 19.75 -13.85
CA LEU A 348 -32.39 20.21 -14.10
C LEU A 348 -32.19 20.48 -15.60
N THR A 349 -32.17 21.76 -15.99
CA THR A 349 -31.88 22.17 -17.37
C THR A 349 -30.42 22.54 -17.61
N ARG A 350 -29.69 22.87 -16.53
CA ARG A 350 -28.27 23.26 -16.55
C ARG A 350 -27.49 22.49 -15.48
N ALA A 351 -26.26 22.09 -15.81
CA ALA A 351 -25.39 21.38 -14.87
C ALA A 351 -24.41 22.31 -14.13
N THR A 352 -24.54 23.64 -14.27
CA THR A 352 -23.67 24.65 -13.65
C THR A 352 -23.94 24.82 -12.15
N LEU A 353 -23.71 23.74 -11.40
CA LEU A 353 -24.00 23.64 -9.97
C LEU A 353 -22.81 24.07 -9.08
N GLY A 354 -21.67 24.40 -9.66
CA GLY A 354 -20.57 25.06 -8.95
C GLY A 354 -20.88 26.53 -8.64
N ARG A 355 -20.08 27.16 -7.79
CA ARG A 355 -20.21 28.59 -7.44
C ARG A 355 -19.73 29.49 -8.57
N ALA A 356 -20.36 30.65 -8.70
CA ALA A 356 -19.84 31.74 -9.52
C ALA A 356 -18.75 32.51 -8.75
N TYR A 357 -17.82 33.12 -9.49
CA TYR A 357 -16.76 33.97 -8.96
C TYR A 357 -17.08 35.43 -9.27
N ASP A 358 -16.86 36.32 -8.29
CA ASP A 358 -17.14 37.74 -8.46
C ASP A 358 -16.05 38.47 -9.26
N SER A 359 -16.36 39.70 -9.69
CA SER A 359 -15.44 40.54 -10.46
C SER A 359 -14.15 40.84 -9.70
N ASP A 360 -14.17 40.96 -8.37
CA ASP A 360 -12.97 41.23 -7.58
C ASP A 360 -12.00 40.04 -7.60
N GLN A 361 -12.52 38.82 -7.45
CA GLN A 361 -11.74 37.59 -7.55
C GLN A 361 -11.13 37.40 -8.95
N ILE A 362 -11.88 37.74 -10.00
CA ILE A 362 -11.38 37.70 -11.39
C ILE A 362 -10.29 38.74 -11.60
N LEU A 363 -10.49 39.98 -11.16
CA LEU A 363 -9.49 41.05 -11.26
C LEU A 363 -8.23 40.75 -10.45
N GLN A 364 -8.34 40.04 -9.32
CA GLN A 364 -7.18 39.57 -8.56
C GLN A 364 -6.37 38.54 -9.35
N ALA A 365 -7.02 37.58 -10.00
CA ALA A 365 -6.36 36.61 -10.85
C ALA A 365 -5.69 37.27 -12.07
N ILE A 366 -6.36 38.24 -12.72
CA ILE A 366 -5.78 39.03 -13.82
C ILE A 366 -4.55 39.81 -13.34
N ARG A 367 -4.64 40.50 -12.19
CA ARG A 367 -3.52 41.24 -11.60
C ARG A 367 -2.33 40.33 -11.29
N HIS A 368 -2.57 39.10 -10.84
CA HIS A 368 -1.51 38.12 -10.57
C HIS A 368 -0.68 37.80 -11.82
N PHE A 369 -1.30 37.79 -13.01
CA PHE A 369 -0.63 37.45 -14.28
C PHE A 369 -0.41 38.65 -15.21
N GLN A 370 -0.58 39.89 -14.74
CA GLN A 370 -0.59 41.12 -15.56
C GLN A 370 0.64 41.33 -16.46
N ASP A 371 1.78 40.74 -16.10
CA ASP A 371 3.03 40.86 -16.87
C ASP A 371 3.11 39.86 -18.05
N SER A 372 2.25 38.84 -18.03
CA SER A 372 2.21 37.76 -19.04
C SER A 372 1.02 37.85 -19.99
N ILE A 373 0.03 38.69 -19.69
CA ILE A 373 -1.21 38.81 -20.46
C ILE A 373 -1.50 40.25 -20.92
N GLU A 374 -2.31 40.35 -21.96
CA GLU A 374 -3.05 41.56 -22.33
C GLU A 374 -4.53 41.25 -22.19
N PHE A 375 -5.32 42.24 -21.75
CA PHE A 375 -6.74 42.04 -21.54
C PHE A 375 -7.56 43.27 -21.92
N GLU A 376 -8.78 43.03 -22.37
CA GLU A 376 -9.79 44.06 -22.67
C GLU A 376 -11.15 43.63 -22.12
N GLU A 377 -11.93 44.58 -21.61
CA GLU A 377 -13.33 44.33 -21.24
C GLU A 377 -14.22 44.50 -22.45
N LEU A 378 -15.10 43.53 -22.70
CA LEU A 378 -16.04 43.50 -23.81
C LEU A 378 -17.48 43.36 -23.28
N THR A 379 -18.44 43.94 -23.99
CA THR A 379 -19.86 43.60 -23.79
C THR A 379 -20.13 42.15 -24.21
N ALA A 380 -21.27 41.59 -23.78
CA ALA A 380 -21.65 40.23 -24.15
C ALA A 380 -21.74 40.03 -25.68
N GLU A 381 -22.27 41.02 -26.42
CA GLU A 381 -22.36 40.98 -27.88
C GLU A 381 -20.98 41.06 -28.54
N GLU A 382 -20.09 41.92 -28.05
CA GLU A 382 -18.72 42.03 -28.53
C GLU A 382 -17.91 40.75 -28.25
N MET A 383 -18.11 40.12 -27.09
CA MET A 383 -17.48 38.85 -26.73
C MET A 383 -17.89 37.74 -27.70
N ILE A 384 -19.18 37.63 -28.03
CA ILE A 384 -19.69 36.66 -29.01
C ILE A 384 -19.11 36.94 -30.39
N ALA A 385 -19.15 38.19 -30.85
CA ALA A 385 -18.62 38.59 -32.16
C ALA A 385 -17.11 38.29 -32.26
N ARG A 386 -16.33 38.65 -31.23
CA ARG A 386 -14.88 38.41 -31.19
C ARG A 386 -14.55 36.92 -31.16
N SER A 387 -15.29 36.15 -30.37
CA SER A 387 -15.12 34.69 -30.30
C SER A 387 -15.42 34.05 -31.65
N ALA A 388 -16.53 34.42 -32.31
CA ALA A 388 -16.90 33.90 -33.63
C ALA A 388 -15.83 34.22 -34.69
N GLN A 389 -15.34 35.46 -34.72
CA GLN A 389 -14.29 35.89 -35.65
C GLN A 389 -12.98 35.09 -35.43
N ALA A 390 -12.53 34.94 -34.19
CA ALA A 390 -11.30 34.20 -33.87
C ALA A 390 -11.44 32.71 -34.24
N LEU A 391 -12.56 32.09 -33.91
CA LEU A 391 -12.84 30.68 -34.23
C LEU A 391 -12.88 30.46 -35.75
N ALA A 392 -13.54 31.33 -36.52
CA ALA A 392 -13.61 31.26 -37.98
C ALA A 392 -12.23 31.41 -38.66
N GLN A 393 -11.27 32.05 -37.99
CA GLN A 393 -9.86 32.14 -38.42
C GLN A 393 -9.01 30.93 -38.01
N GLY A 394 -9.62 29.95 -37.34
CA GLY A 394 -8.95 28.72 -36.89
C GLY A 394 -8.25 28.84 -35.54
N SER A 395 -8.48 29.92 -34.78
CA SER A 395 -7.97 30.07 -33.41
C SER A 395 -8.73 29.17 -32.43
N ILE A 396 -8.06 28.84 -31.33
CA ILE A 396 -8.60 28.06 -30.20
C ILE A 396 -8.89 29.01 -29.05
N VAL A 397 -10.14 29.01 -28.56
CA VAL A 397 -10.61 29.94 -27.52
C VAL A 397 -11.05 29.15 -26.28
N ALA A 398 -10.52 29.49 -25.11
CA ALA A 398 -11.01 28.97 -23.85
C ALA A 398 -12.10 29.87 -23.24
N ARG A 399 -13.05 29.29 -22.52
CA ARG A 399 -14.16 29.97 -21.85
C ARG A 399 -14.19 29.62 -20.37
N PHE A 400 -14.29 30.65 -19.53
CA PHE A 400 -14.57 30.58 -18.11
C PHE A 400 -15.74 31.52 -17.78
N GLU A 401 -16.88 30.97 -17.34
CA GLU A 401 -18.10 31.74 -17.03
C GLU A 401 -18.93 31.11 -15.92
N GLY A 402 -19.41 31.91 -14.98
CA GLY A 402 -20.36 31.51 -13.94
C GLY A 402 -19.90 30.30 -13.12
N GLY A 403 -20.89 29.52 -12.66
CA GLY A 403 -20.68 28.26 -11.95
C GLY A 403 -20.11 27.16 -12.85
N ALA A 404 -19.19 26.36 -12.30
CA ALA A 404 -18.66 25.20 -13.01
C ALA A 404 -19.72 24.11 -13.20
N GLU A 405 -19.57 23.33 -14.26
CA GLU A 405 -20.40 22.16 -14.55
C GLU A 405 -20.13 21.02 -13.56
N TYR A 406 -21.19 20.33 -13.13
CA TYR A 406 -21.10 19.14 -12.28
C TYR A 406 -21.04 17.86 -13.12
N GLY A 407 -19.98 17.07 -12.93
CA GLY A 407 -19.70 15.86 -13.69
C GLY A 407 -18.52 16.01 -14.67
N PRO A 408 -18.25 14.97 -15.48
CA PRO A 408 -17.01 14.86 -16.25
C PRO A 408 -17.02 15.62 -17.58
N ARG A 409 -18.06 16.41 -17.89
CA ARG A 409 -18.24 17.10 -19.18
C ARG A 409 -18.25 18.61 -18.95
N ALA A 410 -17.46 19.33 -19.75
CA ALA A 410 -17.66 20.77 -19.88
C ALA A 410 -18.78 21.03 -20.88
N LEU A 411 -19.66 21.96 -20.53
CA LEU A 411 -20.92 22.26 -21.21
C LEU A 411 -21.03 23.77 -21.53
N GLY A 412 -19.90 24.46 -21.55
CA GLY A 412 -19.76 25.83 -22.04
C GLY A 412 -19.21 26.83 -21.03
N HIS A 413 -19.02 26.41 -19.77
CA HIS A 413 -18.62 27.28 -18.67
C HIS A 413 -17.17 27.08 -18.25
N ARG A 414 -16.61 25.88 -18.46
CA ARG A 414 -15.19 25.57 -18.32
C ARG A 414 -14.73 24.83 -19.59
N SER A 415 -14.77 25.52 -20.72
CA SER A 415 -14.70 24.93 -22.05
C SER A 415 -13.53 25.42 -22.89
N ILE A 416 -13.08 24.59 -23.84
CA ILE A 416 -12.20 24.97 -24.95
C ILE A 416 -13.00 24.78 -26.24
N MET A 417 -13.00 25.83 -27.04
CA MET A 417 -13.80 25.99 -28.24
C MET A 417 -12.91 26.06 -29.48
N ALA A 418 -13.38 25.47 -30.57
CA ALA A 418 -12.73 25.54 -31.87
C ALA A 418 -13.77 25.40 -33.00
N ASP A 419 -13.39 25.79 -34.21
CA ASP A 419 -14.20 25.61 -35.39
C ASP A 419 -14.07 24.16 -35.94
N PRO A 420 -15.18 23.40 -36.05
CA PRO A 420 -15.14 22.01 -36.51
C PRO A 420 -14.92 21.81 -38.01
N THR A 421 -15.01 22.86 -38.83
CA THR A 421 -14.91 22.81 -40.30
C THR A 421 -13.47 22.66 -40.78
N PHE A 422 -12.51 22.99 -39.93
CA PHE A 422 -11.09 22.81 -40.21
C PHE A 422 -10.71 21.33 -40.17
N LYS A 423 -10.29 20.79 -41.32
CA LYS A 423 -10.06 19.36 -41.58
C LYS A 423 -9.25 18.62 -40.50
N ARG A 424 -8.22 19.28 -39.94
CA ARG A 424 -7.32 18.67 -38.95
C ARG A 424 -7.37 19.36 -37.58
N MET A 425 -8.43 20.12 -37.28
CA MET A 425 -8.59 20.76 -35.97
C MET A 425 -8.61 19.75 -34.82
N LYS A 426 -9.21 18.57 -35.03
CA LYS A 426 -9.16 17.47 -34.06
C LYS A 426 -7.71 17.09 -33.72
N ASP A 427 -6.85 16.95 -34.72
CA ASP A 427 -5.46 16.56 -34.52
C ASP A 427 -4.67 17.66 -33.79
N ILE A 428 -4.93 18.93 -34.14
CA ILE A 428 -4.34 20.10 -33.48
C ILE A 428 -4.72 20.11 -32.00
N LEU A 429 -6.02 20.04 -31.68
CA LEU A 429 -6.50 20.04 -30.30
C LEU A 429 -5.94 18.85 -29.51
N ASN A 430 -5.95 17.63 -30.08
CA ASN A 430 -5.42 16.44 -29.41
C ASN A 430 -3.92 16.53 -29.14
N LYS A 431 -3.12 17.08 -30.07
CA LYS A 431 -1.65 17.11 -29.97
C LYS A 431 -1.11 18.31 -29.19
N ARG A 432 -1.74 19.48 -29.31
CA ARG A 432 -1.17 20.77 -28.86
C ARG A 432 -1.83 21.33 -27.60
N VAL A 433 -3.09 20.96 -27.37
CA VAL A 433 -3.85 21.46 -26.20
C VAL A 433 -4.08 20.33 -25.22
N LYS A 434 -4.58 19.18 -25.69
CA LYS A 434 -4.97 18.06 -24.84
C LYS A 434 -3.86 17.07 -24.53
N PHE A 435 -2.84 16.99 -25.38
CA PHE A 435 -1.73 16.02 -25.27
C PHE A 435 -2.23 14.57 -25.10
N ARG A 436 -3.21 14.15 -25.91
CA ARG A 436 -3.89 12.84 -25.80
C ARG A 436 -3.97 12.06 -27.12
N GLU A 437 -4.58 10.88 -27.08
CA GLU A 437 -4.67 9.94 -28.20
C GLU A 437 -5.43 10.53 -29.41
N ALA A 438 -4.94 10.31 -30.63
CA ALA A 438 -5.45 11.00 -31.82
C ALA A 438 -6.83 10.53 -32.30
N PHE A 439 -7.23 9.31 -31.92
CA PHE A 439 -8.56 8.77 -32.23
C PHE A 439 -9.66 9.39 -31.35
N ARG A 440 -9.31 10.13 -30.28
CA ARG A 440 -10.28 10.71 -29.35
C ARG A 440 -11.09 11.82 -30.03
N PRO A 441 -12.43 11.69 -30.09
CA PRO A 441 -13.26 12.71 -30.70
C PRO A 441 -13.49 13.92 -29.78
N PHE A 442 -14.08 14.97 -30.36
CA PHE A 442 -14.60 16.13 -29.64
C PHE A 442 -16.11 16.25 -29.84
N ALA A 443 -16.77 16.98 -28.93
CA ALA A 443 -18.22 17.07 -28.92
C ALA A 443 -18.72 18.27 -29.75
N PRO A 444 -19.67 18.08 -30.67
CA PRO A 444 -20.35 19.17 -31.35
C PRO A 444 -21.40 19.83 -30.43
N VAL A 445 -21.42 21.16 -30.41
CA VAL A 445 -22.49 21.99 -29.84
C VAL A 445 -23.35 22.53 -30.96
N ILE A 446 -24.67 22.47 -30.81
CA ILE A 446 -25.63 22.97 -31.79
C ILE A 446 -26.90 23.53 -31.11
N PRO A 447 -27.54 24.59 -31.62
CA PRO A 447 -28.86 25.01 -31.18
C PRO A 447 -29.88 23.87 -31.32
N LEU A 448 -30.76 23.70 -30.32
CA LEU A 448 -31.71 22.60 -30.26
C LEU A 448 -32.59 22.51 -31.52
N GLU A 449 -33.08 23.64 -32.03
CA GLU A 449 -33.90 23.75 -33.24
C GLU A 449 -33.14 23.40 -34.54
N ALA A 450 -31.81 23.39 -34.50
CA ALA A 450 -30.97 23.05 -35.63
C ALA A 450 -30.44 21.61 -35.57
N VAL A 451 -30.67 20.88 -34.45
CA VAL A 451 -30.09 19.53 -34.24
C VAL A 451 -30.49 18.55 -35.34
N SER A 452 -31.78 18.50 -35.70
CA SER A 452 -32.33 17.60 -36.71
C SER A 452 -31.92 17.96 -38.14
N GLN A 453 -31.31 19.13 -38.35
CA GLN A 453 -30.72 19.48 -39.64
C GLN A 453 -29.45 18.67 -39.87
N VAL A 454 -28.59 18.55 -38.84
CA VAL A 454 -27.24 17.95 -38.93
C VAL A 454 -27.19 16.51 -38.43
N PHE A 455 -28.00 16.15 -37.43
CA PHE A 455 -28.00 14.84 -36.77
C PHE A 455 -29.31 14.09 -37.04
N GLU A 456 -29.26 12.76 -36.92
CA GLU A 456 -30.45 11.89 -36.91
C GLU A 456 -31.15 11.86 -35.54
N GLN A 457 -31.31 13.01 -34.89
CA GLN A 457 -31.87 13.13 -33.55
C GLN A 457 -32.86 14.30 -33.49
N GLU A 458 -33.92 14.13 -32.68
CA GLU A 458 -34.93 15.18 -32.44
C GLU A 458 -35.00 15.62 -30.98
N VAL A 459 -34.56 14.79 -30.03
CA VAL A 459 -34.58 15.10 -28.59
C VAL A 459 -33.42 15.99 -28.16
N ALA A 460 -33.58 16.68 -27.04
CA ALA A 460 -32.51 17.47 -26.45
C ALA A 460 -31.40 16.58 -25.86
N ALA A 461 -30.15 17.06 -25.95
CA ALA A 461 -28.97 16.45 -25.36
C ALA A 461 -28.12 17.52 -24.64
N PRO A 462 -28.63 18.16 -23.58
CA PRO A 462 -27.95 19.31 -22.96
C PRO A 462 -26.60 18.95 -22.29
N PHE A 463 -26.38 17.67 -21.98
CA PHE A 463 -25.27 17.22 -21.13
C PHE A 463 -24.19 16.38 -21.85
N MET A 464 -24.19 16.33 -23.19
CA MET A 464 -23.26 15.49 -23.98
C MET A 464 -23.33 13.99 -23.65
N LEU A 465 -24.53 13.47 -23.42
CA LEU A 465 -24.76 12.07 -23.03
C LEU A 465 -25.46 11.22 -24.10
N LEU A 466 -25.59 11.75 -25.32
CA LEU A 466 -26.10 11.04 -26.50
C LEU A 466 -25.10 11.14 -27.66
N VAL A 467 -24.79 9.99 -28.30
CA VAL A 467 -23.98 9.90 -29.53
C VAL A 467 -24.90 9.52 -30.68
N SER A 468 -25.25 10.52 -31.50
CA SER A 468 -26.15 10.37 -32.64
C SER A 468 -25.36 10.31 -33.96
N PRO A 469 -25.84 9.59 -34.98
CA PRO A 469 -25.37 9.75 -36.35
C PRO A 469 -25.44 11.22 -36.81
N ILE A 470 -24.37 11.67 -37.46
CA ILE A 470 -24.34 12.90 -38.27
C ILE A 470 -24.77 12.50 -39.68
N LYS A 471 -25.64 13.28 -40.32
CA LYS A 471 -26.07 12.99 -41.69
C LYS A 471 -24.87 13.06 -42.65
N ALA A 472 -24.85 12.14 -43.62
CA ALA A 472 -23.69 11.91 -44.49
C ALA A 472 -23.22 13.18 -45.24
N GLU A 473 -24.14 14.07 -45.63
CA GLU A 473 -23.80 15.33 -46.30
C GLU A 473 -22.98 16.32 -45.45
N TYR A 474 -22.90 16.13 -44.13
CA TYR A 474 -22.13 16.97 -43.21
C TYR A 474 -20.79 16.35 -42.78
N HIS A 475 -20.47 15.10 -43.14
CA HIS A 475 -19.24 14.44 -42.70
C HIS A 475 -17.97 15.20 -43.14
N GLU A 476 -17.92 15.62 -44.40
CA GLU A 476 -16.80 16.42 -44.93
C GLU A 476 -16.83 17.89 -44.46
N GLN A 477 -17.99 18.40 -44.06
CA GLN A 477 -18.14 19.78 -43.56
C GLN A 477 -17.77 19.91 -42.08
N LEU A 478 -17.93 18.86 -41.28
CA LEU A 478 -17.69 18.84 -39.84
C LEU A 478 -16.67 17.75 -39.41
N PRO A 479 -15.48 17.68 -40.04
CA PRO A 479 -14.54 16.59 -39.83
C PRO A 479 -13.96 16.52 -38.42
N ALA A 480 -13.90 17.64 -37.68
CA ALA A 480 -13.29 17.63 -36.34
C ALA A 480 -14.17 16.99 -35.24
N VAL A 481 -15.47 16.86 -35.50
CA VAL A 481 -16.49 16.34 -34.56
C VAL A 481 -17.15 15.07 -35.07
N THR A 482 -16.90 14.68 -36.32
CA THR A 482 -17.39 13.43 -36.91
C THR A 482 -16.47 12.28 -36.52
N HIS A 483 -17.03 11.27 -35.85
CA HIS A 483 -16.34 10.03 -35.51
C HIS A 483 -16.10 9.17 -36.77
N ILE A 484 -15.24 8.15 -36.66
CA ILE A 484 -14.91 7.27 -37.79
C ILE A 484 -16.13 6.49 -38.32
N ASP A 485 -17.14 6.26 -37.49
CA ASP A 485 -18.40 5.61 -37.83
C ASP A 485 -19.51 6.61 -38.26
N GLY A 486 -19.18 7.88 -38.47
CA GLY A 486 -20.12 8.92 -38.88
C GLY A 486 -21.00 9.47 -37.75
N THR A 487 -20.70 9.16 -36.48
CA THR A 487 -21.45 9.67 -35.32
C THR A 487 -20.81 10.90 -34.67
N GLY A 488 -21.54 11.57 -33.77
CA GLY A 488 -21.00 12.66 -32.96
C GLY A 488 -21.72 12.79 -31.61
N ARG A 489 -20.96 13.13 -30.55
CA ARG A 489 -21.50 13.28 -29.19
C ARG A 489 -22.07 14.68 -28.94
N VAL A 490 -23.33 14.86 -29.29
CA VAL A 490 -23.96 16.18 -29.38
C VAL A 490 -24.25 16.83 -28.01
N GLN A 491 -24.03 18.14 -27.94
CA GLN A 491 -24.58 19.03 -26.93
C GLN A 491 -25.61 19.94 -27.60
N THR A 492 -26.87 19.88 -27.18
CA THR A 492 -27.87 20.87 -27.61
C THR A 492 -27.90 22.04 -26.65
N VAL A 493 -27.99 23.26 -27.17
CA VAL A 493 -28.11 24.49 -26.37
C VAL A 493 -29.37 25.27 -26.76
N THR A 494 -29.91 26.01 -25.80
CA THR A 494 -31.05 26.93 -25.98
C THR A 494 -30.63 28.33 -25.53
N GLU A 495 -31.30 29.35 -26.06
CA GLU A 495 -31.10 30.75 -25.63
C GLU A 495 -31.35 30.94 -24.12
N GLN A 496 -32.26 30.16 -23.53
CA GLN A 496 -32.63 30.26 -22.11
C GLN A 496 -31.56 29.66 -21.18
N ASP A 497 -31.00 28.50 -21.55
CA ASP A 497 -30.11 27.74 -20.66
C ASP A 497 -28.63 28.03 -20.90
N ASN A 498 -28.24 28.33 -22.14
CA ASN A 498 -26.87 28.72 -22.48
C ASN A 498 -26.86 29.76 -23.63
N PRO A 499 -27.18 31.04 -23.35
CA PRO A 499 -27.27 32.08 -24.36
C PRO A 499 -25.96 32.33 -25.10
N TYR A 500 -24.81 32.19 -24.42
CA TYR A 500 -23.51 32.42 -25.04
C TYR A 500 -23.22 31.40 -26.15
N PHE A 501 -23.33 30.10 -25.87
CA PHE A 501 -23.12 29.07 -26.90
C PHE A 501 -24.19 29.08 -27.98
N TYR A 502 -25.45 29.32 -27.62
CA TYR A 502 -26.54 29.42 -28.59
C TYR A 502 -26.28 30.52 -29.62
N ARG A 503 -25.98 31.75 -29.15
CA ARG A 503 -25.71 32.89 -30.03
C ARG A 503 -24.39 32.73 -30.78
N LEU A 504 -23.36 32.15 -30.14
CA LEU A 504 -22.07 31.90 -30.77
C LEU A 504 -22.18 30.92 -31.94
N CYS A 505 -23.00 29.87 -31.83
CA CYS A 505 -23.25 28.94 -32.94
C CYS A 505 -23.79 29.64 -34.19
N TYR A 506 -24.79 30.51 -34.03
CA TYR A 506 -25.35 31.29 -35.15
C TYR A 506 -24.37 32.34 -35.67
N LYS A 507 -23.69 33.06 -34.77
CA LYS A 507 -22.69 34.06 -35.17
C LYS A 507 -21.54 33.43 -35.94
N LEU A 508 -21.05 32.27 -35.50
CA LEU A 508 -20.01 31.52 -36.19
C LEU A 508 -20.49 31.00 -37.57
N GLN A 509 -21.76 30.60 -37.67
CA GLN A 509 -22.39 30.27 -38.96
C GLN A 509 -22.37 31.46 -39.93
N GLU A 510 -22.65 32.69 -39.47
CA GLU A 510 -22.57 33.91 -40.30
C GLU A 510 -21.14 34.16 -40.79
N GLU A 511 -20.14 34.06 -39.91
CA GLU A 511 -18.73 34.38 -40.22
C GLU A 511 -18.14 33.43 -41.29
N ARG A 512 -18.49 32.13 -41.26
CA ARG A 512 -17.90 31.11 -42.15
C ARG A 512 -18.84 30.53 -43.21
N GLN A 513 -20.12 30.92 -43.22
CA GLN A 513 -21.16 30.39 -44.12
C GLN A 513 -21.30 28.85 -44.08
N GLY A 514 -21.41 28.27 -42.89
CA GLY A 514 -21.53 26.81 -42.68
C GLY A 514 -22.61 26.40 -41.67
N PRO A 515 -22.63 25.13 -41.21
CA PRO A 515 -23.56 24.67 -40.18
C PRO A 515 -23.32 25.40 -38.84
N PRO A 516 -24.35 25.64 -38.01
CA PRO A 516 -24.23 26.33 -36.72
C PRO A 516 -23.67 25.41 -35.62
N VAL A 517 -22.51 24.81 -35.88
CA VAL A 517 -21.88 23.80 -35.02
C VAL A 517 -20.54 24.29 -34.47
N LEU A 518 -20.30 24.08 -33.19
CA LEU A 518 -19.07 24.46 -32.51
C LEU A 518 -18.40 23.22 -31.87
N VAL A 519 -17.07 23.17 -31.83
CA VAL A 519 -16.37 22.17 -30.99
C VAL A 519 -16.43 22.62 -29.54
N ASN A 520 -16.82 21.73 -28.63
CA ASN A 520 -16.63 21.91 -27.20
C ASN A 520 -15.82 20.74 -26.60
N THR A 521 -14.84 21.08 -25.77
CA THR A 521 -14.11 20.13 -24.94
C THR A 521 -13.78 20.75 -23.59
N SER A 522 -13.43 19.93 -22.60
CA SER A 522 -13.16 20.40 -21.24
C SER A 522 -12.01 21.42 -21.16
N PHE A 523 -12.02 22.34 -20.22
CA PHE A 523 -10.88 23.23 -20.00
C PHE A 523 -9.91 22.61 -18.98
N ASN A 524 -9.00 21.80 -19.53
CA ASN A 524 -7.92 21.08 -18.82
C ASN A 524 -6.94 20.48 -19.83
N VAL A 525 -5.80 19.98 -19.33
CA VAL A 525 -4.87 19.12 -20.07
C VAL A 525 -4.97 17.66 -19.61
N ALA A 526 -4.38 16.72 -20.36
CA ALA A 526 -4.37 15.31 -19.98
C ALA A 526 -3.80 15.11 -18.56
N GLY A 527 -4.48 14.29 -17.75
CA GLY A 527 -4.12 14.01 -16.37
C GLY A 527 -4.66 14.99 -15.33
N GLN A 528 -5.21 16.15 -15.74
CA GLN A 528 -5.74 17.16 -14.80
C GLN A 528 -7.29 17.19 -14.77
N PRO A 529 -7.90 17.52 -13.63
CA PRO A 529 -9.33 17.87 -13.53
C PRO A 529 -9.68 19.15 -14.32
N ILE A 530 -10.96 19.36 -14.62
CA ILE A 530 -11.47 20.64 -15.17
C ILE A 530 -11.11 21.79 -14.22
N VAL A 531 -10.69 22.94 -14.74
CA VAL A 531 -10.37 24.13 -13.93
C VAL A 531 -11.59 24.64 -13.17
N GLU A 532 -11.41 25.04 -11.92
CA GLU A 532 -12.47 25.54 -11.04
C GLU A 532 -12.35 27.05 -10.83
N THR A 533 -11.14 27.55 -10.55
CA THR A 533 -10.90 28.97 -10.22
C THR A 533 -10.40 29.80 -11.40
N SER A 534 -10.60 31.12 -11.35
CA SER A 534 -10.09 32.08 -12.35
C SER A 534 -8.56 32.03 -12.47
N LEU A 535 -7.86 31.83 -11.34
CA LEU A 535 -6.40 31.67 -11.30
C LEU A 535 -5.95 30.41 -12.04
N GLU A 536 -6.62 29.27 -11.82
CA GLU A 536 -6.35 28.03 -12.55
C GLU A 536 -6.62 28.16 -14.06
N ALA A 537 -7.69 28.88 -14.43
CA ALA A 537 -8.03 29.11 -15.83
C ALA A 537 -6.93 29.90 -16.57
N ILE A 538 -6.43 30.99 -15.99
CA ILE A 538 -5.34 31.79 -16.57
C ILE A 538 -4.04 30.98 -16.59
N ALA A 539 -3.72 30.26 -15.51
CA ALA A 539 -2.53 29.42 -15.45
C ALA A 539 -2.54 28.33 -16.54
N THR A 540 -3.68 27.67 -16.74
CA THR A 540 -3.86 26.64 -17.78
C THR A 540 -3.79 27.23 -19.18
N PHE A 541 -4.36 28.42 -19.40
CA PHE A 541 -4.25 29.16 -20.65
C PHE A 541 -2.79 29.49 -20.99
N LEU A 542 -2.02 29.99 -20.02
CA LEU A 542 -0.60 30.32 -20.19
C LEU A 542 0.26 29.07 -20.45
N GLY A 543 -0.08 27.94 -19.84
CA GLY A 543 0.64 26.66 -19.99
C GLY A 543 0.32 25.85 -21.26
N THR A 544 -0.59 26.31 -22.12
CA THR A 544 -1.05 25.58 -23.31
C THR A 544 -0.89 26.40 -24.59
N ASP A 545 -1.11 25.78 -25.76
CA ASP A 545 -1.16 26.47 -27.06
C ASP A 545 -2.57 27.05 -27.38
N ILE A 546 -3.38 27.35 -26.36
CA ILE A 546 -4.66 28.07 -26.55
C ILE A 546 -4.34 29.53 -26.94
N ASP A 547 -5.07 30.09 -27.90
CA ASP A 547 -4.80 31.41 -28.47
C ASP A 547 -5.41 32.54 -27.63
N TYR A 548 -6.67 32.37 -27.21
CA TYR A 548 -7.40 33.36 -26.42
C TYR A 548 -8.14 32.73 -25.25
N LEU A 549 -8.34 33.53 -24.19
CA LEU A 549 -9.18 33.17 -23.04
C LEU A 549 -10.27 34.23 -22.85
N ALA A 550 -11.52 33.81 -22.88
CA ALA A 550 -12.68 34.61 -22.51
C ALA A 550 -13.11 34.27 -21.08
N ILE A 551 -12.80 35.15 -20.11
CA ILE A 551 -13.20 35.00 -18.71
C ILE A 551 -14.27 36.04 -18.35
N GLU A 552 -15.50 35.58 -18.07
CA GLU A 552 -16.67 36.46 -17.96
C GLU A 552 -16.76 37.44 -19.14
N ASN A 553 -16.61 38.74 -18.88
CA ASN A 553 -16.63 39.84 -19.85
C ASN A 553 -15.22 40.31 -20.26
N VAL A 554 -14.15 39.59 -19.89
CA VAL A 554 -12.76 39.96 -20.17
C VAL A 554 -12.16 39.04 -21.23
N TRP A 555 -11.66 39.62 -22.31
CA TRP A 555 -10.92 38.94 -23.36
C TRP A 555 -9.43 39.03 -23.10
N ILE A 556 -8.74 37.90 -23.10
CA ILE A 556 -7.34 37.78 -22.72
C ILE A 556 -6.51 37.17 -23.85
N SER A 557 -5.36 37.79 -24.14
CA SER A 557 -4.31 37.28 -25.02
C SER A 557 -2.96 37.19 -24.29
N LYS A 558 -2.01 36.44 -24.86
CA LYS A 558 -0.66 36.30 -24.30
C LYS A 558 0.21 37.47 -24.74
N ARG A 559 0.90 38.12 -23.79
CA ARG A 559 1.85 39.18 -24.09
C ARG A 559 3.10 38.60 -24.76
N ASN A 560 3.60 39.26 -25.81
CA ASN A 560 4.82 38.88 -26.55
C ASN A 560 4.79 37.47 -27.20
N VAL A 561 3.63 36.83 -27.31
CA VAL A 561 3.47 35.55 -27.99
C VAL A 561 2.53 35.76 -29.18
N PRO A 562 3.01 35.66 -30.44
CA PRO A 562 2.15 35.85 -31.59
C PRO A 562 1.09 34.74 -31.66
N VAL A 563 -0.14 35.15 -31.95
CA VAL A 563 -1.24 34.22 -32.28
C VAL A 563 -0.89 33.51 -33.58
N ARG A 564 -1.06 32.19 -33.60
CA ARG A 564 -0.67 31.35 -34.74
C ARG A 564 -1.85 31.17 -35.68
N SER A 565 -1.56 31.07 -36.98
CA SER A 565 -2.56 30.67 -37.97
C SER A 565 -2.87 29.17 -37.87
N TYR A 566 -4.01 28.74 -38.44
CA TYR A 566 -4.33 27.32 -38.58
C TYR A 566 -3.19 26.56 -39.30
N GLU A 567 -2.60 27.16 -40.33
CA GLU A 567 -1.47 26.60 -41.09
C GLU A 567 -0.23 26.42 -40.22
N ASP A 568 0.09 27.38 -39.33
CA ASP A 568 1.20 27.29 -38.38
C ASP A 568 0.99 26.15 -37.35
N HIS A 569 -0.25 25.98 -36.89
CA HIS A 569 -0.61 24.86 -36.02
C HIS A 569 -0.47 23.54 -36.77
N LEU A 570 -1.01 23.47 -37.99
CA LEU A 570 -1.01 22.28 -38.83
C LEU A 570 0.40 21.81 -39.20
N ALA A 571 1.32 22.73 -39.50
CA ALA A 571 2.72 22.42 -39.82
C ALA A 571 3.44 21.64 -38.71
N LYS A 572 2.95 21.72 -37.46
CA LYS A 572 3.50 21.01 -36.29
C LYS A 572 2.80 19.66 -36.03
N VAL A 573 1.78 19.31 -36.81
CA VAL A 573 1.04 18.06 -36.73
C VAL A 573 1.53 17.09 -37.81
N GLY A 574 2.45 16.19 -37.43
CA GLY A 574 2.91 15.07 -38.26
C GLY A 574 1.84 14.00 -38.54
N GLU A 575 2.29 12.85 -39.02
CA GLU A 575 1.43 11.69 -39.30
C GLU A 575 0.77 11.15 -38.03
N VAL A 576 -0.47 10.66 -38.19
CA VAL A 576 -1.32 10.15 -37.12
C VAL A 576 -1.54 8.66 -37.33
N VAL A 577 -1.18 7.84 -36.35
CA VAL A 577 -1.47 6.40 -36.35
C VAL A 577 -2.84 6.17 -35.73
N LEU A 578 -3.74 5.50 -36.46
CA LEU A 578 -5.07 5.16 -36.00
C LEU A 578 -5.17 3.66 -35.65
N PRO A 579 -5.99 3.28 -34.65
CA PRO A 579 -6.25 1.87 -34.34
C PRO A 579 -6.99 1.15 -35.47
N HIS A 580 -6.82 -0.17 -35.58
CA HIS A 580 -7.54 -1.03 -36.51
C HIS A 580 -7.73 -2.43 -35.90
N GLY A 581 -8.85 -3.08 -36.19
CA GLY A 581 -9.16 -4.45 -35.76
C GLY A 581 -8.39 -5.56 -36.50
N LEU A 582 -8.57 -6.81 -36.06
CA LEU A 582 -8.00 -8.02 -36.69
C LEU A 582 -8.55 -8.23 -38.10
N PRO A 583 -7.97 -9.03 -39.00
CA PRO A 583 -8.62 -9.34 -40.29
C PRO A 583 -9.91 -10.18 -40.10
N PRO A 584 -10.91 -10.12 -41.01
CA PRO A 584 -12.20 -10.80 -40.84
C PRO A 584 -12.15 -12.34 -40.74
N ASP A 585 -11.07 -12.94 -41.24
CA ASP A 585 -10.78 -14.37 -41.24
C ASP A 585 -9.90 -14.80 -40.05
N ALA A 586 -9.80 -13.97 -39.02
CA ALA A 586 -9.07 -14.29 -37.81
C ALA A 586 -9.65 -15.56 -37.14
N PRO A 587 -8.82 -16.59 -36.86
CA PRO A 587 -9.27 -17.84 -36.24
C PRO A 587 -9.77 -17.63 -34.81
N ASP A 588 -10.73 -18.45 -34.37
CA ASP A 588 -11.14 -18.44 -32.96
C ASP A 588 -10.07 -19.00 -32.02
N VAL A 589 -10.32 -18.81 -30.73
CA VAL A 589 -9.43 -19.24 -29.65
C VAL A 589 -10.01 -20.39 -28.82
N THR A 590 -11.08 -21.05 -29.27
CA THR A 590 -11.78 -22.09 -28.48
C THR A 590 -10.87 -23.26 -28.16
N ASP A 591 -10.07 -23.73 -29.12
CA ASP A 591 -9.07 -24.78 -28.90
C ASP A 591 -8.00 -24.36 -27.87
N LEU A 592 -7.59 -23.09 -27.90
CA LEU A 592 -6.65 -22.54 -26.92
C LEU A 592 -7.27 -22.39 -25.53
N MET A 593 -8.54 -21.99 -25.45
CA MET A 593 -9.29 -21.93 -24.20
C MET A 593 -9.45 -23.32 -23.58
N ALA A 594 -9.78 -24.34 -24.39
CA ALA A 594 -9.89 -25.72 -23.91
C ALA A 594 -8.56 -26.28 -23.38
N LYS A 595 -7.46 -26.03 -24.09
CA LYS A 595 -6.11 -26.39 -23.63
C LYS A 595 -5.72 -25.65 -22.35
N LEU A 596 -6.05 -24.37 -22.25
CA LEU A 596 -5.80 -23.60 -21.04
C LEU A 596 -6.62 -24.14 -19.87
N ASP A 597 -7.92 -24.41 -20.05
CA ASP A 597 -8.77 -25.00 -19.01
C ASP A 597 -8.21 -26.34 -18.50
N GLN A 598 -7.82 -27.23 -19.41
CA GLN A 598 -7.21 -28.51 -19.06
C GLN A 598 -5.88 -28.36 -18.32
N ALA A 599 -5.03 -27.42 -18.77
CA ALA A 599 -3.77 -27.15 -18.11
C ALA A 599 -3.95 -26.56 -16.70
N LEU A 600 -4.92 -25.67 -16.51
CA LEU A 600 -5.18 -25.02 -15.22
C LEU A 600 -5.74 -25.98 -14.16
N PHE A 601 -6.56 -26.96 -14.55
CA PHE A 601 -7.30 -27.80 -13.60
C PHE A 601 -6.90 -29.27 -13.57
N PHE A 602 -6.34 -29.80 -14.66
CA PHE A 602 -5.86 -31.18 -14.73
C PHE A 602 -4.33 -31.27 -14.81
N GLY A 603 -3.63 -30.14 -14.89
CA GLY A 603 -2.17 -30.12 -15.11
C GLY A 603 -1.76 -30.70 -16.45
N ASP A 604 -2.70 -30.85 -17.40
CA ASP A 604 -2.41 -31.37 -18.73
C ASP A 604 -1.80 -30.25 -19.59
N THR A 605 -0.47 -30.23 -19.65
CA THR A 605 0.28 -29.25 -20.43
C THR A 605 0.61 -29.73 -21.84
N VAL A 606 0.09 -30.88 -22.28
CA VAL A 606 0.45 -31.45 -23.59
C VAL A 606 -0.11 -30.58 -24.72
N GLY A 607 0.78 -29.96 -25.50
CA GLY A 607 0.39 -29.06 -26.60
C GLY A 607 -0.18 -27.70 -26.14
N CYS A 608 -0.06 -27.37 -24.86
CA CYS A 608 -0.45 -26.09 -24.28
C CYS A 608 0.66 -25.04 -24.55
N PRO A 609 0.35 -23.87 -25.15
CA PRO A 609 1.38 -22.88 -25.50
C PRO A 609 1.85 -22.01 -24.33
N TRP A 610 1.23 -22.13 -23.15
CA TRP A 610 1.62 -21.39 -21.94
C TRP A 610 2.71 -22.13 -21.17
N SER A 611 3.68 -21.39 -20.63
CA SER A 611 4.70 -21.98 -19.74
C SER A 611 4.09 -22.36 -18.39
N VAL A 612 4.79 -23.19 -17.61
CA VAL A 612 4.35 -23.60 -16.27
C VAL A 612 4.16 -22.38 -15.36
N GLU A 613 5.04 -21.37 -15.46
CA GLU A 613 4.93 -20.14 -14.68
C GLU A 613 3.72 -19.28 -15.12
N GLU A 614 3.48 -19.19 -16.44
CA GLU A 614 2.30 -18.51 -16.99
C GLU A 614 1.01 -19.19 -16.51
N LEU A 615 0.97 -20.52 -16.52
CA LEU A 615 -0.14 -21.30 -16.02
C LEU A 615 -0.36 -21.11 -14.51
N GLN A 616 0.70 -20.98 -13.71
CA GLN A 616 0.57 -20.70 -12.28
C GLN A 616 -0.06 -19.32 -12.01
N VAL A 617 0.36 -18.29 -12.74
CA VAL A 617 -0.22 -16.94 -12.64
C VAL A 617 -1.68 -16.94 -13.08
N LEU A 618 -1.97 -17.59 -14.23
CA LEU A 618 -3.31 -17.69 -14.78
C LEU A 618 -4.23 -18.53 -13.88
N SER A 619 -3.72 -19.56 -13.22
CA SER A 619 -4.45 -20.35 -12.23
C SER A 619 -4.88 -19.46 -11.05
N ASN A 620 -3.95 -18.67 -10.49
CA ASN A 620 -4.27 -17.75 -9.40
C ASN A 620 -5.30 -16.68 -9.80
N GLN A 621 -5.30 -16.23 -11.06
CA GLN A 621 -6.24 -15.23 -11.57
C GLN A 621 -7.61 -15.80 -11.92
N GLY A 622 -7.66 -17.01 -12.51
CA GLY A 622 -8.87 -17.62 -13.06
C GLY A 622 -9.61 -18.56 -12.11
N ALA A 623 -8.93 -19.17 -11.13
CA ALA A 623 -9.52 -20.20 -10.27
C ALA A 623 -10.74 -19.71 -9.47
N GLN A 624 -10.74 -18.44 -9.06
CA GLN A 624 -11.85 -17.84 -8.31
C GLN A 624 -13.14 -17.63 -9.11
N TYR A 625 -13.10 -17.84 -10.43
CA TYR A 625 -14.25 -17.65 -11.32
C TYR A 625 -14.82 -18.98 -11.85
N LYS A 626 -14.13 -20.11 -11.65
CA LYS A 626 -14.41 -21.35 -12.39
C LYS A 626 -15.84 -21.85 -12.23
N GLU A 627 -16.51 -21.55 -11.12
CA GLU A 627 -17.91 -21.91 -10.86
C GLU A 627 -18.89 -21.27 -11.87
N THR A 628 -18.44 -20.26 -12.60
CA THR A 628 -19.24 -19.54 -13.60
C THR A 628 -19.14 -20.12 -15.01
N SER A 629 -18.21 -21.05 -15.27
CA SER A 629 -17.96 -21.56 -16.64
C SER A 629 -19.17 -22.28 -17.22
N VAL A 630 -19.57 -21.88 -18.42
CA VAL A 630 -20.63 -22.51 -19.22
C VAL A 630 -20.03 -23.34 -20.34
N LEU A 631 -18.85 -22.96 -20.84
CA LEU A 631 -18.19 -23.64 -21.96
C LEU A 631 -17.46 -24.92 -21.53
N PHE A 632 -16.92 -24.96 -20.32
CA PHE A 632 -16.15 -26.11 -19.81
C PHE A 632 -16.65 -26.59 -18.42
N PRO A 633 -17.94 -26.98 -18.30
CA PRO A 633 -18.57 -27.30 -17.01
C PRO A 633 -18.15 -28.67 -16.45
N GLU A 634 -17.70 -29.59 -17.32
CA GLU A 634 -17.35 -30.97 -16.97
C GLU A 634 -15.99 -31.09 -16.26
N THR A 635 -15.18 -30.02 -16.26
CA THR A 635 -13.93 -29.93 -15.50
C THR A 635 -14.30 -29.65 -14.05
N PRO A 636 -14.24 -30.63 -13.13
CA PRO A 636 -14.76 -30.46 -11.78
C PRO A 636 -13.99 -29.34 -11.09
N PHE A 637 -14.73 -28.55 -10.30
CA PHE A 637 -14.15 -27.59 -9.38
C PHE A 637 -13.29 -28.38 -8.37
N TYR A 638 -11.97 -28.43 -8.56
CA TYR A 638 -11.09 -28.60 -7.41
C TYR A 638 -11.13 -27.27 -6.68
N GLY A 639 -12.19 -27.08 -5.88
CA GLY A 639 -12.33 -25.89 -5.06
C GLY A 639 -11.21 -25.77 -4.04
N SER A 640 -11.38 -24.85 -3.09
CA SER A 640 -10.64 -24.89 -1.83
C SER A 640 -10.48 -26.34 -1.40
N LEU A 641 -9.23 -26.82 -1.22
CA LEU A 641 -8.96 -28.19 -0.79
C LEU A 641 -9.89 -28.49 0.41
N GLN A 642 -10.94 -29.26 0.16
CA GLN A 642 -11.95 -29.51 1.16
C GLN A 642 -11.54 -30.75 1.91
N THR A 643 -11.27 -30.58 3.21
CA THR A 643 -11.03 -31.73 4.08
C THR A 643 -12.16 -31.83 5.11
N LYS A 644 -12.69 -33.04 5.27
CA LYS A 644 -13.67 -33.33 6.33
C LYS A 644 -12.91 -33.49 7.64
N LEU A 645 -13.22 -32.64 8.62
CA LEU A 645 -12.65 -32.75 9.96
C LEU A 645 -13.53 -33.63 10.87
N SER A 646 -14.84 -33.72 10.59
CA SER A 646 -15.78 -34.67 11.21
C SER A 646 -16.96 -34.97 10.27
N SER A 647 -17.98 -35.70 10.76
CA SER A 647 -19.22 -35.93 10.01
C SER A 647 -19.99 -34.64 9.71
N ASP A 648 -19.81 -33.61 10.55
CA ASP A 648 -20.60 -32.38 10.52
C ASP A 648 -19.75 -31.12 10.28
N VAL A 649 -18.43 -31.22 10.14
CA VAL A 649 -17.53 -30.06 9.97
C VAL A 649 -16.58 -30.25 8.81
N ILE A 650 -16.50 -29.23 7.94
CA ILE A 650 -15.58 -29.19 6.80
C ILE A 650 -14.65 -27.99 6.91
N LEU A 651 -13.41 -28.16 6.44
CA LEU A 651 -12.45 -27.07 6.25
C LEU A 651 -12.32 -26.79 4.76
N LEU A 652 -12.56 -25.55 4.38
CA LEU A 652 -12.36 -25.01 3.04
C LEU A 652 -11.00 -24.30 3.01
N LEU A 653 -9.96 -24.97 2.49
CA LEU A 653 -8.61 -24.40 2.41
C LEU A 653 -8.48 -23.37 1.28
N ASN A 654 -8.18 -22.13 1.63
CA ASN A 654 -7.69 -21.12 0.70
C ASN A 654 -6.23 -20.79 1.03
N PRO A 655 -5.24 -21.34 0.30
CA PRO A 655 -3.83 -21.13 0.60
C PRO A 655 -3.34 -19.70 0.33
N LEU A 656 -4.13 -18.90 -0.39
CA LEU A 656 -3.78 -17.52 -0.77
C LEU A 656 -4.58 -16.47 0.03
N SER A 657 -5.47 -16.89 0.93
CA SER A 657 -6.31 -16.02 1.75
C SER A 657 -6.70 -16.71 3.06
N LYS A 658 -7.81 -16.33 3.68
CA LYS A 658 -8.35 -17.03 4.84
C LYS A 658 -9.13 -18.29 4.41
N SER A 659 -8.80 -19.40 5.04
CA SER A 659 -9.50 -20.67 4.94
C SER A 659 -10.69 -20.70 5.91
N THR A 660 -11.75 -21.43 5.60
CA THR A 660 -13.02 -21.34 6.36
C THR A 660 -13.42 -22.68 6.96
N LEU A 661 -13.72 -22.71 8.26
CA LEU A 661 -14.41 -23.85 8.89
C LEU A 661 -15.92 -23.66 8.75
N VAL A 662 -16.62 -24.71 8.34
CA VAL A 662 -18.08 -24.71 8.13
C VAL A 662 -18.69 -25.87 8.89
N ASP A 663 -19.64 -25.56 9.77
CA ASP A 663 -20.56 -26.53 10.37
C ASP A 663 -21.69 -26.84 9.38
N LEU A 664 -21.73 -28.07 8.88
CA LEU A 664 -22.72 -28.55 7.93
C LEU A 664 -24.14 -28.58 8.51
N LYS A 665 -24.28 -28.60 9.84
CA LYS A 665 -25.58 -28.48 10.53
C LYS A 665 -26.01 -27.03 10.76
N GLN A 666 -25.18 -26.06 10.37
CA GLN A 666 -25.42 -24.62 10.50
C GLN A 666 -25.78 -24.17 11.93
N GLN A 667 -25.31 -24.88 12.96
CA GLN A 667 -25.54 -24.50 14.36
C GLN A 667 -24.51 -23.47 14.83
N VAL A 668 -23.36 -23.42 14.15
CA VAL A 668 -22.28 -22.44 14.36
C VAL A 668 -22.01 -21.72 13.02
N PRO A 669 -21.91 -20.38 13.01
CA PRO A 669 -21.62 -19.63 11.78
C PRO A 669 -20.21 -19.96 11.25
N PRO A 670 -20.01 -19.99 9.92
CA PRO A 670 -18.68 -20.17 9.33
C PRO A 670 -17.68 -19.15 9.87
N SER A 671 -16.44 -19.58 10.11
CA SER A 671 -15.37 -18.72 10.60
C SER A 671 -14.13 -18.89 9.74
N SER A 672 -13.50 -17.77 9.38
CA SER A 672 -12.34 -17.73 8.48
C SER A 672 -11.05 -17.45 9.24
N TYR A 673 -10.01 -18.23 8.92
CA TYR A 673 -8.72 -18.27 9.59
C TYR A 673 -7.59 -18.15 8.57
N THR A 674 -6.51 -17.48 8.93
CA THR A 674 -5.26 -17.41 8.16
C THR A 674 -4.61 -18.79 8.00
N PHE A 675 -3.65 -18.91 7.09
CA PHE A 675 -2.90 -20.15 6.89
C PHE A 675 -2.20 -20.63 8.18
N ALA A 676 -1.59 -19.73 8.94
CA ALA A 676 -0.93 -20.06 10.21
C ALA A 676 -1.94 -20.55 11.26
N GLU A 677 -3.09 -19.89 11.37
CA GLU A 677 -4.18 -20.29 12.28
C GLU A 677 -4.76 -21.66 11.92
N ILE A 678 -4.95 -21.97 10.63
CA ILE A 678 -5.36 -23.30 10.19
C ILE A 678 -4.29 -24.35 10.50
N LYS A 679 -3.02 -24.06 10.23
CA LYS A 679 -1.92 -24.98 10.54
C LYS A 679 -1.91 -25.31 12.04
N LEU A 680 -2.15 -24.32 12.89
CA LEU A 680 -2.32 -24.48 14.33
C LEU A 680 -3.55 -25.31 14.70
N LEU A 681 -4.74 -24.96 14.18
CA LEU A 681 -6.00 -25.67 14.45
C LEU A 681 -5.90 -27.15 14.05
N LEU A 682 -5.35 -27.45 12.87
CA LEU A 682 -5.17 -28.83 12.40
C LEU A 682 -4.14 -29.59 13.26
N SER A 683 -3.10 -28.91 13.70
CA SER A 683 -2.07 -29.52 14.55
C SER A 683 -2.61 -29.86 15.94
N VAL A 684 -3.37 -28.95 16.56
CA VAL A 684 -4.04 -29.17 17.84
C VAL A 684 -5.13 -30.24 17.73
N LEU A 685 -5.79 -30.33 16.57
CA LEU A 685 -6.83 -31.31 16.31
C LEU A 685 -6.29 -32.74 16.30
N ASN A 686 -5.20 -33.03 15.56
CA ASN A 686 -4.79 -34.43 15.31
C ASN A 686 -3.28 -34.67 15.03
N ALA A 687 -2.37 -33.70 15.22
CA ALA A 687 -0.96 -33.95 14.89
C ALA A 687 -0.30 -34.95 15.86
N PRO A 688 0.72 -35.72 15.41
CA PRO A 688 1.49 -36.63 16.27
C PRO A 688 2.23 -35.94 17.41
N GLU A 689 2.54 -36.69 18.47
CA GLU A 689 3.30 -36.21 19.63
C GLU A 689 4.68 -35.67 19.18
N GLY A 690 5.00 -34.43 19.55
CA GLY A 690 6.21 -33.70 19.14
C GLY A 690 6.04 -32.71 17.98
N TRP A 691 4.91 -32.73 17.26
CA TRP A 691 4.66 -31.77 16.18
C TRP A 691 4.41 -30.34 16.68
N LEU A 692 3.77 -30.21 17.85
CA LEU A 692 3.51 -28.92 18.49
C LEU A 692 4.80 -28.14 18.77
N GLU A 693 5.86 -28.84 19.18
CA GLU A 693 7.15 -28.19 19.45
C GLU A 693 7.83 -27.69 18.16
N LYS A 694 7.76 -28.47 17.08
CA LYS A 694 8.22 -28.01 15.76
C LYS A 694 7.43 -26.78 15.29
N MET A 695 6.12 -26.79 15.49
CA MET A 695 5.27 -25.68 15.11
C MET A 695 5.54 -24.42 15.97
N ARG A 696 5.83 -24.58 17.27
CA ARG A 696 6.28 -23.47 18.13
C ARG A 696 7.54 -22.81 17.57
N VAL A 697 8.51 -23.64 17.18
CA VAL A 697 9.78 -23.20 16.57
C VAL A 697 9.54 -22.49 15.24
N GLU A 698 8.68 -23.04 14.38
CA GLU A 698 8.31 -22.42 13.10
C GLU A 698 7.59 -21.07 13.28
N LEU A 699 6.70 -20.97 14.28
CA LEU A 699 5.97 -19.75 14.61
C LEU A 699 6.80 -18.75 15.44
N ARG A 700 8.02 -19.14 15.84
CA ARG A 700 8.96 -18.34 16.65
C ARG A 700 8.39 -17.84 17.96
N GLN A 701 7.77 -18.74 18.72
CA GLN A 701 7.09 -18.40 19.98
C GLN A 701 7.78 -19.01 21.19
N THR A 702 7.66 -18.34 22.34
CA THR A 702 7.95 -18.92 23.66
C THR A 702 6.89 -19.96 24.02
N HIS A 703 7.13 -20.76 25.07
CA HIS A 703 6.14 -21.75 25.49
C HIS A 703 4.88 -21.10 26.06
N PHE A 704 5.00 -19.93 26.72
CA PHE A 704 3.84 -19.17 27.20
C PHE A 704 2.99 -18.61 26.07
N GLU A 705 3.60 -17.97 25.06
CA GLU A 705 2.88 -17.46 23.89
C GLU A 705 2.17 -18.59 23.15
N PHE A 706 2.87 -19.70 22.92
CA PHE A 706 2.32 -20.83 22.18
C PHE A 706 1.24 -21.58 22.95
N SER A 707 1.35 -21.68 24.28
CA SER A 707 0.29 -22.27 25.12
C SER A 707 -1.03 -21.49 25.02
N GLN A 708 -0.97 -20.15 24.95
CA GLN A 708 -2.15 -19.32 24.74
C GLN A 708 -2.78 -19.57 23.36
N GLN A 709 -1.94 -19.75 22.32
CA GLN A 709 -2.42 -20.10 20.98
C GLN A 709 -3.07 -21.49 20.94
N ILE A 710 -2.51 -22.48 21.64
CA ILE A 710 -3.13 -23.80 21.78
C ILE A 710 -4.48 -23.69 22.50
N GLU A 711 -4.59 -22.89 23.56
CA GLU A 711 -5.84 -22.70 24.29
C GLU A 711 -6.91 -22.00 23.43
N TRP A 712 -6.52 -20.97 22.68
CA TRP A 712 -7.37 -20.35 21.67
C TRP A 712 -7.84 -21.38 20.62
N ALA A 713 -6.93 -22.19 20.08
CA ALA A 713 -7.25 -23.21 19.08
C ALA A 713 -8.19 -24.28 19.64
N ASN A 714 -7.97 -24.72 20.87
CA ASN A 714 -8.85 -25.63 21.61
C ASN A 714 -10.26 -25.05 21.75
N GLN A 715 -10.38 -23.75 22.09
CA GLN A 715 -11.67 -23.08 22.18
C GLN A 715 -12.38 -23.01 20.82
N GLN A 716 -11.66 -22.70 19.74
CA GLN A 716 -12.22 -22.68 18.40
C GLN A 716 -12.70 -24.08 17.97
N LEU A 717 -11.88 -25.12 18.13
CA LEU A 717 -12.24 -26.49 17.76
C LEU A 717 -13.47 -27.00 18.54
N ARG A 718 -13.52 -26.74 19.86
CA ARG A 718 -14.68 -27.08 20.70
C ARG A 718 -15.95 -26.35 20.27
N THR A 719 -15.85 -25.11 19.78
CA THR A 719 -17.00 -24.38 19.22
C THR A 719 -17.62 -25.17 18.07
N TYR A 720 -16.79 -25.80 17.22
CA TYR A 720 -17.23 -26.67 16.13
C TYR A 720 -17.52 -28.13 16.56
N ARG A 721 -17.49 -28.45 17.86
CA ARG A 721 -17.64 -29.82 18.40
C ARG A 721 -16.61 -30.81 17.87
N LEU A 722 -15.42 -30.30 17.54
CA LEU A 722 -14.26 -31.12 17.25
C LEU A 722 -13.49 -31.34 18.55
N GLU A 723 -13.26 -32.60 18.90
CA GLU A 723 -12.47 -32.97 20.07
C GLU A 723 -10.98 -32.81 19.74
N PRO A 724 -10.26 -31.87 20.36
CA PRO A 724 -8.83 -31.68 20.11
C PRO A 724 -8.02 -32.83 20.70
N ALA A 725 -6.96 -33.26 19.99
CA ALA A 725 -6.01 -34.26 20.50
C ALA A 725 -5.23 -33.77 21.73
N TYR A 726 -5.10 -32.45 21.91
CA TYR A 726 -4.38 -31.81 23.01
C TYR A 726 -5.31 -30.91 23.85
N PRO A 727 -6.33 -31.47 24.53
CA PRO A 727 -7.40 -30.70 25.16
C PRO A 727 -6.97 -29.92 26.42
N TYR A 728 -5.75 -30.13 26.90
CA TYR A 728 -5.22 -29.55 28.13
C TYR A 728 -3.73 -29.20 27.98
N VAL A 729 -3.38 -27.93 28.18
CA VAL A 729 -1.99 -27.52 28.40
C VAL A 729 -1.63 -27.96 29.82
N LYS A 730 -0.54 -28.71 29.99
CA LYS A 730 -0.07 -29.16 31.32
C LYS A 730 0.07 -27.94 32.24
N PRO A 731 -0.39 -28.02 33.50
CA PRO A 731 -0.27 -26.92 34.44
C PRO A 731 1.22 -26.70 34.71
N LEU A 732 1.57 -25.45 35.01
CA LEU A 732 2.94 -25.15 35.42
C LEU A 732 3.29 -25.96 36.68
N PRO A 733 4.55 -26.43 36.79
CA PRO A 733 5.04 -27.06 38.01
C PRO A 733 4.77 -26.20 39.24
N GLU A 734 4.64 -26.83 40.41
CA GLU A 734 4.57 -26.08 41.67
C GLU A 734 5.85 -25.26 41.87
N ASP A 735 5.68 -24.06 42.43
CA ASP A 735 6.81 -23.20 42.77
C ASP A 735 7.53 -23.80 43.98
N SER A 736 8.86 -23.71 43.96
CA SER A 736 9.73 -24.14 45.05
C SER A 736 9.55 -23.22 46.26
N ALA A 737 9.72 -23.75 47.47
CA ALA A 737 9.67 -22.94 48.68
C ALA A 737 10.78 -21.87 48.66
N LEU A 738 10.41 -20.61 48.91
CA LEU A 738 11.35 -19.50 49.09
C LEU A 738 12.00 -19.61 50.47
N SER A 739 13.33 -19.57 50.54
CA SER A 739 14.06 -19.45 51.81
C SER A 739 13.89 -18.05 52.42
N SER A 740 14.32 -17.86 53.68
CA SER A 740 14.39 -16.52 54.29
C SER A 740 15.19 -15.54 53.42
N ALA A 741 14.83 -14.26 53.47
CA ALA A 741 15.40 -13.18 52.66
C ALA A 741 16.94 -13.24 52.62
N SER A 742 17.49 -13.35 51.41
CA SER A 742 18.91 -13.19 51.12
C SER A 742 19.13 -11.78 50.61
N ASP A 743 20.26 -11.16 50.96
CA ASP A 743 20.64 -9.85 50.44
C ASP A 743 21.07 -9.91 48.95
N GLN A 744 21.25 -11.11 48.40
CA GLN A 744 21.62 -11.33 46.99
C GLN A 744 20.40 -11.39 46.06
N VAL A 745 20.45 -10.61 44.97
CA VAL A 745 19.43 -10.60 43.90
C VAL A 745 19.32 -11.98 43.24
N PHE A 746 18.09 -12.48 43.18
CA PHE A 746 17.72 -13.78 42.60
C PHE A 746 18.45 -14.98 43.19
N ALA A 747 18.89 -14.91 44.45
CA ALA A 747 19.66 -15.98 45.12
C ALA A 747 19.11 -17.41 44.93
N PRO A 748 17.78 -17.67 45.02
CA PRO A 748 17.25 -19.03 44.83
C PRO A 748 17.58 -19.66 43.46
N PHE A 749 17.76 -18.84 42.42
CA PHE A 749 18.09 -19.29 41.06
C PHE A 749 19.53 -19.81 40.90
N ILE A 750 20.35 -19.79 41.97
CA ILE A 750 21.65 -20.48 41.99
C ILE A 750 21.48 -21.99 41.79
N HIS A 751 20.35 -22.54 42.26
CA HIS A 751 19.98 -23.94 42.07
C HIS A 751 19.19 -24.11 40.77
N GLU A 752 19.68 -24.96 39.87
CA GLU A 752 19.08 -25.20 38.55
C GLU A 752 17.62 -25.69 38.63
N ASN A 753 17.29 -26.45 39.67
CA ASN A 753 15.96 -27.03 39.86
C ASN A 753 14.96 -26.09 40.56
N PHE A 754 15.35 -24.87 40.94
CA PHE A 754 14.44 -23.90 41.57
C PHE A 754 13.39 -23.43 40.57
N SER A 755 12.11 -23.52 40.94
CA SER A 755 10.97 -23.11 40.10
C SER A 755 10.19 -21.98 40.75
N ALA A 756 9.98 -20.89 40.02
CA ALA A 756 9.08 -19.78 40.36
C ALA A 756 8.13 -19.48 39.17
N ARG A 757 7.84 -20.49 38.36
CA ARG A 757 7.14 -20.34 37.07
C ARG A 757 5.71 -19.81 37.25
N ARG A 758 4.98 -20.21 38.29
CA ARG A 758 3.59 -19.77 38.49
C ARG A 758 3.55 -18.31 38.93
N ILE A 759 4.36 -17.93 39.91
CA ILE A 759 4.40 -16.55 40.38
C ILE A 759 4.96 -15.58 39.32
N LEU A 760 5.99 -16.00 38.57
CA LEU A 760 6.53 -15.17 37.48
C LEU A 760 5.59 -15.07 36.27
N ARG A 761 4.70 -16.07 36.06
CA ARG A 761 3.60 -15.94 35.11
C ARG A 761 2.65 -14.79 35.50
N ASN A 762 2.41 -14.57 36.79
CA ASN A 762 1.60 -13.43 37.25
C ASN A 762 2.30 -12.10 36.97
N LEU A 763 3.63 -12.02 37.16
CA LEU A 763 4.40 -10.83 36.78
C LEU A 763 4.31 -10.56 35.27
N TYR A 764 4.51 -11.59 34.43
CA TYR A 764 4.38 -11.49 32.98
C TYR A 764 3.01 -10.91 32.57
N VAL A 765 1.92 -11.49 33.11
CA VAL A 765 0.55 -11.04 32.80
C VAL A 765 0.31 -9.62 33.29
N CYS A 766 0.81 -9.25 34.46
CA CYS A 766 0.71 -7.88 34.98
C CYS A 766 1.40 -6.87 34.05
N LEU A 767 2.60 -7.18 33.55
CA LEU A 767 3.34 -6.33 32.62
C LEU A 767 2.60 -6.20 31.28
N GLU A 768 2.11 -7.31 30.75
CA GLU A 768 1.34 -7.35 29.50
C GLU A 768 0.04 -6.51 29.60
N GLN A 769 -0.75 -6.71 30.66
CA GLN A 769 -2.01 -5.97 30.89
C GLN A 769 -1.78 -4.47 31.11
N ALA A 770 -0.67 -4.10 31.75
CA ALA A 770 -0.27 -2.71 31.87
C ALA A 770 0.20 -2.08 30.55
N GLY A 771 0.38 -2.88 29.50
CA GLY A 771 0.94 -2.43 28.22
C GLY A 771 2.43 -2.13 28.29
N TYR A 772 3.16 -2.76 29.21
CA TYR A 772 4.61 -2.62 29.37
C TYR A 772 5.31 -3.35 28.22
N ASN A 773 5.55 -2.64 27.12
CA ASN A 773 6.28 -3.14 25.94
C ASN A 773 7.10 -1.99 25.32
N GLU A 774 8.07 -2.34 24.49
CA GLU A 774 9.03 -1.36 23.93
C GLU A 774 8.35 -0.19 23.23
N ALA A 775 7.39 -0.47 22.34
CA ALA A 775 6.73 0.56 21.57
C ALA A 775 6.00 1.58 22.47
N ASN A 776 5.28 1.10 23.48
CA ASN A 776 4.56 1.95 24.42
C ASN A 776 5.50 2.74 25.34
N ILE A 777 6.57 2.11 25.82
CA ILE A 777 7.60 2.76 26.65
C ILE A 777 8.28 3.88 25.86
N CYS A 778 8.78 3.58 24.66
CA CYS A 778 9.43 4.52 23.77
C CYS A 778 8.50 5.68 23.38
N LYS A 779 7.23 5.39 23.07
CA LYS A 779 6.22 6.41 22.76
C LYS A 779 5.98 7.36 23.94
N LEU A 780 5.86 6.83 25.16
CA LEU A 780 5.67 7.66 26.35
C LEU A 780 6.90 8.51 26.64
N LEU A 781 8.10 7.94 26.53
CA LEU A 781 9.37 8.62 26.78
C LEU A 781 9.86 9.49 25.62
N GLY A 782 9.24 9.40 24.43
CA GLY A 782 9.63 10.19 23.26
C GLY A 782 11.01 9.82 22.70
N VAL A 783 11.46 8.59 22.94
CA VAL A 783 12.75 8.04 22.47
C VAL A 783 12.51 6.98 21.40
N PRO A 784 13.43 6.77 20.44
CA PRO A 784 13.24 5.78 19.39
C PRO A 784 13.51 4.34 19.84
N SER A 785 14.29 4.13 20.91
CA SER A 785 14.49 2.81 21.54
C SER A 785 14.79 2.95 23.04
N GLN A 786 14.62 1.87 23.81
CA GLN A 786 15.00 1.85 25.24
C GLN A 786 16.51 2.01 25.45
N GLN A 787 17.31 1.75 24.42
CA GLN A 787 18.76 1.97 24.43
C GLN A 787 19.12 3.45 24.40
N GLN A 788 18.18 4.34 24.07
CA GLN A 788 18.36 5.80 24.04
C GLN A 788 17.73 6.52 25.23
N ILE A 789 17.42 5.80 26.32
CA ILE A 789 17.04 6.42 27.59
C ILE A 789 18.29 6.99 28.24
N GLU A 790 18.41 8.32 28.19
CA GLU A 790 19.56 9.06 28.74
C GLU A 790 19.45 9.25 30.26
N PRO A 791 20.51 8.96 31.04
CA PRO A 791 20.51 9.06 32.49
C PRO A 791 20.33 10.50 32.98
N THR A 792 20.83 11.48 32.23
CA THR A 792 20.67 12.92 32.53
C THR A 792 19.22 13.38 32.40
N TYR A 793 18.36 12.62 31.70
CA TYR A 793 16.95 12.97 31.47
C TYR A 793 15.98 12.18 32.34
N LEU A 794 16.42 11.24 33.19
CA LEU A 794 15.52 10.40 34.00
C LEU A 794 14.56 11.22 34.85
N HIS A 795 15.04 12.29 35.48
CA HIS A 795 14.20 13.19 36.28
C HIS A 795 13.17 13.94 35.42
N TYR A 796 13.56 14.34 34.20
CA TYR A 796 12.65 14.98 33.25
C TYR A 796 11.54 14.02 32.82
N TYR A 797 11.91 12.79 32.46
CA TYR A 797 10.96 11.74 32.07
C TYR A 797 9.96 11.44 33.18
N ASP A 798 10.44 11.25 34.41
CA ASP A 798 9.61 10.98 35.57
C ASP A 798 8.62 12.12 35.85
N ARG A 799 9.11 13.36 35.93
CA ARG A 799 8.32 14.51 36.40
C ARG A 799 7.43 15.17 35.36
N TYR A 800 7.87 15.25 34.12
CA TYR A 800 7.22 16.11 33.11
C TYR A 800 6.62 15.35 31.94
N GLN A 801 6.98 14.07 31.77
CA GLN A 801 6.57 13.31 30.59
C GLN A 801 5.66 12.12 30.90
N LEU A 802 5.99 11.32 31.93
CA LEU A 802 5.19 10.13 32.24
C LEU A 802 3.86 10.47 32.91
N PRO A 803 2.72 9.93 32.44
CA PRO A 803 1.42 10.13 33.08
C PRO A 803 1.31 9.38 34.42
N GLN A 804 0.33 9.76 35.24
CA GLN A 804 -0.08 9.01 36.44
C GLN A 804 -0.95 7.82 36.02
N SER A 805 -0.31 6.69 35.74
CA SER A 805 -0.92 5.47 35.23
C SER A 805 -0.09 4.26 35.65
N ILE A 806 -0.67 3.05 35.62
CA ILE A 806 0.06 1.82 35.95
C ILE A 806 1.31 1.66 35.07
N LEU A 807 1.19 1.89 33.76
CA LEU A 807 2.33 1.84 32.83
C LEU A 807 3.41 2.87 33.20
N GLY A 808 3.01 4.11 33.48
CA GLY A 808 3.94 5.15 33.92
C GLY A 808 4.66 4.78 35.22
N ASP A 809 3.96 4.16 36.16
CA ASP A 809 4.52 3.72 37.45
C ASP A 809 5.51 2.55 37.27
N LEU A 810 5.22 1.60 36.39
CA LEU A 810 6.16 0.52 36.06
C LEU A 810 7.42 1.04 35.37
N ILE A 811 7.31 2.01 34.46
CA ILE A 811 8.47 2.67 33.83
C ILE A 811 9.30 3.42 34.88
N ARG A 812 8.63 4.14 35.81
CA ARG A 812 9.27 4.79 36.95
C ARG A 812 10.06 3.80 37.80
N LEU A 813 9.44 2.67 38.14
CA LEU A 813 10.02 1.65 39.01
C LEU A 813 11.22 0.95 38.36
N PHE A 814 11.08 0.51 37.11
CA PHE A 814 12.02 -0.41 36.46
C PHE A 814 13.01 0.21 35.48
N LEU A 815 12.80 1.45 35.00
CA LEU A 815 13.70 2.07 34.01
C LEU A 815 14.18 3.47 34.43
N LEU A 816 13.40 4.20 35.23
CA LEU A 816 13.78 5.55 35.70
C LEU A 816 14.27 5.57 37.15
N ARG A 817 14.42 4.40 37.78
CA ARG A 817 14.98 4.24 39.11
C ARG A 817 14.24 4.99 40.21
N SER A 818 12.95 5.25 40.04
CA SER A 818 12.10 5.90 41.04
C SER A 818 11.60 4.91 42.10
N ALA A 819 11.13 5.41 43.24
CA ALA A 819 10.56 4.57 44.30
C ALA A 819 9.05 4.82 44.42
N LEU A 820 8.29 3.74 44.64
CA LEU A 820 6.84 3.77 44.81
C LEU A 820 6.46 3.36 46.24
N THR A 821 5.29 3.78 46.70
CA THR A 821 4.78 3.40 48.03
C THR A 821 4.38 1.92 48.04
N ALA A 822 4.46 1.28 49.20
CA ALA A 822 4.04 -0.12 49.35
C ALA A 822 2.59 -0.34 48.91
N VAL A 823 1.69 0.58 49.30
CA VAL A 823 0.26 0.55 48.89
C VAL A 823 0.13 0.54 47.37
N ARG A 824 0.88 1.41 46.67
CA ARG A 824 0.81 1.48 45.21
C ARG A 824 1.33 0.21 44.54
N LEU A 825 2.38 -0.41 45.08
CA LEU A 825 2.91 -1.67 44.55
C LEU A 825 1.96 -2.84 44.80
N GLN A 826 1.26 -2.87 45.94
CA GLN A 826 0.22 -3.86 46.24
C GLN A 826 -1.00 -3.69 45.31
N GLU A 827 -1.36 -2.46 44.94
CA GLU A 827 -2.39 -2.21 43.93
C GLU A 827 -2.01 -2.76 42.55
N ILE A 828 -0.74 -2.66 42.17
CA ILE A 828 -0.25 -3.09 40.85
C ILE A 828 -0.05 -4.61 40.81
N PHE A 829 0.67 -5.16 41.78
CA PHE A 829 1.11 -6.56 41.77
C PHE A 829 0.22 -7.51 42.59
N GLY A 830 -0.57 -6.99 43.53
CA GLY A 830 -1.18 -7.79 44.59
C GLY A 830 -0.16 -8.20 45.67
N ASP A 831 -0.66 -8.61 46.84
CA ASP A 831 0.17 -8.87 48.02
C ASP A 831 1.17 -10.02 47.84
N GLU A 832 0.74 -11.12 47.22
CA GLU A 832 1.56 -12.33 47.05
C GLU A 832 2.74 -12.09 46.10
N LEU A 833 2.47 -11.48 44.94
CA LEU A 833 3.52 -11.16 43.97
C LEU A 833 4.46 -10.09 44.52
N PHE A 834 3.92 -9.02 45.13
CA PHE A 834 4.75 -7.99 45.76
C PHE A 834 5.70 -8.58 46.82
N SER A 835 5.19 -9.39 47.75
CA SER A 835 6.02 -10.06 48.77
C SER A 835 7.08 -10.95 48.14
N THR A 836 6.74 -11.67 47.06
CA THR A 836 7.68 -12.55 46.37
C THR A 836 8.80 -11.79 45.68
N LEU A 837 8.49 -10.68 45.00
CA LEU A 837 9.50 -9.82 44.37
C LEU A 837 10.47 -9.21 45.39
N CYS A 838 9.99 -8.90 46.60
CA CYS A 838 10.86 -8.53 47.72
C CYS A 838 11.75 -9.71 48.17
N SER A 839 11.20 -10.91 48.35
CA SER A 839 11.98 -12.10 48.75
C SER A 839 13.01 -12.55 47.71
N LEU A 840 12.76 -12.27 46.44
CA LEU A 840 13.71 -12.49 45.34
C LEU A 840 14.82 -11.42 45.26
N GLY A 841 14.77 -10.39 46.11
CA GLY A 841 15.72 -9.28 46.11
C GLY A 841 15.56 -8.32 44.93
N MET A 842 14.45 -8.40 44.19
CA MET A 842 14.17 -7.51 43.06
C MET A 842 13.73 -6.12 43.54
N LEU A 843 12.96 -6.06 44.63
CA LEU A 843 12.48 -4.82 45.23
C LEU A 843 13.13 -4.59 46.60
N ILE A 844 13.66 -3.39 46.83
CA ILE A 844 14.33 -2.99 48.07
C ILE A 844 13.70 -1.74 48.67
N GLN A 845 13.84 -1.57 49.99
CA GLN A 845 13.30 -0.40 50.69
C GLN A 845 14.23 0.81 50.53
N ARG A 846 13.66 1.96 50.15
CA ARG A 846 14.37 3.24 49.98
C ARG A 846 13.56 4.40 50.52
N GLY A 847 14.04 5.04 51.60
CA GLY A 847 13.42 6.23 52.17
C GLY A 847 11.94 6.07 52.56
N GLY A 848 11.55 4.88 53.05
CA GLY A 848 10.16 4.54 53.38
C GLY A 848 9.29 4.05 52.21
N ASN A 849 9.79 4.16 50.98
CA ASN A 849 9.21 3.61 49.76
C ASN A 849 9.97 2.35 49.31
N TRP A 850 9.63 1.82 48.13
CA TRP A 850 10.26 0.66 47.52
C TRP A 850 10.75 0.97 46.11
N ALA A 851 11.96 0.53 45.77
CA ALA A 851 12.60 0.71 44.47
C ALA A 851 13.00 -0.64 43.88
N SER A 852 13.17 -0.70 42.55
CA SER A 852 13.77 -1.87 41.90
C SER A 852 15.30 -1.83 42.05
N ARG A 853 15.90 -3.00 42.29
CA ARG A 853 17.36 -3.22 42.28
C ARG A 853 17.89 -3.68 40.91
N VAL A 854 16.99 -3.85 39.94
CA VAL A 854 17.28 -4.26 38.57
C VAL A 854 16.55 -3.36 37.58
N ASP A 855 17.11 -3.21 36.38
CA ASP A 855 16.34 -2.69 35.25
C ASP A 855 15.53 -3.84 34.65
N LEU A 856 14.28 -3.57 34.23
CA LEU A 856 13.45 -4.55 33.51
C LEU A 856 13.15 -4.04 32.10
N PHE A 857 13.96 -4.46 31.14
CA PHE A 857 13.80 -4.09 29.74
C PHE A 857 12.68 -4.91 29.09
N ALA A 858 11.85 -4.26 28.29
CA ALA A 858 10.92 -4.95 27.39
C ALA A 858 11.49 -4.89 25.98
N ILE A 859 12.12 -5.96 25.48
CA ILE A 859 12.83 -5.92 24.20
C ILE A 859 12.57 -7.18 23.39
N THR A 860 12.36 -7.03 22.08
CA THR A 860 12.03 -8.16 21.18
C THR A 860 10.81 -8.97 21.62
N GLY A 861 9.89 -8.35 22.38
CA GLY A 861 8.74 -9.04 22.97
C GLY A 861 9.09 -9.96 24.16
N LEU A 862 10.24 -9.75 24.80
CA LEU A 862 10.69 -10.45 26.01
C LEU A 862 10.92 -9.44 27.14
N TYR A 863 10.82 -9.90 28.38
CA TYR A 863 11.16 -9.15 29.58
C TYR A 863 12.51 -9.58 30.14
N LEU A 864 13.48 -8.67 30.20
CA LEU A 864 14.85 -8.95 30.61
C LEU A 864 15.23 -8.11 31.81
N ALA A 865 15.40 -8.77 32.95
CA ALA A 865 16.03 -8.18 34.12
C ALA A 865 17.55 -8.16 33.93
N THR A 866 18.18 -7.04 34.26
CA THR A 866 19.64 -6.87 34.32
C THR A 866 20.00 -5.98 35.50
N ASP A 867 21.29 -5.91 35.85
CA ASP A 867 21.73 -4.81 36.71
C ASP A 867 21.48 -3.47 36.01
N HIS A 868 21.40 -2.39 36.80
CA HIS A 868 21.08 -1.06 36.27
C HIS A 868 22.10 -0.62 35.22
N ARG A 869 21.63 -0.06 34.10
CA ARG A 869 22.52 0.48 33.05
C ARG A 869 23.54 1.49 33.62
N TYR A 870 23.12 2.26 34.62
CA TYR A 870 23.95 3.25 35.29
C TYR A 870 23.90 3.04 36.81
N MET A 871 25.00 2.50 37.36
CA MET A 871 25.22 2.26 38.78
C MET A 871 25.75 3.53 39.45
N ILE A 872 24.87 4.49 39.73
CA ILE A 872 25.20 5.85 40.21
C ILE A 872 24.75 6.16 41.65
N MET A 873 23.98 5.26 42.27
CA MET A 873 23.50 5.39 43.65
C MET A 873 24.33 4.50 44.57
N ALA A 874 24.45 4.88 45.85
CA ALA A 874 25.20 4.10 46.83
C ALA A 874 24.66 2.66 47.02
N GLU A 875 23.37 2.45 46.77
CA GLU A 875 22.73 1.13 46.81
C GLU A 875 23.06 0.21 45.61
N ASP A 876 23.73 0.76 44.58
CA ASP A 876 24.21 0.02 43.42
C ASP A 876 25.56 -0.67 43.66
N GLU A 877 26.15 -0.55 44.85
CA GLU A 877 27.34 -1.33 45.21
C GLU A 877 26.98 -2.82 45.22
N ILE A 878 27.74 -3.61 44.47
CA ILE A 878 27.57 -5.06 44.30
C ILE A 878 28.85 -5.75 44.79
N ASP A 879 28.70 -6.69 45.72
CA ASP A 879 29.78 -7.54 46.24
C ASP A 879 30.08 -8.76 45.32
N GLU A 880 29.56 -8.75 44.10
CA GLU A 880 29.66 -9.79 43.07
C GLU A 880 29.95 -9.14 41.70
N ASP A 881 30.41 -9.91 40.72
CA ASP A 881 30.54 -9.43 39.34
C ASP A 881 29.19 -9.04 38.76
N ALA A 882 29.07 -7.81 38.26
CA ALA A 882 27.83 -7.28 37.68
C ALA A 882 27.36 -8.07 36.44
N VAL A 883 26.06 -7.99 36.14
CA VAL A 883 25.44 -8.57 34.94
C VAL A 883 25.15 -7.46 33.93
N MET A 884 25.68 -7.60 32.71
CA MET A 884 25.62 -6.53 31.72
C MET A 884 24.18 -6.19 31.35
N TYR A 885 23.88 -4.89 31.30
CA TYR A 885 22.57 -4.40 30.88
C TYR A 885 22.31 -4.72 29.40
N VAL A 886 21.07 -4.56 28.93
CA VAL A 886 20.78 -4.75 27.50
C VAL A 886 21.30 -3.55 26.69
N GLY A 887 22.54 -3.66 26.21
CA GLY A 887 23.23 -2.66 25.38
C GLY A 887 23.05 -2.86 23.87
N MET A 888 23.55 -1.89 23.09
CA MET A 888 23.48 -1.94 21.62
C MET A 888 24.21 -3.14 21.02
N ASP A 889 25.19 -3.69 21.73
CA ASP A 889 25.90 -4.93 21.42
C ASP A 889 24.98 -6.16 21.50
N SER A 890 24.23 -6.27 22.59
CA SER A 890 23.30 -7.36 22.83
C SER A 890 22.16 -7.34 21.82
N VAL A 891 21.55 -6.16 21.61
CA VAL A 891 20.49 -5.97 20.61
C VAL A 891 21.01 -6.15 19.20
N GLY A 892 22.20 -5.62 18.93
CA GLY A 892 22.86 -5.71 17.65
C GLY A 892 23.10 -7.16 17.21
N LEU A 893 23.56 -8.03 18.12
CA LEU A 893 23.70 -9.45 17.84
C LEU A 893 22.36 -10.13 17.57
N VAL A 894 21.31 -9.83 18.36
CA VAL A 894 19.94 -10.33 18.13
C VAL A 894 19.43 -9.93 16.73
N CYS A 895 19.68 -8.67 16.34
CA CYS A 895 19.25 -8.13 15.05
C CYS A 895 20.08 -8.66 13.88
N THR A 896 21.30 -9.13 14.10
CA THR A 896 22.25 -9.52 13.05
C THR A 896 22.35 -11.03 12.85
N ALA A 897 22.34 -11.81 13.93
CA ALA A 897 22.47 -13.27 13.88
C ALA A 897 21.25 -13.90 13.17
N PRO A 898 21.45 -14.65 12.08
CA PRO A 898 20.40 -15.40 11.41
C PRO A 898 19.61 -16.32 12.35
N GLN A 899 18.29 -16.24 12.26
CA GLN A 899 17.36 -16.94 13.15
C GLN A 899 16.65 -18.07 12.38
N TYR A 900 17.38 -19.15 12.08
CA TYR A 900 16.81 -20.33 11.41
C TYR A 900 16.21 -21.30 12.43
N PRO A 901 15.18 -22.09 12.04
CA PRO A 901 14.82 -23.28 12.79
C PRO A 901 16.04 -24.20 12.92
N VAL A 902 16.49 -24.45 14.15
CA VAL A 902 17.65 -25.28 14.46
C VAL A 902 17.36 -26.22 15.62
N ASN A 903 18.15 -27.28 15.76
CA ASN A 903 18.00 -28.20 16.87
C ASN A 903 18.66 -27.62 18.11
N ARG A 904 19.95 -27.27 18.04
CA ARG A 904 20.75 -26.89 19.22
C ARG A 904 21.49 -25.59 19.01
N VAL A 905 21.34 -24.65 19.95
CA VAL A 905 22.09 -23.39 20.01
C VAL A 905 22.95 -23.35 21.28
N LEU A 906 24.18 -22.89 21.14
CA LEU A 906 25.06 -22.54 22.25
C LEU A 906 25.21 -21.02 22.32
N ASP A 907 25.01 -20.44 23.50
CA ASP A 907 25.19 -19.02 23.79
C ASP A 907 26.35 -18.87 24.78
N LEU A 908 27.51 -18.43 24.27
CA LEU A 908 28.72 -18.24 25.04
C LEU A 908 28.75 -16.83 25.64
N CYS A 909 29.19 -16.73 26.90
CA CYS A 909 29.15 -15.49 27.67
C CYS A 909 27.71 -14.95 27.74
N CYS A 910 26.77 -15.83 28.09
CA CYS A 910 25.34 -15.56 27.92
C CYS A 910 24.80 -14.40 28.78
N GLY A 911 25.51 -13.99 29.84
CA GLY A 911 25.14 -12.85 30.67
C GLY A 911 23.73 -12.97 31.25
N SER A 912 22.87 -12.00 30.97
CA SER A 912 21.45 -12.02 31.35
C SER A 912 20.59 -13.00 30.55
N GLY A 913 21.17 -13.68 29.55
CA GLY A 913 20.56 -14.70 28.72
C GLY A 913 19.88 -14.19 27.46
N ILE A 914 20.00 -12.90 27.10
CA ILE A 914 19.24 -12.32 25.97
C ILE A 914 19.34 -13.13 24.66
N GLN A 915 20.55 -13.56 24.27
CA GLN A 915 20.71 -14.35 23.04
C GLN A 915 20.06 -15.73 23.20
N SER A 916 20.28 -16.39 24.34
CA SER A 916 19.63 -17.66 24.68
C SER A 916 18.10 -17.59 24.60
N LEU A 917 17.50 -16.54 25.16
CA LEU A 917 16.04 -16.40 25.22
C LEU A 917 15.44 -16.12 23.85
N VAL A 918 16.08 -15.28 23.04
CA VAL A 918 15.66 -15.06 21.65
C VAL A 918 15.85 -16.36 20.84
N ALA A 919 16.98 -17.05 21.00
CA ALA A 919 17.27 -18.32 20.36
C ALA A 919 16.26 -19.41 20.70
N SER A 920 15.72 -19.40 21.92
CA SER A 920 14.71 -20.37 22.35
C SER A 920 13.47 -20.42 21.46
N ARG A 921 13.14 -19.32 20.77
CA ARG A 921 12.02 -19.23 19.84
C ARG A 921 12.24 -20.00 18.54
N TYR A 922 13.49 -20.16 18.09
CA TYR A 922 13.82 -20.85 16.84
C TYR A 922 14.72 -22.09 17.04
N ALA A 923 15.07 -22.42 18.28
CA ALA A 923 15.81 -23.62 18.64
C ALA A 923 14.94 -24.63 19.40
N THR A 924 15.26 -25.91 19.24
CA THR A 924 14.67 -26.99 20.06
C THR A 924 15.32 -27.05 21.44
N GLU A 925 16.62 -26.77 21.51
CA GLU A 925 17.41 -26.72 22.75
C GLU A 925 18.41 -25.56 22.68
N VAL A 926 18.55 -24.84 23.79
CA VAL A 926 19.53 -23.76 23.96
C VAL A 926 20.34 -24.03 25.23
N ILE A 927 21.65 -23.90 25.13
CA ILE A 927 22.56 -23.94 26.26
C ILE A 927 23.26 -22.59 26.36
N GLY A 928 23.07 -21.88 27.46
CA GLY A 928 23.82 -20.68 27.80
C GLY A 928 24.94 -21.01 28.78
N VAL A 929 26.15 -20.54 28.50
CA VAL A 929 27.31 -20.71 29.38
C VAL A 929 27.85 -19.35 29.78
N ASP A 930 28.11 -19.17 31.08
CA ASP A 930 28.78 -18.00 31.60
C ASP A 930 29.68 -18.37 32.78
N ILE A 931 30.79 -17.67 32.95
CA ILE A 931 31.70 -17.87 34.08
C ILE A 931 31.16 -17.18 35.35
N ASN A 932 30.35 -16.14 35.18
CA ASN A 932 29.78 -15.37 36.30
C ASN A 932 28.55 -16.11 36.88
N PRO A 933 28.59 -16.59 38.13
CA PRO A 933 27.45 -17.27 38.75
C PRO A 933 26.23 -16.35 38.91
N ARG A 934 26.41 -15.02 39.05
CA ARG A 934 25.30 -14.05 39.11
C ARG A 934 24.57 -13.97 37.77
N ALA A 935 25.30 -13.94 36.65
CA ALA A 935 24.72 -13.95 35.31
C ALA A 935 23.79 -15.15 35.10
N ILE A 936 24.21 -16.34 35.52
CA ILE A 936 23.39 -17.56 35.46
C ILE A 936 22.09 -17.45 36.27
N ARG A 937 22.11 -16.77 37.43
CA ARG A 937 20.86 -16.52 38.21
C ARG A 937 19.90 -15.62 37.44
N PHE A 938 20.40 -14.54 36.84
CA PHE A 938 19.60 -13.63 36.00
C PHE A 938 19.04 -14.34 34.78
N ALA A 939 19.86 -15.12 34.07
CA ALA A 939 19.44 -15.86 32.89
C ALA A 939 18.33 -16.88 33.20
N ARG A 940 18.45 -17.61 34.33
CA ARG A 940 17.40 -18.53 34.81
C ARG A 940 16.12 -17.82 35.22
N PHE A 941 16.23 -16.67 35.91
CA PHE A 941 15.07 -15.83 36.24
C PHE A 941 14.36 -15.34 34.97
N ASN A 942 15.11 -14.77 34.04
CA ASN A 942 14.58 -14.24 32.78
C ASN A 942 13.94 -15.34 31.92
N ALA A 943 14.51 -16.55 31.89
CA ALA A 943 13.91 -17.68 31.21
C ALA A 943 12.55 -18.06 31.81
N GLN A 944 12.44 -18.15 33.14
CA GLN A 944 11.17 -18.48 33.78
C GLN A 944 10.13 -17.35 33.65
N LEU A 945 10.54 -16.08 33.72
CA LEU A 945 9.67 -14.92 33.50
C LEU A 945 9.02 -14.94 32.12
N ASN A 946 9.80 -15.30 31.09
CA ASN A 946 9.31 -15.38 29.71
C ASN A 946 8.70 -16.74 29.34
N GLY A 947 8.59 -17.68 30.30
CA GLY A 947 8.04 -19.00 30.03
C GLY A 947 8.85 -19.81 29.04
N ILE A 948 10.17 -19.75 29.15
CA ILE A 948 11.11 -20.49 28.31
C ILE A 948 11.56 -21.74 29.09
N HIS A 949 11.49 -22.90 28.44
CA HIS A 949 11.74 -24.21 29.08
C HIS A 949 12.83 -25.02 28.40
N ASN A 950 13.16 -24.66 27.16
CA ASN A 950 14.17 -25.29 26.32
C ASN A 950 15.54 -24.58 26.40
N ALA A 951 15.74 -23.70 27.37
CA ALA A 951 17.02 -23.05 27.63
C ALA A 951 17.58 -23.52 28.98
N GLN A 952 18.83 -23.98 28.97
CA GLN A 952 19.58 -24.39 30.15
C GLN A 952 20.78 -23.47 30.33
N PHE A 953 21.16 -23.19 31.57
CA PHE A 953 22.22 -22.24 31.90
C PHE A 953 23.25 -22.87 32.84
N CYS A 954 24.50 -22.91 32.39
CA CYS A 954 25.61 -23.59 33.04
C CYS A 954 26.71 -22.59 33.44
N ILE A 955 27.32 -22.83 34.60
CA ILE A 955 28.54 -22.10 35.00
C ILE A 955 29.73 -22.82 34.35
N GLY A 956 30.56 -22.10 33.58
CA GLY A 956 31.75 -22.67 32.92
C GLY A 956 32.57 -21.65 32.13
N ASP A 957 33.84 -21.96 31.87
CA ASP A 957 34.69 -21.18 30.96
C ASP A 957 34.40 -21.56 29.49
N LEU A 958 33.78 -20.64 28.75
CA LEU A 958 33.39 -20.80 27.35
C LEU A 958 32.60 -22.09 27.05
N TYR A 959 33.26 -23.12 26.53
CA TYR A 959 32.62 -24.36 26.11
C TYR A 959 32.46 -25.37 27.25
N GLU A 960 33.06 -25.10 28.42
CA GLU A 960 32.91 -25.97 29.60
C GLU A 960 31.44 -26.05 30.04
N GLY A 961 30.95 -27.26 30.24
CA GLY A 961 29.54 -27.50 30.59
C GLY A 961 28.58 -27.63 29.40
N ALA A 962 29.06 -27.43 28.16
CA ALA A 962 28.32 -27.69 26.93
C ALA A 962 28.87 -28.94 26.21
N SER A 963 28.03 -29.98 26.03
CA SER A 963 28.42 -31.21 25.34
C SER A 963 27.73 -31.40 23.99
N GLY A 964 28.44 -31.99 23.03
CA GLY A 964 27.93 -32.34 21.70
C GLY A 964 28.08 -31.21 20.67
N TYR A 965 27.42 -31.39 19.52
CA TYR A 965 27.46 -30.44 18.41
C TYR A 965 26.28 -29.47 18.43
N PHE A 966 26.50 -28.27 17.93
CA PHE A 966 25.55 -27.17 17.86
C PHE A 966 25.41 -26.69 16.41
N ASP A 967 24.17 -26.42 16.00
CA ASP A 967 23.88 -25.86 14.68
C ASP A 967 24.28 -24.38 14.63
N THR A 968 24.22 -23.70 15.78
CA THR A 968 24.59 -22.29 15.91
C THR A 968 25.26 -22.03 17.26
N ILE A 969 26.35 -21.27 17.22
CA ILE A 969 27.03 -20.73 18.39
C ILE A 969 26.91 -19.20 18.32
N LEU A 970 26.38 -18.59 19.37
CA LEU A 970 26.30 -17.15 19.57
C LEU A 970 27.31 -16.76 20.64
N ALA A 971 27.94 -15.59 20.52
CA ALA A 971 28.80 -15.07 21.56
C ALA A 971 28.72 -13.55 21.66
N ASN A 972 28.51 -13.07 22.89
CA ASN A 972 28.71 -11.68 23.28
C ASN A 972 29.77 -11.61 24.39
N PRO A 973 31.06 -11.85 24.06
CA PRO A 973 32.11 -11.91 25.07
C PRO A 973 32.51 -10.51 25.55
N PRO A 974 33.27 -10.40 26.65
CA PRO A 974 34.06 -9.21 26.91
C PRO A 974 35.08 -8.97 25.78
N PHE A 975 35.01 -7.82 25.14
CA PHE A 975 35.81 -7.52 23.94
C PHE A 975 36.47 -6.13 23.94
N VAL A 976 36.24 -5.28 24.95
CA VAL A 976 36.78 -3.91 24.95
C VAL A 976 38.29 -3.95 25.23
N PRO A 977 39.14 -3.41 24.33
CA PRO A 977 40.57 -3.24 24.63
C PRO A 977 40.74 -2.27 25.80
N SER A 978 41.32 -2.74 26.91
CA SER A 978 41.45 -1.93 28.14
C SER A 978 42.87 -1.98 28.71
N PRO A 979 43.30 -1.02 29.54
CA PRO A 979 44.59 -1.08 30.24
C PRO A 979 44.75 -2.28 31.20
N SER A 980 43.65 -2.98 31.54
CA SER A 980 43.66 -4.15 32.40
C SER A 980 44.10 -5.41 31.65
N GLN A 981 44.92 -6.26 32.31
CA GLN A 981 45.20 -7.61 31.82
C GLN A 981 44.07 -8.59 32.14
N ASP A 982 43.31 -8.32 33.20
CA ASP A 982 42.19 -9.16 33.63
C ASP A 982 41.02 -8.95 32.66
N CYS A 983 40.53 -10.05 32.08
CA CYS A 983 39.30 -10.04 31.31
C CYS A 983 38.12 -10.18 32.28
N GLY A 984 37.13 -9.29 32.18
CA GLY A 984 36.01 -9.21 33.13
C GLY A 984 34.74 -8.68 32.48
N PHE A 985 33.82 -8.14 33.27
CA PHE A 985 32.49 -7.63 32.88
C PHE A 985 32.35 -7.09 31.43
N ARG A 986 33.27 -6.24 30.98
CA ARG A 986 33.31 -5.63 29.63
C ARG A 986 34.67 -5.79 28.94
N ASP A 987 35.73 -5.84 29.73
CA ASP A 987 37.11 -5.69 29.26
C ASP A 987 37.65 -7.02 28.74
N GLY A 988 38.14 -7.02 27.49
CA GLY A 988 38.66 -8.21 26.79
C GLY A 988 40.19 -8.36 26.87
N GLY A 989 40.82 -7.71 27.86
CA GLY A 989 42.27 -7.60 28.01
C GLY A 989 42.89 -6.44 27.22
N VAL A 990 44.23 -6.37 27.21
CA VAL A 990 44.99 -5.24 26.64
C VAL A 990 44.71 -4.94 25.17
N ASN A 991 44.43 -5.97 24.37
CA ASN A 991 44.09 -5.87 22.95
C ASN A 991 42.61 -6.16 22.64
N GLY A 992 41.79 -6.56 23.63
CA GLY A 992 40.39 -6.92 23.46
C GLY A 992 40.12 -8.24 22.70
N GLU A 993 41.15 -8.93 22.20
CA GLU A 993 40.99 -10.07 21.26
C GLU A 993 41.27 -11.44 21.91
N ASN A 994 41.71 -11.49 23.17
CA ASN A 994 42.14 -12.74 23.82
C ASN A 994 41.01 -13.78 23.92
N ILE A 995 39.84 -13.36 24.41
CA ILE A 995 38.66 -14.24 24.50
C ILE A 995 38.12 -14.56 23.09
N LEU A 996 38.10 -13.56 22.21
CA LEU A 996 37.64 -13.70 20.83
C LEU A 996 38.41 -14.80 20.07
N ALA A 997 39.75 -14.80 20.16
CA ALA A 997 40.59 -15.79 19.51
C ALA A 997 40.34 -17.21 20.05
N ARG A 998 40.11 -17.35 21.37
CA ARG A 998 39.76 -18.64 22.00
C ARG A 998 38.42 -19.16 21.49
N ILE A 999 37.38 -18.31 21.49
CA ILE A 999 36.06 -18.67 20.98
C ILE A 999 36.16 -19.19 19.54
N ILE A 1000 36.83 -18.46 18.65
CA ILE A 1000 36.96 -18.85 17.24
C ILE A 1000 37.76 -20.15 17.08
N SER A 1001 38.89 -20.28 17.78
CA SER A 1001 39.78 -21.45 17.61
C SER A 1001 39.21 -22.76 18.14
N GLU A 1002 38.34 -22.70 19.13
CA GLU A 1002 37.71 -23.88 19.72
C GLU A 1002 36.36 -24.23 19.08
N SER A 1003 35.68 -23.26 18.45
CA SER A 1003 34.32 -23.41 17.90
C SER A 1003 34.15 -24.59 16.94
N SER A 1004 35.16 -24.90 16.11
CA SER A 1004 35.07 -25.98 15.12
C SER A 1004 34.86 -27.37 15.73
N LYS A 1005 35.26 -27.57 17.01
CA LYS A 1005 35.04 -28.83 17.73
C LYS A 1005 33.59 -29.04 18.16
N TYR A 1006 32.82 -27.96 18.22
CA TYR A 1006 31.46 -27.92 18.75
C TYR A 1006 30.42 -27.57 17.68
N LEU A 1007 30.82 -27.14 16.48
CA LEU A 1007 29.89 -26.90 15.37
C LEU A 1007 29.49 -28.19 14.67
N ALA A 1008 28.20 -28.35 14.39
CA ALA A 1008 27.70 -29.36 13.48
C ALA A 1008 28.21 -29.11 12.04
N ALA A 1009 28.00 -30.07 11.14
CA ALA A 1009 28.21 -29.84 9.72
C ALA A 1009 27.30 -28.69 9.24
N TYR A 1010 27.87 -27.72 8.51
CA TYR A 1010 27.19 -26.46 8.15
C TYR A 1010 26.77 -25.57 9.34
N GLY A 1011 27.32 -25.86 10.53
CA GLY A 1011 27.12 -25.07 11.73
C GLY A 1011 27.74 -23.68 11.61
N ARG A 1012 27.17 -22.72 12.36
CA ARG A 1012 27.53 -21.31 12.25
C ARG A 1012 27.93 -20.70 13.58
N LEU A 1013 28.91 -19.81 13.57
CA LEU A 1013 29.34 -19.01 14.70
C LEU A 1013 29.06 -17.54 14.41
N PHE A 1014 28.39 -16.85 15.33
CA PHE A 1014 28.11 -15.42 15.26
C PHE A 1014 28.60 -14.73 16.54
N ILE A 1015 29.47 -13.74 16.38
CA ILE A 1015 30.10 -13.04 17.49
C ILE A 1015 29.91 -11.54 17.28
N VAL A 1016 29.52 -10.83 18.32
CA VAL A 1016 29.64 -9.36 18.40
C VAL A 1016 30.95 -9.01 19.10
N THR A 1017 31.68 -8.02 18.58
CA THR A 1017 32.99 -7.64 19.14
C THR A 1017 33.40 -6.23 18.73
N ASP A 1018 34.38 -5.69 19.43
CA ASP A 1018 35.23 -4.65 18.88
C ASP A 1018 36.28 -5.28 17.95
N LEU A 1019 36.29 -4.81 16.70
CA LEU A 1019 37.20 -5.20 15.64
C LEU A 1019 38.45 -4.31 15.67
N VAL A 1020 39.56 -4.85 16.17
CA VAL A 1020 40.83 -4.12 16.31
C VAL A 1020 41.67 -4.26 15.04
N ASN A 1021 42.01 -3.13 14.42
CA ASN A 1021 42.79 -3.11 13.17
C ASN A 1021 42.10 -3.94 12.07
N ILE A 1022 40.87 -3.58 11.70
CA ILE A 1022 39.99 -4.35 10.80
C ILE A 1022 40.67 -4.90 9.52
N LYS A 1023 41.64 -4.16 8.96
CA LYS A 1023 42.40 -4.57 7.76
C LYS A 1023 43.21 -5.86 7.94
N GLU A 1024 43.44 -6.30 9.17
CA GLU A 1024 44.20 -7.50 9.50
C GLU A 1024 43.29 -8.74 9.71
N TYR A 1025 41.95 -8.58 9.70
CA TYR A 1025 41.03 -9.66 10.10
C TYR A 1025 41.00 -10.87 9.17
N GLU A 1026 41.30 -10.71 7.89
CA GLU A 1026 41.45 -11.86 6.99
C GLU A 1026 42.54 -12.81 7.51
N SER A 1027 43.73 -12.26 7.78
CA SER A 1027 44.87 -13.02 8.32
C SER A 1027 44.64 -13.49 9.76
N LYS A 1028 44.03 -12.67 10.63
CA LYS A 1028 43.70 -13.06 12.01
C LYS A 1028 42.74 -14.25 12.02
N LEU A 1029 41.67 -14.21 11.23
CA LEU A 1029 40.70 -15.30 11.14
C LEU A 1029 41.27 -16.54 10.44
N GLU A 1030 42.25 -16.42 9.56
CA GLU A 1030 43.02 -17.56 9.05
C GLU A 1030 43.86 -18.22 10.15
N GLY A 1031 44.50 -17.43 11.02
CA GLY A 1031 45.29 -17.95 12.13
C GLY A 1031 44.45 -18.56 13.26
N TRP A 1032 43.32 -17.96 13.59
CA TRP A 1032 42.48 -18.43 14.70
C TRP A 1032 41.59 -19.61 14.33
N TRP A 1033 41.02 -19.65 13.12
CA TRP A 1033 40.10 -20.71 12.73
C TRP A 1033 40.83 -22.04 12.50
N GLN A 1034 40.50 -23.06 13.31
CA GLN A 1034 41.09 -24.40 13.24
C GLN A 1034 40.15 -25.45 12.60
N GLY A 1035 39.08 -25.03 11.94
CA GLY A 1035 38.03 -25.91 11.42
C GLY A 1035 38.09 -26.21 9.92
N GLY A 1036 39.22 -25.97 9.24
CA GLY A 1036 39.32 -26.21 7.80
C GLY A 1036 38.64 -25.13 6.94
N GLN A 1037 37.88 -25.52 5.91
CA GLN A 1037 37.22 -24.59 4.99
C GLN A 1037 35.99 -23.94 5.65
N ALA A 1038 35.82 -22.63 5.46
CA ALA A 1038 34.69 -21.88 6.00
C ALA A 1038 34.42 -20.59 5.21
N HIS A 1039 33.18 -20.13 5.21
CA HIS A 1039 32.83 -18.77 4.80
C HIS A 1039 32.89 -17.83 6.00
N LYS A 1040 33.66 -16.75 5.87
CA LYS A 1040 33.90 -15.76 6.91
C LYS A 1040 33.36 -14.42 6.42
N LEU A 1041 32.44 -13.83 7.18
CA LEU A 1041 31.89 -12.50 6.94
C LEU A 1041 32.18 -11.62 8.14
N VAL A 1042 32.78 -10.46 7.89
CA VAL A 1042 33.03 -9.42 8.90
C VAL A 1042 32.16 -8.21 8.57
N LEU A 1043 31.31 -7.83 9.52
CA LEU A 1043 30.46 -6.64 9.43
C LEU A 1043 31.01 -5.59 10.37
N SER A 1044 31.38 -4.41 9.88
CA SER A 1044 31.91 -3.33 10.70
C SER A 1044 31.04 -2.09 10.67
N THR A 1045 31.17 -1.28 11.71
CA THR A 1045 30.63 0.08 11.76
C THR A 1045 31.79 1.10 11.72
N ALA A 1046 31.50 2.37 11.95
CA ALA A 1046 32.46 3.47 11.85
C ALA A 1046 33.76 3.28 12.67
N ASP A 1047 34.87 3.81 12.15
CA ASP A 1047 36.17 3.82 12.82
C ASP A 1047 36.15 4.71 14.08
N ARG A 1048 36.67 4.20 15.20
CA ARG A 1048 37.04 5.03 16.36
C ARG A 1048 38.55 5.12 16.45
N ASN A 1049 39.08 6.34 16.35
CA ASN A 1049 40.47 6.63 16.67
C ASN A 1049 40.67 6.68 18.19
N ASP A 1050 41.91 6.91 18.61
CA ASP A 1050 42.31 6.97 20.02
C ASP A 1050 41.42 7.89 20.88
N ILE A 1051 41.03 9.07 20.37
CA ILE A 1051 40.14 10.00 21.08
C ILE A 1051 38.70 9.45 21.15
N LEU A 1052 38.12 9.07 20.01
CA LEU A 1052 36.73 8.62 19.94
C LEU A 1052 36.48 7.29 20.67
N PHE A 1053 37.54 6.50 20.86
CA PHE A 1053 37.53 5.26 21.64
C PHE A 1053 37.81 5.51 23.12
N SER A 1054 38.91 6.16 23.47
CA SER A 1054 39.40 6.21 24.87
C SER A 1054 38.55 7.12 25.76
N VAL A 1055 38.16 8.31 25.27
CA VAL A 1055 37.44 9.31 26.09
C VAL A 1055 36.12 8.76 26.67
N PRO A 1056 35.23 8.08 25.90
CA PRO A 1056 34.03 7.46 26.45
C PRO A 1056 34.27 6.45 27.59
N HIS A 1057 35.45 5.82 27.66
CA HIS A 1057 35.78 4.80 28.65
C HIS A 1057 36.43 5.36 29.93
N CYS A 1058 36.83 6.63 29.93
CA CYS A 1058 37.50 7.29 31.06
C CYS A 1058 36.55 8.08 31.97
N HIS A 1059 35.30 8.29 31.56
CA HIS A 1059 34.34 9.10 32.32
C HIS A 1059 33.63 8.28 33.40
N THR A 1060 33.65 8.77 34.65
CA THR A 1060 32.79 8.28 35.73
C THR A 1060 31.72 9.31 36.09
N ALA A 1061 30.51 8.85 36.42
CA ALA A 1061 29.32 9.69 36.37
C ALA A 1061 29.31 10.84 37.41
N PHE A 1062 30.03 10.74 38.54
CA PHE A 1062 30.13 11.78 39.57
C PHE A 1062 31.40 11.63 40.41
N ASN A 1063 31.86 12.71 41.06
CA ASN A 1063 33.01 12.74 42.01
C ASN A 1063 34.40 12.40 41.43
N GLN A 1064 34.56 12.28 40.11
CA GLN A 1064 35.87 12.24 39.47
C GLN A 1064 36.50 13.63 39.48
N SER A 1065 37.70 13.76 40.06
CA SER A 1065 38.48 14.99 39.87
C SER A 1065 39.03 15.04 38.44
N LEU A 1066 39.29 16.26 37.93
CA LEU A 1066 39.94 16.42 36.62
C LEU A 1066 41.30 15.71 36.57
N GLU A 1067 42.01 15.65 37.69
CA GLU A 1067 43.28 14.93 37.81
C GLU A 1067 43.09 13.41 37.67
N GLN A 1068 42.08 12.84 38.35
CA GLN A 1068 41.74 11.42 38.23
C GLN A 1068 41.31 11.06 36.80
N TYR A 1069 40.47 11.88 36.18
CA TYR A 1069 40.08 11.72 34.78
C TYR A 1069 41.28 11.74 33.83
N ASN A 1070 42.20 12.70 34.00
CA ASN A 1070 43.39 12.80 33.15
C ASN A 1070 44.33 11.61 33.33
N ILE A 1071 44.52 11.12 34.56
CA ILE A 1071 45.32 9.91 34.83
C ILE A 1071 44.72 8.70 34.11
N GLU A 1072 43.40 8.54 34.18
CA GLU A 1072 42.70 7.44 33.52
C GLU A 1072 42.77 7.58 31.99
N LEU A 1073 42.56 8.78 31.46
CA LEU A 1073 42.71 9.07 30.03
C LEU A 1073 44.13 8.76 29.51
N ASP A 1074 45.17 9.15 30.25
CA ASP A 1074 46.56 8.85 29.91
C ASP A 1074 46.80 7.34 29.88
N GLN A 1075 46.24 6.57 30.83
CA GLN A 1075 46.35 5.11 30.84
C GLN A 1075 45.68 4.46 29.62
N TRP A 1076 44.47 4.89 29.27
CA TRP A 1076 43.74 4.37 28.09
C TRP A 1076 44.45 4.73 26.78
N LEU A 1077 44.92 5.98 26.61
CA LEU A 1077 45.69 6.40 25.44
C LEU A 1077 47.03 5.66 25.35
N GLN A 1078 47.73 5.48 26.47
CA GLN A 1078 48.97 4.73 26.51
C GLN A 1078 48.74 3.27 26.12
N ASN A 1079 47.67 2.62 26.61
CA ASN A 1079 47.32 1.28 26.16
C ASN A 1079 47.10 1.25 24.65
N PHE A 1080 46.31 2.19 24.11
CA PHE A 1080 46.00 2.27 22.68
C PHE A 1080 47.27 2.37 21.81
N HIS A 1081 48.22 3.23 22.19
CA HIS A 1081 49.45 3.44 21.44
C HIS A 1081 50.47 2.31 21.63
N THR A 1082 50.65 1.81 22.86
CA THR A 1082 51.69 0.80 23.17
C THR A 1082 51.35 -0.59 22.66
N THR A 1083 50.06 -0.93 22.59
CA THR A 1083 49.58 -2.20 22.00
C THR A 1083 49.42 -2.15 20.48
N GLY A 1084 49.68 -0.99 19.85
CA GLY A 1084 49.65 -0.84 18.40
C GLY A 1084 48.24 -0.78 17.80
N LEU A 1085 47.23 -0.36 18.56
CA LEU A 1085 45.87 -0.14 18.04
C LEU A 1085 45.91 1.05 17.07
N ARG A 1086 45.41 0.87 15.86
CA ARG A 1086 45.29 1.94 14.85
C ARG A 1086 43.85 2.44 14.72
N ALA A 1087 42.88 1.54 14.83
CA ALA A 1087 41.46 1.83 14.83
C ALA A 1087 40.69 0.71 15.55
N VAL A 1088 39.60 1.07 16.20
CA VAL A 1088 38.68 0.12 16.86
C VAL A 1088 37.26 0.31 16.31
N ASN A 1089 36.79 -0.64 15.52
CA ASN A 1089 35.44 -0.64 14.96
C ASN A 1089 34.52 -1.49 15.81
N PHE A 1090 33.29 -1.07 16.05
CA PHE A 1090 32.29 -2.00 16.59
C PHE A 1090 31.75 -2.88 15.44
N GLY A 1091 31.57 -4.18 15.64
CA GLY A 1091 31.16 -5.07 14.55
C GLY A 1091 30.82 -6.50 14.92
N TYR A 1092 30.70 -7.34 13.90
CA TYR A 1092 30.26 -8.73 13.98
C TYR A 1092 31.15 -9.64 13.13
N ILE A 1093 31.42 -10.85 13.64
CA ILE A 1093 32.14 -11.91 12.95
C ILE A 1093 31.21 -13.09 12.78
N LEU A 1094 31.12 -13.57 11.55
CA LEU A 1094 30.24 -14.65 11.16
C LEU A 1094 31.08 -15.71 10.45
N ILE A 1095 31.07 -16.94 10.97
CA ILE A 1095 31.78 -18.07 10.38
C ILE A 1095 30.78 -19.19 10.11
N CYS A 1096 30.67 -19.60 8.85
CA CYS A 1096 29.90 -20.78 8.45
C CYS A 1096 30.88 -21.89 8.08
N HIS A 1097 30.89 -22.97 8.87
CA HIS A 1097 31.65 -24.17 8.56
C HIS A 1097 31.09 -24.82 7.30
N ILE A 1098 31.94 -25.32 6.39
CA ILE A 1098 31.51 -25.96 5.14
C ILE A 1098 32.28 -27.26 4.90
N ASP A 1099 31.75 -28.09 4.00
CA ASP A 1099 32.41 -29.33 3.59
C ASP A 1099 33.81 -29.03 3.01
N PRO A 1100 34.86 -29.79 3.39
CA PRO A 1100 36.21 -29.65 2.84
C PRO A 1100 36.32 -29.68 1.29
N THR A 1101 35.32 -30.20 0.58
CA THR A 1101 35.27 -30.17 -0.90
C THR A 1101 34.97 -28.78 -1.48
N HIS A 1102 34.51 -27.83 -0.66
CA HIS A 1102 34.20 -26.45 -1.06
C HIS A 1102 35.34 -25.50 -0.67
N THR A 1103 35.49 -24.40 -1.41
CA THR A 1103 36.52 -23.39 -1.14
C THR A 1103 35.99 -22.34 -0.17
N GLY A 1104 36.68 -22.16 0.95
CA GLY A 1104 36.38 -21.11 1.93
C GLY A 1104 36.64 -19.71 1.39
N SER A 1105 36.24 -18.70 2.16
CA SER A 1105 36.27 -17.32 1.70
C SER A 1105 36.21 -16.30 2.82
N TYR A 1106 36.69 -15.09 2.54
CA TYR A 1106 36.57 -13.93 3.42
C TYR A 1106 35.84 -12.79 2.70
N TYR A 1107 34.95 -12.10 3.41
CA TYR A 1107 34.35 -10.85 2.95
C TYR A 1107 34.17 -9.89 4.13
N SER A 1108 34.45 -8.61 3.92
CA SER A 1108 34.23 -7.56 4.91
C SER A 1108 33.41 -6.42 4.34
N ARG A 1109 32.48 -5.87 5.12
CA ARG A 1109 31.66 -4.71 4.72
C ARG A 1109 31.30 -3.81 5.87
N THR A 1110 31.02 -2.55 5.55
CA THR A 1110 30.49 -1.58 6.49
C THR A 1110 28.96 -1.64 6.52
N ILE A 1111 28.37 -1.53 7.71
CA ILE A 1111 26.93 -1.42 7.95
C ILE A 1111 26.65 -0.28 8.93
N HIS A 1112 25.40 0.18 9.00
CA HIS A 1112 24.96 1.00 10.14
C HIS A 1112 24.80 0.10 11.37
N ASN A 1113 24.95 0.68 12.56
CA ASN A 1113 24.70 -0.08 13.79
C ASN A 1113 23.23 -0.58 13.80
N PRO A 1114 22.98 -1.90 13.81
CA PRO A 1114 21.63 -2.43 13.70
C PRO A 1114 20.77 -2.04 14.90
N SER A 1115 19.82 -1.13 14.65
CA SER A 1115 18.71 -0.83 15.57
C SER A 1115 17.39 -1.49 15.14
N GLN A 1116 17.42 -2.17 13.99
CA GLN A 1116 16.34 -2.95 13.43
C GLN A 1116 16.90 -4.29 12.93
N PRO A 1117 16.08 -5.36 12.85
CA PRO A 1117 16.51 -6.66 12.37
C PRO A 1117 17.11 -6.62 10.95
N ILE A 1118 18.35 -7.10 10.79
CA ILE A 1118 19.03 -7.32 9.50
C ILE A 1118 19.39 -8.79 9.26
N HIS A 1119 19.01 -9.68 10.19
CA HIS A 1119 19.34 -11.10 10.14
C HIS A 1119 18.83 -11.80 8.88
N GLN A 1120 17.79 -11.25 8.24
CA GLN A 1120 17.28 -11.75 6.95
C GLN A 1120 18.28 -11.47 5.82
N GLN A 1121 18.86 -10.27 5.76
CA GLN A 1121 19.89 -9.91 4.77
C GLN A 1121 21.17 -10.71 4.99
N VAL A 1122 21.54 -10.98 6.24
CA VAL A 1122 22.66 -11.87 6.58
C VAL A 1122 22.36 -13.32 6.17
N GLN A 1123 21.14 -13.79 6.41
CA GLN A 1123 20.69 -15.10 5.94
C GLN A 1123 20.74 -15.20 4.42
N GLU A 1124 20.28 -14.16 3.73
CA GLU A 1124 20.29 -14.05 2.28
C GLU A 1124 21.70 -14.05 1.73
N TYR A 1125 22.64 -13.36 2.38
CA TYR A 1125 24.06 -13.40 2.01
C TYR A 1125 24.60 -14.84 1.92
N PHE A 1126 24.37 -15.66 2.94
CA PHE A 1126 24.83 -17.06 2.94
C PHE A 1126 24.08 -17.90 1.89
N HIS A 1127 22.78 -17.65 1.69
CA HIS A 1127 21.98 -18.34 0.67
C HIS A 1127 22.47 -18.02 -0.75
N GLN A 1128 22.62 -16.73 -1.07
CA GLN A 1128 23.14 -16.24 -2.36
C GLN A 1128 24.54 -16.79 -2.65
N ARG A 1129 25.38 -16.88 -1.61
CA ARG A 1129 26.72 -17.46 -1.74
C ARG A 1129 26.68 -18.96 -2.07
N GLN A 1130 25.88 -19.72 -1.34
CA GLN A 1130 25.68 -21.14 -1.62
C GLN A 1130 25.15 -21.38 -3.04
N LEU A 1131 24.23 -20.53 -3.52
CA LEU A 1131 23.76 -20.57 -4.90
C LEU A 1131 24.91 -20.38 -5.90
N LEU A 1132 25.77 -19.38 -5.66
CA LEU A 1132 26.91 -19.08 -6.54
C LEU A 1132 27.95 -20.20 -6.63
N GLU A 1133 28.02 -21.08 -5.63
CA GLU A 1133 28.93 -22.23 -5.60
C GLU A 1133 28.43 -23.45 -6.38
N VAL A 1134 27.18 -23.43 -6.85
CA VAL A 1134 26.61 -24.47 -7.69
C VAL A 1134 26.20 -23.87 -9.05
N PRO A 1135 27.18 -23.64 -9.97
CA PRO A 1135 26.95 -22.87 -11.20
C PRO A 1135 25.84 -23.40 -12.09
N ASP A 1136 25.59 -24.71 -12.08
CA ASP A 1136 24.54 -25.36 -12.86
C ASP A 1136 23.12 -25.01 -12.36
N GLN A 1137 22.96 -24.71 -11.07
CA GLN A 1137 21.65 -24.37 -10.48
C GLN A 1137 21.26 -22.92 -10.75
N ILE A 1138 22.23 -22.00 -10.84
CA ILE A 1138 21.96 -20.56 -11.00
C ILE A 1138 21.74 -20.13 -12.45
N GLN A 1139 21.89 -21.03 -13.43
CA GLN A 1139 21.73 -20.67 -14.84
C GLN A 1139 20.34 -20.14 -15.16
N SER A 1140 19.30 -20.61 -14.46
CA SER A 1140 17.91 -20.17 -14.58
C SER A 1140 17.55 -18.98 -13.69
N TYR A 1141 18.47 -18.49 -12.85
CA TYR A 1141 18.20 -17.40 -11.93
C TYR A 1141 18.34 -16.04 -12.61
N PHE A 1142 17.64 -15.04 -12.08
CA PHE A 1142 17.63 -13.67 -12.56
C PHE A 1142 18.33 -12.75 -11.58
N LEU A 1143 19.07 -11.78 -12.11
CA LEU A 1143 19.72 -10.74 -11.32
C LEU A 1143 18.73 -9.61 -11.05
N ALA A 1144 18.49 -9.28 -9.79
CA ALA A 1144 17.57 -8.21 -9.38
C ALA A 1144 18.24 -7.21 -8.44
N LEU A 1145 17.85 -5.94 -8.53
CA LEU A 1145 18.22 -4.91 -7.56
C LEU A 1145 17.43 -5.12 -6.26
N SER A 1146 18.10 -5.00 -5.11
CA SER A 1146 17.46 -5.13 -3.81
C SER A 1146 16.25 -4.18 -3.68
N PRO A 1147 15.08 -4.69 -3.24
CA PRO A 1147 13.88 -3.88 -3.08
C PRO A 1147 13.98 -2.84 -1.96
N ASP A 1148 15.02 -2.91 -1.13
CA ASP A 1148 15.27 -1.97 -0.03
C ASP A 1148 16.06 -0.72 -0.46
N LEU A 1149 16.63 -0.73 -1.66
CA LEU A 1149 17.49 0.35 -2.15
C LEU A 1149 16.74 1.36 -3.01
N ARG A 1150 17.10 2.63 -2.88
CA ARG A 1150 16.53 3.77 -3.61
C ARG A 1150 17.64 4.64 -4.17
N PHE A 1151 17.41 5.23 -5.34
CA PHE A 1151 18.30 6.22 -5.90
C PHE A 1151 17.95 7.62 -5.39
N ARG A 1152 18.96 8.38 -4.98
CA ARG A 1152 18.88 9.82 -4.70
C ARG A 1152 19.71 10.55 -5.73
N LEU A 1153 19.13 11.60 -6.30
CA LEU A 1153 19.81 12.45 -7.28
C LEU A 1153 19.73 13.90 -6.81
N GLU A 1154 20.88 14.47 -6.53
CA GLU A 1154 21.02 15.87 -6.14
C GLU A 1154 21.84 16.59 -7.21
N THR A 1155 21.32 17.74 -7.67
CA THR A 1155 22.03 18.59 -8.63
C THR A 1155 22.49 19.84 -7.89
N SER A 1156 23.80 20.07 -7.88
CA SER A 1156 24.38 21.28 -7.31
C SER A 1156 23.85 22.50 -8.07
N PRO A 1157 23.10 23.41 -7.42
CA PRO A 1157 22.58 24.60 -8.09
C PRO A 1157 23.68 25.60 -8.48
N ARG A 1158 24.92 25.42 -8.02
CA ARG A 1158 26.08 26.27 -8.37
C ARG A 1158 26.93 25.72 -9.51
N THR A 1159 27.18 24.41 -9.53
CA THR A 1159 28.10 23.78 -10.51
C THR A 1159 27.35 23.02 -11.60
N GLY A 1160 26.06 22.74 -11.42
CA GLY A 1160 25.27 21.87 -12.31
C GLY A 1160 25.69 20.40 -12.23
N GLU A 1161 26.69 20.06 -11.39
CA GLU A 1161 27.14 18.69 -11.19
C GLU A 1161 26.08 17.87 -10.48
N ARG A 1162 25.95 16.63 -10.92
CA ARG A 1162 24.95 15.67 -10.45
C ARG A 1162 25.62 14.65 -9.53
N GLN A 1163 25.19 14.62 -8.27
CA GLN A 1163 25.57 13.60 -7.32
C GLN A 1163 24.49 12.52 -7.30
N ILE A 1164 24.90 11.26 -7.44
CA ILE A 1164 24.00 10.11 -7.46
C ILE A 1164 24.38 9.18 -6.33
N GLU A 1165 23.40 8.84 -5.51
CA GLU A 1165 23.57 7.95 -4.37
C GLU A 1165 22.56 6.82 -4.42
N LEU A 1166 22.99 5.63 -4.03
CA LEU A 1166 22.13 4.49 -3.72
C LEU A 1166 22.07 4.36 -2.20
N PHE A 1167 20.88 4.36 -1.62
CA PHE A 1167 20.72 4.32 -0.16
C PHE A 1167 19.47 3.54 0.24
N SER A 1168 19.40 3.09 1.49
CA SER A 1168 18.17 2.59 2.09
C SER A 1168 17.71 3.53 3.21
N PRO A 1169 16.45 4.01 3.21
CA PRO A 1169 15.96 4.90 4.26
C PRO A 1169 15.78 4.21 5.62
N ASN A 1170 15.47 2.90 5.62
CA ASN A 1170 15.03 2.18 6.82
C ASN A 1170 15.74 0.84 7.05
N ASN A 1171 16.77 0.48 6.27
CA ASN A 1171 17.49 -0.79 6.45
C ASN A 1171 18.96 -0.55 6.83
N PRO A 1172 19.38 -0.83 8.09
CA PRO A 1172 20.74 -0.55 8.54
C PRO A 1172 21.80 -1.48 7.93
N TYR A 1173 21.41 -2.51 7.19
CA TYR A 1173 22.33 -3.35 6.41
C TYR A 1173 23.03 -2.56 5.31
N PHE A 1174 22.36 -1.57 4.73
CA PHE A 1174 22.88 -0.75 3.62
C PHE A 1174 23.39 0.59 4.14
N THR A 1175 24.58 0.99 3.71
CA THR A 1175 25.05 2.37 3.86
C THR A 1175 24.56 3.23 2.69
N THR A 1176 24.98 4.50 2.65
CA THR A 1176 24.84 5.30 1.44
C THR A 1176 26.02 5.00 0.51
N TYR A 1177 25.73 4.72 -0.76
CA TYR A 1177 26.71 4.44 -1.78
C TYR A 1177 26.70 5.53 -2.87
N PRO A 1178 27.70 6.43 -2.90
CA PRO A 1178 27.97 7.27 -4.07
C PRO A 1178 28.29 6.38 -5.27
N ILE A 1179 27.60 6.61 -6.38
CA ILE A 1179 27.76 5.82 -7.60
C ILE A 1179 28.02 6.72 -8.81
N SER A 1180 28.82 6.23 -9.75
CA SER A 1180 28.99 6.91 -11.04
C SER A 1180 27.70 6.88 -11.85
N GLU A 1181 27.55 7.83 -12.79
CA GLU A 1181 26.44 7.87 -13.74
C GLU A 1181 26.37 6.55 -14.56
N GLN A 1182 27.50 5.91 -14.85
CA GLN A 1182 27.55 4.59 -15.48
C GLN A 1182 26.97 3.49 -14.57
N MET A 1183 27.35 3.45 -13.29
CA MET A 1183 26.82 2.48 -12.32
C MET A 1183 25.32 2.68 -12.07
N TYR A 1184 24.87 3.93 -12.02
CA TYR A 1184 23.45 4.27 -11.92
C TYR A 1184 22.64 3.67 -13.07
N ARG A 1185 23.07 3.86 -14.32
CA ARG A 1185 22.41 3.29 -15.50
C ARG A 1185 22.38 1.77 -15.46
N LEU A 1186 23.52 1.15 -15.10
CA LEU A 1186 23.64 -0.30 -14.98
C LEU A 1186 22.66 -0.90 -13.98
N LEU A 1187 22.58 -0.33 -12.78
CA LEU A 1187 21.65 -0.78 -11.74
C LEU A 1187 20.18 -0.50 -12.11
N GLN A 1188 19.89 0.62 -12.79
CA GLN A 1188 18.56 0.87 -13.34
C GLN A 1188 18.17 -0.15 -14.40
N ASP A 1189 19.09 -0.51 -15.28
CA ASP A 1189 18.87 -1.49 -16.34
C ASP A 1189 18.64 -2.88 -15.73
N ILE A 1190 19.44 -3.29 -14.73
CA ILE A 1190 19.24 -4.55 -14.00
C ILE A 1190 17.91 -4.53 -13.26
N ASN A 1191 17.53 -3.42 -12.62
CA ASN A 1191 16.25 -3.30 -11.94
C ASN A 1191 15.04 -3.39 -12.89
N GLN A 1192 15.19 -2.88 -14.13
CA GLN A 1192 14.12 -2.89 -15.14
C GLN A 1192 14.04 -4.19 -15.94
N CYS A 1193 15.20 -4.77 -16.28
CA CYS A 1193 15.31 -5.89 -17.22
C CYS A 1193 15.47 -7.23 -16.50
N GLN A 1194 15.92 -7.21 -15.24
CA GLN A 1194 16.17 -8.38 -14.39
C GLN A 1194 16.81 -9.53 -15.17
N PRO A 1195 18.01 -9.33 -15.73
CA PRO A 1195 18.55 -10.23 -16.74
C PRO A 1195 18.89 -11.59 -16.13
N GLN A 1196 18.74 -12.64 -16.94
CA GLN A 1196 19.11 -14.00 -16.54
C GLN A 1196 20.63 -14.10 -16.34
N TRP A 1197 21.05 -14.73 -15.24
CA TRP A 1197 22.45 -14.84 -14.83
C TRP A 1197 23.34 -15.39 -15.96
N LEU A 1198 22.94 -16.50 -16.58
CA LEU A 1198 23.73 -17.15 -17.64
C LEU A 1198 24.02 -16.23 -18.84
N ALA A 1199 23.05 -15.41 -19.25
CA ALA A 1199 23.18 -14.52 -20.40
C ALA A 1199 23.96 -13.24 -20.07
N TYR A 1200 23.91 -12.80 -18.82
CA TYR A 1200 24.44 -11.51 -18.40
C TYR A 1200 25.85 -11.61 -17.80
N ALA A 1201 26.10 -12.60 -16.94
CA ALA A 1201 27.38 -12.78 -16.27
C ALA A 1201 28.51 -13.29 -17.19
N THR A 1202 28.17 -13.79 -18.40
CA THR A 1202 29.18 -14.23 -19.38
C THR A 1202 29.72 -13.10 -20.24
N THR A 1203 29.08 -11.93 -20.23
CA THR A 1203 29.40 -10.79 -21.11
C THR A 1203 30.08 -9.62 -20.38
N ILE A 1204 30.01 -9.58 -19.05
CA ILE A 1204 30.65 -8.58 -18.18
C ILE A 1204 31.62 -9.29 -17.23
N ASN A 1205 32.73 -8.64 -16.82
CA ASN A 1205 33.62 -9.19 -15.79
C ASN A 1205 32.78 -9.67 -14.58
N GLN A 1206 32.93 -10.92 -14.14
CA GLN A 1206 32.08 -11.52 -13.11
C GLN A 1206 32.34 -10.95 -11.70
N ASP A 1207 33.54 -10.42 -11.46
CA ASP A 1207 34.00 -10.05 -10.13
C ASP A 1207 33.15 -8.93 -9.48
N TRP A 1208 32.74 -7.91 -10.25
CA TRP A 1208 31.91 -6.82 -9.72
C TRP A 1208 30.46 -7.24 -9.44
N LEU A 1209 29.93 -8.21 -10.20
CA LEU A 1209 28.59 -8.76 -9.96
C LEU A 1209 28.58 -9.53 -8.64
N TYR A 1210 29.61 -10.35 -8.40
CA TYR A 1210 29.78 -11.03 -7.12
C TYR A 1210 29.91 -10.03 -5.98
N GLU A 1211 30.66 -8.95 -6.16
CA GLU A 1211 30.78 -7.90 -5.14
C GLU A 1211 29.43 -7.28 -4.78
N LEU A 1212 28.62 -6.91 -5.78
CA LEU A 1212 27.30 -6.32 -5.54
C LEU A 1212 26.29 -7.31 -4.94
N ILE A 1213 26.37 -8.59 -5.30
CA ILE A 1213 25.58 -9.66 -4.69
C ILE A 1213 25.99 -9.86 -3.23
N TYR A 1214 27.29 -9.88 -2.93
CA TYR A 1214 27.79 -9.98 -1.55
C TYR A 1214 27.46 -8.74 -0.70
N LYS A 1215 27.36 -7.55 -1.32
CA LYS A 1215 26.82 -6.34 -0.68
C LYS A 1215 25.29 -6.39 -0.51
N GLY A 1216 24.61 -7.37 -1.09
CA GLY A 1216 23.14 -7.45 -1.13
C GLY A 1216 22.51 -6.32 -1.94
N ILE A 1217 23.29 -5.59 -2.74
CA ILE A 1217 22.78 -4.57 -3.66
C ILE A 1217 22.03 -5.25 -4.79
N LEU A 1218 22.58 -6.35 -5.27
CA LEU A 1218 21.93 -7.27 -6.18
C LEU A 1218 21.66 -8.60 -5.47
N TYR A 1219 20.75 -9.40 -6.01
CA TYR A 1219 20.54 -10.78 -5.59
C TYR A 1219 20.06 -11.63 -6.77
N LEU A 1220 20.28 -12.94 -6.67
CA LEU A 1220 19.79 -13.94 -7.61
C LEU A 1220 18.44 -14.46 -7.12
N THR A 1221 17.45 -14.47 -8.01
CA THR A 1221 16.11 -14.97 -7.70
C THR A 1221 15.63 -15.93 -8.79
N PRO A 1222 14.98 -17.06 -8.42
CA PRO A 1222 14.39 -17.97 -9.39
C PRO A 1222 13.10 -17.39 -10.01
N GLU A 1223 12.48 -16.42 -9.35
CA GLU A 1223 11.30 -15.69 -9.81
C GLU A 1223 11.72 -14.34 -10.43
N ILE A 1224 10.97 -13.83 -11.40
CA ILE A 1224 11.18 -12.48 -11.96
C ILE A 1224 10.19 -11.52 -11.27
N PRO A 1225 10.61 -10.65 -10.33
CA PRO A 1225 9.69 -9.80 -9.59
C PRO A 1225 8.88 -8.83 -10.45
N ASN A 1226 9.35 -8.47 -11.66
CA ASN A 1226 8.65 -7.59 -12.61
C ASN A 1226 9.21 -7.72 -14.04
N ALA A 1227 8.70 -8.64 -14.86
CA ALA A 1227 9.26 -8.86 -16.20
C ALA A 1227 8.65 -7.97 -17.29
N ASN A 1228 9.34 -6.88 -17.67
CA ASN A 1228 9.17 -6.22 -18.97
C ASN A 1228 10.06 -6.96 -20.01
N ARG A 1229 9.61 -8.11 -20.53
CA ARG A 1229 10.45 -9.05 -21.33
C ARG A 1229 10.93 -8.55 -22.71
N ASN A 1230 10.64 -7.30 -23.11
CA ASN A 1230 10.93 -6.78 -24.46
C ASN A 1230 12.31 -6.12 -24.64
N ARG A 1231 13.12 -6.01 -23.57
CA ARG A 1231 14.55 -5.64 -23.71
C ARG A 1231 15.41 -6.85 -23.36
N ARG A 1232 15.82 -7.60 -24.39
CA ARG A 1232 17.03 -8.43 -24.26
C ARG A 1232 18.23 -7.47 -24.37
N LEU A 1233 19.02 -7.37 -23.30
CA LEU A 1233 20.38 -6.86 -23.41
C LEU A 1233 21.15 -7.86 -24.26
N ASN A 1234 21.33 -7.56 -25.55
CA ASN A 1234 22.21 -8.34 -26.43
C ASN A 1234 23.67 -7.89 -26.31
N ASP A 1235 23.94 -6.73 -25.70
CA ASP A 1235 25.29 -6.29 -25.37
C ASP A 1235 25.29 -5.60 -23.99
N PRO A 1236 26.19 -5.98 -23.07
CA PRO A 1236 26.35 -5.27 -21.82
C PRO A 1236 26.96 -3.88 -22.02
N ALA A 1237 26.64 -2.95 -21.12
CA ALA A 1237 27.32 -1.66 -21.07
C ALA A 1237 28.82 -1.83 -20.81
N PRO A 1238 29.69 -0.98 -21.38
CA PRO A 1238 31.13 -1.05 -21.12
C PRO A 1238 31.42 -0.92 -19.62
N THR A 1239 32.31 -1.78 -19.11
CA THR A 1239 32.74 -1.81 -17.69
C THR A 1239 33.61 -0.62 -17.29
N GLU A 1240 33.96 0.23 -18.26
CA GLU A 1240 34.83 1.38 -18.06
C GLU A 1240 34.08 2.52 -17.33
N GLY A 1241 34.58 2.92 -16.16
CA GLY A 1241 33.99 4.00 -15.37
C GLY A 1241 32.89 3.60 -14.38
N LEU A 1242 32.67 2.29 -14.16
CA LEU A 1242 31.83 1.81 -13.06
C LEU A 1242 32.50 2.13 -11.71
N LYS A 1243 31.85 2.97 -10.90
CA LYS A 1243 32.30 3.28 -9.54
C LYS A 1243 31.12 3.19 -8.59
N ILE A 1244 31.35 2.49 -7.48
CA ILE A 1244 30.50 2.48 -6.30
C ILE A 1244 31.43 2.61 -5.09
N GLU A 1245 31.19 3.62 -4.28
CA GLU A 1245 31.97 3.86 -3.06
C GLU A 1245 31.07 3.57 -1.86
N GLU A 1246 31.58 2.89 -0.85
CA GLU A 1246 30.85 2.64 0.39
C GLU A 1246 31.19 3.79 1.36
N LEU A 1247 30.21 4.65 1.68
CA LEU A 1247 30.46 5.70 2.65
C LEU A 1247 30.63 5.12 4.05
N GLN A 1248 31.60 5.68 4.77
CA GLN A 1248 31.73 5.42 6.20
C GLN A 1248 30.43 5.83 6.90
N THR A 1249 29.98 4.98 7.81
CA THR A 1249 28.82 5.29 8.63
C THR A 1249 29.19 6.39 9.63
N LYS A 1250 28.22 7.25 9.97
CA LYS A 1250 28.43 8.19 11.07
C LYS A 1250 28.64 7.38 12.35
N THR A 1251 29.66 7.73 13.11
CA THR A 1251 29.84 7.17 14.45
C THR A 1251 28.56 7.38 15.24
N THR A 1252 28.05 6.29 15.83
CA THR A 1252 27.08 6.42 16.92
C THR A 1252 27.71 7.36 17.94
N PRO A 1253 26.98 8.34 18.50
CA PRO A 1253 27.50 9.11 19.61
C PRO A 1253 27.88 8.14 20.73
N THR A 1254 29.18 7.89 20.91
CA THR A 1254 29.71 7.32 22.14
C THR A 1254 29.55 8.37 23.23
N CYS A 1255 29.46 7.91 24.48
CA CYS A 1255 29.01 8.59 25.70
C CYS A 1255 29.45 10.05 25.90
N VAL A 1256 30.44 10.57 25.20
CA VAL A 1256 30.90 11.96 25.35
C VAL A 1256 29.84 12.97 24.91
N SER A 1257 29.09 12.73 23.83
CA SER A 1257 28.10 13.73 23.37
C SER A 1257 26.78 13.72 24.14
N SER A 1258 26.48 12.65 24.88
CA SER A 1258 25.35 12.59 25.82
C SER A 1258 25.70 13.12 27.21
N TYR A 1259 26.98 13.13 27.59
CA TYR A 1259 27.47 13.75 28.84
C TYR A 1259 27.87 15.23 28.68
N LEU A 1260 28.26 15.68 27.48
CA LEU A 1260 28.63 17.08 27.18
C LEU A 1260 27.48 17.95 26.63
N ARG A 1261 26.27 17.39 26.44
CA ARG A 1261 25.09 18.16 26.03
C ARG A 1261 24.21 18.56 27.20
#